data_AF-A0A941C8K7-F1
#
_entry.id   AF-A0A941C8K7-F1
#
_cell.length_a   1.000
_cell.length_b   1.000
_cell.length_c   1.000
_cell.angle_alpha   90.00
_cell.angle_beta   90.00
_cell.angle_gamma   90.00
#
_symmetry.space_group_name_H-M   'P 1'
#
loop_
_entity.id
_entity.type
_entity.pdbx_description
1 polymer ?
#
loop_
_entity_poly.entity_id
_entity_poly.type
_entity_poly.pdbx_seq_one_letter_code
_entity_poly.pdbx_strand_id
1 'polypeptide(L)'
;MINHISQDSLVSLSKIIKRYSQTNNLFDQQFDSNSAFSSLQYNIVPALVEIFLSGSLTFLKDTDLKKSIKQYNSTQDDKINFEELLKKGWIRLINNEIRVAKKIYSLGKNGSNRSDLELTEQDSKELDFIKWLPINLDKNVFIDQTNISQILDKYKIPVDHLINNSVVISNENGTFKWNNSSRLIANFEQEITALLWSKLEVENNGLESFKKFIKYRLHIINRFPVIQNKYFNRNQKKLLVTLVDELLTNEGDLIDIGFENHKIFLDGHATHYPNLDVSELKINKEDAYTIYKSYDEFPGSLQNDIIIQDSRIEYSLAIRFLILNDSIQLDETRKLLNHLDKPYVVYKILYQLKGYRAHSIPYLMIDEKNFALAFYLINGLGFEAEKPGAFENSNSLIQDSISKLNSFLLLLFEEILNAISYLAYQNNIGNSATQITRIFLLLSKNTFKFNRNVYDQSLTIHTLSKELYSDCLRIFQNQKVNLKNPTKDFNSLFQLLGHDLVNNISIELQQFKSISSIIILPVYLIDLSIEILKISSLHKTTVPNGFDDKKIKRKILSTILKRFGKIYKIKSPKKLQYSGKTSFINTSFQVDEFGIEVIDWGAFCVQLYNFDKLESFYKYFSSKNFDNKISDGVYSNTNLGEAKKLIINFKILMIGYLQLTKNNNTYYVSNRPGTIATIKKILFEQIKYYALHYNSDIHLSNGYLDIFNFRYFHLTGNPYYKPLLDLFMGIINGLEDISESKEILNDFFKNNRDLVRLLKTSNLIKHPDLKVTINSLIDKQNVSEFDTIWRPELENALVESVNSDDHYLKAEEFLKRLESQMKNTSGFHKEEKQDFIYRVKLLIALRKKDLETIKNLEYPKIRNFYYNHQHQITNIKEHYIALYHINIDNDFKRGIEILMELVITEPENINYQFDLYEAKTLNAVKENTIIQTSIEIRNEWEKAKREELPEFKNDNLKTIELIHACSQKNTILFDTLINEVSKTYLEEIDVVILFCDFYTERQLPEMAYNLVESAINHNSQFKKPLDNFLSIKSSYESPKLASKINKALQSLNNISREFVPLSIPDKQNNYNTIDFFILFEIIKAVKLMQTKIVAVESIRNENNYNDIISSILRNRITLWGWDVKQEERSGKSYSNDGIGKNAGEVDYTITDSNEDIAMIEAFRLKNIERGNIQKHLKKLYTYNKNLNEYYVLIFFKGRNGYDQRVWDGYLGEVENTNFPKQLAIDKTKLTEDLSNKFKNIKSIKVARTFHKNGSKIYHLMADLT
;
A
#
# COMPACT_ATOMS: atom_id res chain seq x y z
N MET A 1 -0.77 -5.33 41.22
CA MET A 1 -0.28 -4.83 39.91
C MET A 1 -1.04 -3.57 39.59
N ILE A 2 -0.35 -2.48 39.23
CA ILE A 2 -1.00 -1.26 38.75
C ILE A 2 -1.26 -1.51 37.26
N ASN A 3 -2.53 -1.70 36.87
CA ASN A 3 -2.87 -1.93 35.46
C ASN A 3 -2.70 -0.64 34.67
N HIS A 4 -1.90 -0.68 33.61
CA HIS A 4 -1.64 0.45 32.70
C HIS A 4 -2.80 0.70 31.71
N ILE A 5 -3.80 -0.18 31.68
CA ILE A 5 -5.05 -0.05 30.93
C ILE A 5 -6.21 0.06 31.93
N SER A 6 -7.17 0.93 31.63
CA SER A 6 -8.35 1.10 32.48
C SER A 6 -9.19 -0.18 32.51
N GLN A 7 -9.63 -0.59 33.71
CA GLN A 7 -10.48 -1.77 33.86
C GLN A 7 -11.82 -1.60 33.13
N ASP A 8 -12.34 -0.37 33.07
CA ASP A 8 -13.56 -0.03 32.34
C ASP A 8 -13.39 -0.19 30.82
N SER A 9 -12.23 0.19 30.26
CA SER A 9 -11.90 -0.03 28.85
C SER A 9 -11.89 -1.52 28.51
N LEU A 10 -11.23 -2.35 29.33
CA LEU A 10 -11.21 -3.81 29.13
C LEU A 10 -12.61 -4.44 29.21
N VAL A 11 -13.43 -4.00 30.17
CA VAL A 11 -14.82 -4.46 30.32
C VAL A 11 -15.66 -4.05 29.12
N SER A 12 -15.50 -2.82 28.63
CA SER A 12 -16.19 -2.32 27.44
C SER A 12 -15.83 -3.15 26.21
N LEU A 13 -14.53 -3.33 25.95
CA LEU A 13 -14.04 -4.12 24.82
C LEU A 13 -14.53 -5.58 24.88
N SER A 14 -14.52 -6.18 26.07
CA SER A 14 -15.04 -7.54 26.31
C SER A 14 -16.52 -7.68 25.98
N LYS A 15 -17.36 -6.71 26.39
CA LYS A 15 -18.81 -6.68 26.09
C LYS A 15 -19.08 -6.59 24.59
N ILE A 16 -18.30 -5.79 23.85
CA ILE A 16 -18.44 -5.64 22.40
C ILE A 16 -18.13 -6.97 21.70
N ILE A 17 -16.99 -7.61 22.00
CA ILE A 17 -16.65 -8.92 21.41
C ILE A 17 -17.73 -9.95 21.75
N LYS A 18 -18.21 -9.98 23.00
CA LYS A 18 -19.26 -10.94 23.41
C LYS A 18 -20.54 -10.78 22.59
N ARG A 19 -20.87 -9.56 22.18
CA ARG A 19 -22.08 -9.24 21.41
C ARG A 19 -21.99 -9.66 19.94
N TYR A 20 -20.81 -9.52 19.32
CA TYR A 20 -20.68 -9.63 17.86
C TYR A 20 -19.81 -10.78 17.37
N SER A 21 -18.98 -11.40 18.21
CA SER A 21 -18.11 -12.49 17.74
C SER A 21 -18.87 -13.80 17.52
N GLN A 22 -18.63 -14.43 16.37
CA GLN A 22 -19.00 -15.81 16.11
C GLN A 22 -18.12 -16.71 17.00
N THR A 23 -18.68 -17.17 18.11
CA THR A 23 -18.05 -18.22 18.93
C THR A 23 -18.66 -19.56 18.58
N ASN A 24 -17.90 -20.65 18.76
CA ASN A 24 -18.39 -22.02 18.57
C ASN A 24 -19.49 -22.43 19.58
N ASN A 25 -20.07 -21.46 20.30
CA ASN A 25 -21.14 -21.62 21.27
C ASN A 25 -22.54 -21.75 20.61
N LEU A 26 -22.64 -21.69 19.28
CA LEU A 26 -23.89 -21.78 18.51
C LEU A 26 -24.41 -23.22 18.30
N PHE A 27 -23.85 -24.23 18.96
CA PHE A 27 -24.65 -25.42 19.23
C PHE A 27 -25.63 -25.06 20.35
N ASP A 28 -26.77 -24.48 19.97
CA ASP A 28 -27.99 -24.69 20.73
C ASP A 28 -28.10 -26.21 20.91
N GLN A 29 -27.78 -26.69 22.12
CA GLN A 29 -28.30 -27.96 22.57
C GLN A 29 -29.81 -27.78 22.50
N GLN A 30 -30.44 -28.10 21.37
CA GLN A 30 -31.86 -28.36 21.30
C GLN A 30 -32.09 -29.47 22.32
N PHE A 31 -32.45 -29.03 23.52
CA PHE A 31 -32.70 -29.89 24.65
C PHE A 31 -33.93 -30.70 24.25
N ASP A 32 -33.70 -31.95 23.86
CA ASP A 32 -34.75 -32.83 23.39
C ASP A 32 -35.74 -33.05 24.54
N SER A 33 -37.00 -32.72 24.33
CA SER A 33 -38.07 -32.88 25.31
C SER A 33 -38.17 -34.34 25.81
N ASN A 34 -37.79 -35.31 24.96
CA ASN A 34 -37.73 -36.73 25.34
C ASN A 34 -36.59 -37.03 26.33
N SER A 35 -35.47 -36.32 26.21
CA SER A 35 -34.36 -36.44 27.17
C SER A 35 -34.74 -35.83 28.52
N ALA A 36 -35.40 -34.67 28.53
CA ALA A 36 -35.90 -34.03 29.75
C ALA A 36 -36.86 -34.95 30.54
N PHE A 37 -37.79 -35.59 29.84
CA PHE A 37 -38.72 -36.57 30.41
C PHE A 37 -37.97 -37.78 31.03
N SER A 38 -36.96 -38.30 30.31
CA SER A 38 -36.15 -39.43 30.78
C SER A 38 -35.36 -39.10 32.05
N SER A 39 -34.89 -37.86 32.21
CA SER A 39 -34.23 -37.42 33.46
C SER A 39 -35.19 -37.35 34.65
N LEU A 40 -36.39 -36.78 34.44
CA LEU A 40 -37.41 -36.68 35.49
C LEU A 40 -37.98 -38.03 35.92
N GLN A 41 -38.17 -38.95 34.97
CA GLN A 41 -38.76 -40.27 35.27
C GLN A 41 -37.78 -41.22 35.96
N TYR A 42 -36.51 -41.22 35.54
CA TYR A 42 -35.58 -42.28 35.91
C TYR A 42 -34.33 -41.83 36.66
N ASN A 43 -34.11 -40.52 36.83
CA ASN A 43 -32.83 -40.00 37.35
C ASN A 43 -31.64 -40.59 36.56
N ILE A 44 -31.71 -40.46 35.24
CA ILE A 44 -30.89 -41.22 34.28
C ILE A 44 -29.38 -40.92 34.40
N VAL A 45 -28.99 -39.71 34.82
CA VAL A 45 -27.58 -39.27 34.84
C VAL A 45 -26.73 -40.06 35.85
N PRO A 46 -27.13 -40.20 37.13
CA PRO A 46 -26.45 -41.10 38.06
C PRO A 46 -26.30 -42.54 37.55
N ALA A 47 -27.35 -43.09 36.92
CA ALA A 47 -27.31 -44.43 36.34
C ALA A 47 -26.26 -44.52 35.22
N LEU A 48 -26.22 -43.57 34.30
CA LEU A 48 -25.22 -43.53 33.21
C LEU A 48 -23.78 -43.48 33.74
N VAL A 49 -23.51 -42.67 34.76
CA VAL A 49 -22.17 -42.58 35.37
C VAL A 49 -21.79 -43.88 36.08
N GLU A 50 -22.72 -44.50 36.82
CA GLU A 50 -22.46 -45.80 37.48
C GLU A 50 -22.24 -46.93 36.49
N ILE A 51 -23.08 -47.01 35.45
CA ILE A 51 -22.97 -48.01 34.38
C ILE A 51 -21.61 -47.88 33.70
N PHE A 52 -21.22 -46.67 33.31
CA PHE A 52 -19.92 -46.45 32.68
C PHE A 52 -18.74 -46.83 33.60
N LEU A 53 -18.78 -46.43 34.88
CA LEU A 53 -17.73 -46.73 35.85
C LEU A 53 -17.64 -48.23 36.19
N SER A 54 -18.71 -49.00 35.98
CA SER A 54 -18.72 -50.47 36.13
C SER A 54 -18.08 -51.21 34.95
N GLY A 55 -17.85 -50.51 33.83
CA GLY A 55 -17.21 -51.05 32.64
C GLY A 55 -15.70 -51.20 32.78
N SER A 56 -15.13 -52.13 32.02
CA SER A 56 -13.67 -52.31 31.97
C SER A 56 -13.03 -51.38 30.93
N LEU A 57 -12.05 -50.59 31.38
CA LEU A 57 -11.16 -49.76 30.55
C LEU A 57 -9.75 -50.32 30.67
N THR A 58 -9.18 -50.80 29.57
CA THR A 58 -7.80 -51.29 29.51
C THR A 58 -6.87 -50.22 28.96
N PHE A 59 -5.79 -49.95 29.69
CA PHE A 59 -4.77 -48.97 29.32
C PHE A 59 -3.41 -49.65 29.23
N LEU A 60 -2.64 -49.31 28.20
CA LEU A 60 -1.32 -49.90 28.00
C LEU A 60 -0.29 -49.20 28.89
N LYS A 61 0.25 -49.92 29.89
CA LYS A 61 1.34 -49.41 30.74
C LYS A 61 2.70 -49.70 30.12
N ASP A 62 3.72 -48.99 30.61
CA ASP A 62 5.11 -49.19 30.17
C ASP A 62 5.58 -50.64 30.44
N THR A 63 5.20 -51.21 31.59
CA THR A 63 5.52 -52.58 31.99
C THR A 63 4.89 -53.61 31.06
N ASP A 64 3.67 -53.37 30.58
CA ASP A 64 2.96 -54.27 29.67
C ASP A 64 3.59 -54.24 28.26
N LEU A 65 3.99 -53.06 27.78
CA LEU A 65 4.70 -52.94 26.51
C LEU A 65 6.09 -53.56 26.58
N LYS A 66 6.86 -53.33 27.65
CA LYS A 66 8.18 -53.95 27.85
C LYS A 66 8.10 -55.48 27.87
N LYS A 67 7.05 -56.06 28.47
CA LYS A 67 6.78 -57.50 28.39
C LYS A 67 6.48 -57.95 26.97
N SER A 68 5.63 -57.20 26.26
CA SER A 68 5.27 -57.49 24.86
C SER A 68 6.49 -57.45 23.93
N ILE A 69 7.40 -56.48 24.11
CA ILE A 69 8.66 -56.39 23.36
C ILE A 69 9.55 -57.61 23.63
N LYS A 70 9.71 -58.03 24.90
CA LYS A 70 10.49 -59.23 25.25
C LYS A 70 9.92 -60.49 24.58
N GLN A 71 8.60 -60.65 24.60
CA GLN A 71 7.92 -61.76 23.97
C GLN A 71 8.10 -61.75 22.44
N TYR A 72 7.93 -60.58 21.80
CA TYR A 72 8.13 -60.43 20.36
C TYR A 72 9.58 -60.77 19.95
N ASN A 73 10.57 -60.19 20.62
CA ASN A 73 11.99 -60.45 20.32
C ASN A 73 12.34 -61.94 20.50
N SER A 74 11.76 -62.63 21.49
CA SER A 74 11.98 -64.08 21.66
C SER A 74 11.31 -64.97 20.60
N THR A 75 10.26 -64.48 19.95
CA THR A 75 9.47 -65.27 18.99
C THR A 75 9.84 -65.00 17.53
N GLN A 76 10.36 -63.81 17.22
CA GLN A 76 10.69 -63.38 15.85
C GLN A 76 12.19 -63.21 15.58
N ASP A 77 13.07 -63.43 16.58
CA ASP A 77 14.54 -63.20 16.51
C ASP A 77 14.92 -61.75 16.13
N ASP A 78 14.07 -60.79 16.48
CA ASP A 78 14.26 -59.36 16.26
C ASP A 78 14.85 -58.65 17.50
N LYS A 79 15.37 -57.43 17.30
CA LYS A 79 15.95 -56.58 18.36
C LYS A 79 15.17 -55.27 18.53
N ILE A 80 13.89 -55.36 18.84
CA ILE A 80 13.05 -54.18 19.13
C ILE A 80 13.43 -53.63 20.52
N ASN A 81 13.64 -52.31 20.62
CA ASN A 81 14.04 -51.64 21.86
C ASN A 81 13.01 -50.57 22.27
N PHE A 82 12.54 -50.64 23.51
CA PHE A 82 11.59 -49.67 24.08
C PHE A 82 12.12 -48.23 24.06
N GLU A 83 13.37 -48.01 24.45
CA GLU A 83 13.99 -46.68 24.48
C GLU A 83 14.18 -46.11 23.07
N GLU A 84 14.42 -46.98 22.09
CA GLU A 84 14.52 -46.57 20.69
C GLU A 84 13.17 -46.13 20.13
N LEU A 85 12.10 -46.87 20.42
CA LEU A 85 10.73 -46.49 20.03
C LEU A 85 10.29 -45.16 20.67
N LEU A 86 10.68 -44.92 21.94
CA LEU A 86 10.46 -43.64 22.61
C LEU A 86 11.26 -42.50 21.96
N LYS A 87 12.55 -42.74 21.66
CA LYS A 87 13.43 -41.76 21.02
C LYS A 87 12.95 -41.41 19.60
N LYS A 88 12.40 -42.37 18.86
CA LYS A 88 11.77 -42.17 17.54
C LYS A 88 10.39 -41.49 17.62
N GLY A 89 9.81 -41.36 18.81
CA GLY A 89 8.48 -40.78 19.02
C GLY A 89 7.32 -41.67 18.57
N TRP A 90 7.60 -42.91 18.19
CA TRP A 90 6.60 -43.87 17.71
C TRP A 90 5.66 -44.29 18.82
N ILE A 91 6.22 -44.38 20.03
CA ILE A 91 5.46 -44.49 21.28
C ILE A 91 5.78 -43.28 22.16
N ARG A 92 4.83 -42.86 22.98
CA ARG A 92 4.99 -41.78 23.96
C ARG A 92 4.29 -42.14 25.26
N LEU A 93 4.85 -41.66 26.36
CA LEU A 93 4.22 -41.72 27.68
C LEU A 93 3.38 -40.46 27.86
N ILE A 94 2.06 -40.62 27.86
CA ILE A 94 1.08 -39.54 27.95
C ILE A 94 0.13 -39.87 29.09
N ASN A 95 0.09 -39.03 30.12
CA ASN A 95 -0.79 -39.19 31.27
C ASN A 95 -0.63 -40.59 31.90
N ASN A 96 0.62 -41.02 32.11
CA ASN A 96 1.00 -42.34 32.62
C ASN A 96 0.60 -43.56 31.74
N GLU A 97 0.33 -43.36 30.45
CA GLU A 97 -0.02 -44.43 29.49
C GLU A 97 0.86 -44.40 28.25
N ILE A 98 1.13 -45.56 27.67
CA ILE A 98 1.78 -45.65 26.37
C ILE A 98 0.74 -45.38 25.28
N ARG A 99 1.01 -44.34 24.48
CA ARG A 99 0.29 -44.03 23.25
C ARG A 99 1.19 -44.31 22.04
N VAL A 100 0.68 -45.07 21.07
CA VAL A 100 1.31 -45.22 19.76
C VAL A 100 0.87 -44.05 18.89
N ALA A 101 1.81 -43.36 18.25
CA ALA A 101 1.48 -42.25 17.36
C ALA A 101 0.58 -42.71 16.21
N LYS A 102 -0.44 -41.91 15.87
CA LYS A 102 -1.52 -42.31 14.95
C LYS A 102 -1.01 -42.77 13.58
N LYS A 103 -0.02 -42.06 13.04
CA LYS A 103 0.61 -42.40 11.76
C LYS A 103 1.29 -43.76 11.82
N ILE A 104 2.08 -44.02 12.87
CA ILE A 104 2.78 -45.30 13.08
C ILE A 104 1.77 -46.44 13.24
N TYR A 105 0.72 -46.22 14.01
CA TYR A 105 -0.35 -47.22 14.14
C TYR A 105 -0.98 -47.56 12.78
N SER A 106 -1.31 -46.54 11.98
CA SER A 106 -1.92 -46.77 10.66
C SER A 106 -1.00 -47.51 9.68
N LEU A 107 0.30 -47.17 9.65
CA LEU A 107 1.30 -47.86 8.81
C LEU A 107 1.57 -49.30 9.29
N GLY A 108 1.54 -49.50 10.60
CA GLY A 108 1.68 -50.81 11.25
C GLY A 108 0.50 -51.74 10.92
N LYS A 109 -0.73 -51.31 11.20
CA LYS A 109 -1.93 -52.15 11.13
C LYS A 109 -2.56 -52.27 9.74
N ASN A 110 -2.61 -51.18 8.95
CA ASN A 110 -3.35 -51.18 7.69
C ASN A 110 -2.50 -51.58 6.47
N GLY A 111 -1.16 -51.57 6.58
CA GLY A 111 -0.22 -52.05 5.54
C GLY A 111 -0.23 -51.27 4.22
N SER A 112 -1.20 -50.37 4.00
CA SER A 112 -1.31 -49.52 2.83
C SER A 112 -0.13 -48.54 2.76
N ASN A 113 0.47 -48.43 1.57
CA ASN A 113 1.56 -47.51 1.21
C ASN A 113 2.96 -47.81 1.80
N ARG A 114 3.22 -49.00 2.39
CA ARG A 114 4.59 -49.37 2.83
C ARG A 114 5.60 -49.45 1.67
N SER A 115 5.15 -49.82 0.46
CA SER A 115 6.00 -49.96 -0.74
C SER A 115 6.65 -48.65 -1.20
N ASP A 116 6.05 -47.51 -0.84
CA ASP A 116 6.45 -46.19 -1.32
C ASP A 116 7.36 -45.47 -0.31
N LEU A 117 7.77 -46.16 0.77
CA LEU A 117 8.57 -45.63 1.86
C LEU A 117 10.03 -46.11 1.78
N GLU A 118 10.97 -45.17 1.90
CA GLU A 118 12.36 -45.48 2.22
C GLU A 118 12.45 -45.86 3.72
N LEU A 119 12.20 -47.13 4.06
CA LEU A 119 12.32 -47.67 5.42
C LEU A 119 13.68 -48.33 5.63
N THR A 120 14.29 -48.15 6.79
CA THR A 120 15.42 -49.01 7.19
C THR A 120 14.92 -50.41 7.55
N GLU A 121 15.81 -51.41 7.52
CA GLU A 121 15.46 -52.77 7.96
C GLU A 121 14.90 -52.79 9.39
N GLN A 122 15.47 -51.95 10.26
CA GLN A 122 15.03 -51.77 11.64
C GLN A 122 13.62 -51.14 11.71
N ASP A 123 13.33 -50.13 10.89
CA ASP A 123 11.99 -49.51 10.87
C ASP A 123 10.92 -50.48 10.38
N SER A 124 11.24 -51.37 9.43
CA SER A 124 10.31 -52.41 8.99
C SER A 124 9.97 -53.39 10.12
N LYS A 125 11.00 -53.87 10.84
CA LYS A 125 10.84 -54.77 12.00
C LYS A 125 10.01 -54.14 13.11
N GLU A 126 10.25 -52.87 13.41
CA GLU A 126 9.49 -52.12 14.40
C GLU A 126 8.03 -51.91 13.98
N LEU A 127 7.74 -51.66 12.69
CA LEU A 127 6.36 -51.59 12.20
C LEU A 127 5.65 -52.95 12.25
N ASP A 128 6.37 -54.05 12.05
CA ASP A 128 5.84 -55.40 12.21
C ASP A 128 5.55 -55.74 13.67
N PHE A 129 6.36 -55.25 14.61
CA PHE A 129 6.03 -55.29 16.03
C PHE A 129 4.74 -54.51 16.35
N ILE A 130 4.56 -53.29 15.82
CA ILE A 130 3.31 -52.52 15.99
C ILE A 130 2.11 -53.26 15.40
N LYS A 131 2.30 -53.98 14.28
CA LYS A 131 1.26 -54.83 13.68
C LYS A 131 0.91 -56.01 14.58
N TRP A 132 1.93 -56.68 15.15
CA TRP A 132 1.80 -57.83 16.04
C TRP A 132 1.15 -57.49 17.37
N LEU A 133 1.41 -56.30 17.90
CA LEU A 133 0.85 -55.84 19.17
C LEU A 133 -0.68 -56.02 19.18
N PRO A 134 -1.24 -56.73 20.17
CA PRO A 134 -2.68 -56.91 20.36
C PRO A 134 -3.30 -55.63 20.95
N ILE A 135 -2.93 -54.47 20.39
CA ILE A 135 -3.54 -53.20 20.73
C ILE A 135 -4.82 -53.11 19.92
N ASN A 136 -5.95 -53.42 20.56
CA ASN A 136 -7.22 -52.86 20.13
C ASN A 136 -7.17 -51.38 20.53
N LEU A 137 -6.87 -50.48 19.58
CA LEU A 137 -7.07 -49.04 19.79
C LEU A 137 -8.56 -48.66 19.87
N ASP A 138 -9.45 -49.62 19.67
CA ASP A 138 -10.86 -49.52 19.95
C ASP A 138 -11.04 -49.19 21.43
N LYS A 139 -11.19 -47.90 21.71
CA LYS A 139 -11.49 -47.23 23.00
C LYS A 139 -12.86 -47.65 23.58
N ASN A 140 -13.32 -48.86 23.26
CA ASN A 140 -14.61 -49.42 23.59
C ASN A 140 -14.62 -49.80 25.07
N VAL A 141 -15.65 -49.35 25.78
CA VAL A 141 -15.91 -49.77 27.15
C VAL A 141 -16.91 -50.90 27.09
N PHE A 142 -16.52 -52.07 27.60
CA PHE A 142 -17.40 -53.23 27.70
C PHE A 142 -17.91 -53.37 29.12
N ILE A 143 -19.20 -53.64 29.23
CA ILE A 143 -19.94 -53.68 30.49
C ILE A 143 -20.64 -55.02 30.58
N ASP A 144 -20.42 -55.74 31.68
CA ASP A 144 -21.07 -57.03 31.91
C ASP A 144 -22.59 -56.85 32.08
N GLN A 145 -23.36 -57.76 31.49
CA GLN A 145 -24.82 -57.75 31.59
C GLN A 145 -25.32 -57.83 33.04
N THR A 146 -24.62 -58.53 33.93
CA THR A 146 -24.98 -58.59 35.36
C THR A 146 -24.83 -57.24 36.04
N ASN A 147 -23.76 -56.50 35.74
CA ASN A 147 -23.49 -55.20 36.34
C ASN A 147 -24.48 -54.14 35.82
N ILE A 148 -24.77 -54.15 34.51
CA ILE A 148 -25.76 -53.23 33.95
C ILE A 148 -27.16 -53.50 34.52
N SER A 149 -27.58 -54.77 34.63
CA SER A 149 -28.89 -55.14 35.20
C SER A 149 -29.04 -54.71 36.66
N GLN A 150 -28.03 -54.94 37.51
CA GLN A 150 -28.07 -54.50 38.92
C GLN A 150 -28.22 -52.98 39.06
N ILE A 151 -27.52 -52.20 38.24
CA ILE A 151 -27.61 -50.74 38.27
C ILE A 151 -28.96 -50.28 37.71
N LEU A 152 -29.43 -50.89 36.61
CA LEU A 152 -30.73 -50.58 36.02
C LEU A 152 -31.88 -50.86 36.97
N ASP A 153 -31.84 -51.95 37.74
CA ASP A 153 -32.84 -52.28 38.77
C ASP A 153 -32.86 -51.25 39.91
N LYS A 154 -31.67 -50.80 40.37
CA LYS A 154 -31.52 -49.75 41.40
C LYS A 154 -32.21 -48.45 40.97
N TYR A 155 -32.15 -48.09 39.69
CA TYR A 155 -32.74 -46.86 39.15
C TYR A 155 -34.09 -47.06 38.46
N LYS A 156 -34.61 -48.31 38.42
CA LYS A 156 -35.85 -48.69 37.74
C LYS A 156 -35.88 -48.31 36.25
N ILE A 157 -34.76 -48.48 35.55
CA ILE A 157 -34.62 -48.17 34.11
C ILE A 157 -34.71 -49.46 33.29
N PRO A 158 -35.59 -49.57 32.28
CA PRO A 158 -35.58 -50.71 31.36
C PRO A 158 -34.31 -50.73 30.49
N VAL A 159 -33.68 -51.90 30.28
CA VAL A 159 -32.48 -52.01 29.43
C VAL A 159 -32.75 -51.56 27.98
N ASP A 160 -33.96 -51.82 27.47
CA ASP A 160 -34.41 -51.37 26.15
C ASP A 160 -34.36 -49.85 26.01
N HIS A 161 -34.53 -49.10 27.11
CA HIS A 161 -34.41 -47.65 27.08
C HIS A 161 -32.99 -47.20 26.72
N LEU A 162 -31.96 -47.89 27.21
CA LEU A 162 -30.56 -47.59 26.87
C LEU A 162 -30.22 -48.01 25.44
N ILE A 163 -30.76 -49.14 24.96
CA ILE A 163 -30.56 -49.63 23.60
C ILE A 163 -31.26 -48.71 22.57
N ASN A 164 -32.52 -48.34 22.83
CA ASN A 164 -33.30 -47.47 21.95
C ASN A 164 -32.69 -46.06 21.84
N ASN A 165 -32.09 -45.56 22.92
CA ASN A 165 -31.35 -44.29 22.91
C ASN A 165 -29.88 -44.45 22.46
N SER A 166 -29.50 -45.64 21.99
CA SER A 166 -28.15 -45.96 21.51
C SER A 166 -27.05 -45.64 22.53
N VAL A 167 -27.32 -45.73 23.83
CA VAL A 167 -26.32 -45.54 24.91
C VAL A 167 -25.40 -46.74 24.99
N VAL A 168 -25.95 -47.95 24.78
CA VAL A 168 -25.20 -49.20 24.71
C VAL A 168 -25.62 -50.00 23.48
N ILE A 169 -24.68 -50.79 22.96
CA ILE A 169 -24.86 -51.69 21.82
C ILE A 169 -24.67 -53.11 22.34
N SER A 170 -25.65 -54.00 22.10
CA SER A 170 -25.57 -55.41 22.49
C SER A 170 -24.50 -56.14 21.67
N ASN A 171 -23.70 -56.97 22.33
CA ASN A 171 -22.69 -57.83 21.71
C ASN A 171 -23.01 -59.31 21.98
N GLU A 172 -22.56 -60.22 21.10
CA GLU A 172 -22.92 -61.66 21.12
C GLU A 172 -22.41 -62.46 22.33
N ASN A 173 -21.69 -61.83 23.29
CA ASN A 173 -21.01 -62.49 24.41
C ASN A 173 -21.52 -62.07 25.81
N GLY A 174 -22.79 -61.66 25.96
CA GLY A 174 -23.34 -61.27 27.27
C GLY A 174 -22.73 -59.98 27.85
N THR A 175 -22.18 -59.13 26.99
CA THR A 175 -21.60 -57.82 27.33
C THR A 175 -22.23 -56.74 26.46
N PHE A 176 -22.29 -55.53 27.00
CA PHE A 176 -22.72 -54.34 26.30
C PHE A 176 -21.53 -53.45 25.96
N LYS A 177 -21.46 -52.96 24.73
CA LYS A 177 -20.50 -51.95 24.31
C LYS A 177 -21.07 -50.56 24.57
N TRP A 178 -20.37 -49.72 25.32
CA TRP A 178 -20.72 -48.32 25.51
C TRP A 178 -20.62 -47.54 24.20
N ASN A 179 -21.64 -46.75 23.89
CA ASN A 179 -21.65 -45.85 22.75
C ASN A 179 -21.58 -44.39 23.20
N ASN A 180 -20.36 -43.86 23.24
CA ASN A 180 -20.05 -42.49 23.63
C ASN A 180 -20.53 -41.39 22.66
N SER A 181 -21.21 -41.78 21.57
CA SER A 181 -21.79 -40.88 20.57
C SER A 181 -23.32 -40.74 20.70
N SER A 182 -23.94 -41.35 21.72
CA SER A 182 -25.38 -41.23 21.99
C SER A 182 -25.82 -39.77 22.16
N ARG A 183 -26.96 -39.42 21.54
CA ARG A 183 -27.59 -38.10 21.72
C ARG A 183 -28.04 -37.87 23.16
N LEU A 184 -28.50 -38.92 23.85
CA LEU A 184 -28.91 -38.83 25.26
C LEU A 184 -27.73 -38.45 26.16
N ILE A 185 -26.57 -39.09 25.97
CA ILE A 185 -25.33 -38.76 26.67
C ILE A 185 -24.91 -37.31 26.40
N ALA A 186 -25.01 -36.85 25.15
CA ALA A 186 -24.65 -35.49 24.79
C ALA A 186 -25.57 -34.43 25.43
N ASN A 187 -26.88 -34.71 25.56
CA ASN A 187 -27.83 -33.79 26.19
C ASN A 187 -27.56 -33.60 27.69
N PHE A 188 -27.03 -34.63 28.37
CA PHE A 188 -26.66 -34.58 29.80
C PHE A 188 -25.16 -34.39 30.04
N GLU A 189 -24.41 -33.95 29.03
CA GLU A 189 -22.96 -33.82 29.10
C GLU A 189 -22.47 -33.11 30.37
N GLN A 190 -23.08 -31.97 30.72
CA GLN A 190 -22.62 -31.14 31.84
C GLN A 190 -22.86 -31.83 33.19
N GLU A 191 -24.02 -32.45 33.37
CA GLU A 191 -24.41 -33.19 34.58
C GLU A 191 -23.55 -34.43 34.77
N ILE A 192 -23.37 -35.22 33.70
CA ILE A 192 -22.50 -36.40 33.68
C ILE A 192 -21.07 -35.99 34.04
N THR A 193 -20.57 -34.90 33.46
CA THR A 193 -19.21 -34.39 33.73
C THR A 193 -19.03 -34.01 35.20
N ALA A 194 -19.98 -33.26 35.77
CA ALA A 194 -19.89 -32.81 37.16
C ALA A 194 -20.03 -33.97 38.16
N LEU A 195 -20.96 -34.89 37.91
CA LEU A 195 -21.15 -36.07 38.76
C LEU A 195 -19.96 -37.04 38.67
N LEU A 196 -19.40 -37.24 37.47
CA LEU A 196 -18.19 -38.03 37.29
C LEU A 196 -17.01 -37.45 38.08
N TRP A 197 -16.82 -36.13 38.03
CA TRP A 197 -15.80 -35.46 38.85
C TRP A 197 -16.06 -35.68 40.34
N SER A 198 -17.29 -35.42 40.81
CA SER A 198 -17.66 -35.57 42.20
C SER A 198 -17.47 -37.00 42.74
N LYS A 199 -17.66 -38.03 41.91
CA LYS A 199 -17.42 -39.44 42.33
C LYS A 199 -15.94 -39.79 42.41
N LEU A 200 -15.10 -39.22 41.54
CA LEU A 200 -13.67 -39.50 41.49
C LEU A 200 -12.84 -38.63 42.46
N GLU A 201 -13.36 -37.46 42.85
CA GLU A 201 -12.74 -36.54 43.80
C GLU A 201 -12.63 -37.12 45.23
N VAL A 202 -13.49 -38.07 45.60
CA VAL A 202 -13.61 -38.63 46.97
C VAL A 202 -12.36 -39.41 47.44
N GLU A 203 -11.42 -39.75 46.55
CA GLU A 203 -10.29 -40.66 46.82
C GLU A 203 -8.99 -39.99 47.36
N ASN A 204 -9.01 -38.75 47.89
CA ASN A 204 -7.89 -38.08 48.59
C ASN A 204 -6.57 -37.81 47.80
N ASN A 205 -6.49 -38.08 46.49
CA ASN A 205 -5.32 -37.78 45.64
C ASN A 205 -5.69 -36.81 44.49
N GLY A 206 -5.66 -35.50 44.74
CA GLY A 206 -6.18 -34.46 43.82
C GLY A 206 -5.77 -34.60 42.35
N LEU A 207 -4.47 -34.71 42.05
CA LEU A 207 -3.97 -34.80 40.67
C LEU A 207 -4.23 -36.16 40.00
N GLU A 208 -4.04 -37.28 40.72
CA GLU A 208 -4.26 -38.62 40.14
C GLU A 208 -5.77 -38.88 39.89
N SER A 209 -6.64 -38.42 40.80
CA SER A 209 -8.09 -38.41 40.57
C SER A 209 -8.45 -37.54 39.35
N PHE A 210 -7.78 -36.41 39.14
CA PHE A 210 -7.98 -35.56 37.96
C PHE A 210 -7.50 -36.20 36.65
N LYS A 211 -6.32 -36.84 36.66
CA LYS A 211 -5.83 -37.63 35.53
C LYS A 211 -6.82 -38.72 35.14
N LYS A 212 -7.36 -39.45 36.12
CA LYS A 212 -8.41 -40.46 35.93
C LYS A 212 -9.69 -39.82 35.37
N PHE A 213 -10.13 -38.69 35.92
CA PHE A 213 -11.30 -37.96 35.46
C PHE A 213 -11.21 -37.55 33.99
N ILE A 214 -10.12 -36.90 33.55
CA ILE A 214 -9.96 -36.44 32.16
C ILE A 214 -9.98 -37.62 31.18
N LYS A 215 -9.33 -38.74 31.53
CA LYS A 215 -9.37 -39.98 30.74
C LYS A 215 -10.81 -40.48 30.61
N TYR A 216 -11.45 -40.77 31.74
CA TYR A 216 -12.79 -41.35 31.78
C TYR A 216 -13.81 -40.44 31.08
N ARG A 217 -13.64 -39.12 31.19
CA ARG A 217 -14.51 -38.12 30.57
C ARG A 217 -14.49 -38.18 29.03
N LEU A 218 -13.35 -38.47 28.40
CA LEU A 218 -13.28 -38.64 26.94
C LEU A 218 -13.96 -39.94 26.47
N HIS A 219 -13.87 -40.99 27.28
CA HIS A 219 -14.44 -42.29 26.95
C HIS A 219 -15.95 -42.35 27.19
N ILE A 220 -16.46 -41.68 28.23
CA ILE A 220 -17.91 -41.61 28.50
C ILE A 220 -18.63 -40.71 27.49
N ILE A 221 -18.03 -39.57 27.14
CA ILE A 221 -18.59 -38.56 26.23
C ILE A 221 -17.50 -38.17 25.22
N ASN A 222 -17.68 -38.53 23.96
CA ASN A 222 -16.73 -38.15 22.89
C ASN A 222 -17.03 -36.75 22.33
N ARG A 223 -17.20 -35.77 23.23
CA ARG A 223 -17.46 -34.36 22.91
C ARG A 223 -16.75 -33.45 23.90
N PHE A 224 -16.26 -32.32 23.38
CA PHE A 224 -15.65 -31.26 24.18
C PHE A 224 -16.73 -30.35 24.78
N PRO A 225 -16.56 -29.89 26.03
CA PRO A 225 -17.51 -28.99 26.64
C PRO A 225 -17.52 -27.62 25.96
N VAL A 226 -18.72 -27.06 25.84
CA VAL A 226 -18.99 -25.81 25.11
C VAL A 226 -19.40 -24.66 26.06
N ILE A 227 -20.08 -24.96 27.19
CA ILE A 227 -20.68 -23.93 28.06
C ILE A 227 -19.98 -23.86 29.43
N GLN A 228 -20.07 -22.69 30.08
CA GLN A 228 -19.76 -22.50 31.50
C GLN A 228 -20.56 -23.47 32.36
N ASN A 229 -19.88 -24.46 32.94
CA ASN A 229 -20.54 -25.53 33.67
C ASN A 229 -21.27 -24.99 34.92
N LYS A 230 -22.61 -24.96 34.88
CA LYS A 230 -23.47 -24.51 35.99
C LYS A 230 -23.43 -25.47 37.19
N TYR A 231 -22.98 -26.70 36.98
CA TYR A 231 -22.95 -27.76 37.98
C TYR A 231 -21.66 -27.78 38.82
N PHE A 232 -20.65 -26.97 38.47
CA PHE A 232 -19.47 -26.74 39.33
C PHE A 232 -19.63 -25.46 40.15
N ASN A 233 -19.48 -25.58 41.47
CA ASN A 233 -19.43 -24.41 42.36
C ASN A 233 -18.08 -23.67 42.22
N ARG A 234 -17.96 -22.49 42.85
CA ARG A 234 -16.76 -21.65 42.74
C ARG A 234 -15.47 -22.34 43.22
N ASN A 235 -15.55 -23.14 44.28
CA ASN A 235 -14.39 -23.84 44.83
C ASN A 235 -13.94 -24.99 43.92
N GLN A 236 -14.88 -25.77 43.39
CA GLN A 236 -14.62 -26.83 42.41
C GLN A 236 -14.01 -26.28 41.13
N LYS A 237 -14.51 -25.14 40.62
CA LYS A 237 -13.92 -24.46 39.45
C LYS A 237 -12.47 -24.07 39.69
N LYS A 238 -12.19 -23.48 40.86
CA LYS A 238 -10.83 -23.09 41.25
C LYS A 238 -9.92 -24.32 41.37
N LEU A 239 -10.39 -25.38 42.01
CA LEU A 239 -9.66 -26.64 42.15
C LEU A 239 -9.35 -27.27 40.78
N LEU A 240 -10.33 -27.36 39.89
CA LEU A 240 -10.13 -27.88 38.53
C LEU A 240 -9.06 -27.09 37.77
N VAL A 241 -9.10 -25.76 37.83
CA VAL A 241 -8.10 -24.90 37.19
C VAL A 241 -6.70 -25.16 37.75
N THR A 242 -6.56 -25.27 39.08
CA THR A 242 -5.28 -25.59 39.73
C THR A 242 -4.76 -26.97 39.32
N LEU A 243 -5.63 -27.99 39.24
CA LEU A 243 -5.24 -29.34 38.83
C LEU A 243 -4.87 -29.43 37.35
N VAL A 244 -5.51 -28.61 36.48
CA VAL A 244 -5.11 -28.48 35.07
C VAL A 244 -3.71 -27.86 34.97
N ASP A 245 -3.45 -26.78 35.71
CA ASP A 245 -2.13 -26.13 35.73
C ASP A 245 -1.04 -27.11 36.21
N GLU A 246 -1.31 -27.85 37.29
CA GLU A 246 -0.40 -28.87 37.81
C GLU A 246 -0.15 -30.00 36.80
N LEU A 247 -1.19 -30.49 36.12
CA LEU A 247 -1.07 -31.52 35.08
C LEU A 247 -0.22 -31.04 33.90
N LEU A 248 -0.54 -29.87 33.34
CA LEU A 248 0.11 -29.36 32.12
C LEU A 248 1.56 -28.92 32.39
N THR A 249 1.85 -28.46 33.61
CA THR A 249 3.21 -28.03 34.00
C THR A 249 4.15 -29.22 34.18
N ASN A 250 3.66 -30.32 34.76
CA ASN A 250 4.47 -31.48 35.14
C ASN A 250 4.52 -32.59 34.08
N GLU A 251 3.76 -32.48 32.99
CA GLU A 251 3.72 -33.50 31.94
C GLU A 251 4.96 -33.46 31.03
N GLY A 252 5.71 -34.57 31.01
CA GLY A 252 6.96 -34.69 30.27
C GLY A 252 6.79 -34.68 28.76
N ASP A 253 5.69 -35.26 28.24
CA ASP A 253 5.44 -35.27 26.79
C ASP A 253 5.22 -33.86 26.20
N LEU A 254 4.80 -32.89 27.02
CA LEU A 254 4.54 -31.52 26.59
C LEU A 254 5.80 -30.66 26.49
N ILE A 255 6.93 -31.12 27.04
CA ILE A 255 8.21 -30.40 26.98
C ILE A 255 8.85 -30.60 25.60
N ASP A 256 9.19 -29.48 24.94
CA ASP A 256 9.88 -29.49 23.66
C ASP A 256 11.41 -29.53 23.85
N ILE A 257 11.96 -30.75 23.75
CA ILE A 257 13.40 -31.04 23.72
C ILE A 257 13.99 -31.05 22.30
N GLY A 258 13.39 -30.30 21.36
CA GLY A 258 13.78 -30.27 19.94
C GLY A 258 13.07 -31.31 19.08
N PHE A 259 11.97 -31.87 19.60
CA PHE A 259 11.26 -33.00 19.01
C PHE A 259 9.77 -32.72 18.76
N GLU A 260 9.28 -31.53 19.11
CA GLU A 260 7.85 -31.22 19.05
C GLU A 260 7.26 -31.31 17.63
N ASN A 261 7.95 -30.79 16.61
CA ASN A 261 7.49 -30.88 15.22
C ASN A 261 7.36 -32.31 14.73
N HIS A 262 8.24 -33.19 15.21
CA HIS A 262 8.17 -34.62 14.92
C HIS A 262 6.96 -35.27 15.58
N LYS A 263 6.67 -34.93 16.84
CA LYS A 263 5.48 -35.41 17.55
C LYS A 263 4.18 -35.01 16.83
N ILE A 264 4.06 -33.74 16.41
CA ILE A 264 2.92 -33.24 15.62
C ILE A 264 2.72 -34.07 14.35
N PHE A 265 3.81 -34.27 13.61
CA PHE A 265 3.75 -34.97 12.33
C PHE A 265 3.37 -36.45 12.47
N LEU A 266 3.89 -37.14 13.48
CA LEU A 266 3.54 -38.53 13.75
C LEU A 266 2.09 -38.71 14.24
N ASP A 267 1.47 -37.66 14.78
CA ASP A 267 0.06 -37.63 15.14
C ASP A 267 -0.88 -37.29 13.97
N GLY A 268 -0.35 -36.76 12.87
CA GLY A 268 -1.11 -36.37 11.68
C GLY A 268 -1.70 -37.54 10.89
N HIS A 269 -2.57 -37.22 9.93
CA HIS A 269 -3.19 -38.24 9.07
C HIS A 269 -2.18 -38.81 8.04
N ALA A 270 -2.01 -40.14 8.04
CA ALA A 270 -1.01 -40.84 7.24
C ALA A 270 -1.11 -40.65 5.71
N THR A 271 -2.27 -40.23 5.20
CA THR A 271 -2.49 -40.00 3.76
C THR A 271 -1.82 -38.75 3.22
N HIS A 272 -1.40 -37.80 4.06
CA HIS A 272 -0.84 -36.52 3.60
C HIS A 272 0.67 -36.55 3.37
N TYR A 273 1.39 -37.48 4.02
CA TYR A 273 2.86 -37.57 3.94
C TYR A 273 3.29 -39.03 4.11
N PRO A 274 3.76 -39.73 3.08
CA PRO A 274 4.18 -41.11 3.23
C PRO A 274 5.41 -41.24 4.16
N ASN A 275 6.45 -40.42 3.96
CA ASN A 275 7.72 -40.54 4.71
C ASN A 275 7.60 -40.36 6.23
N LEU A 276 8.47 -41.05 6.99
CA LEU A 276 8.57 -40.97 8.45
C LEU A 276 9.49 -39.85 8.97
N ASP A 277 10.27 -39.23 8.08
CA ASP A 277 11.19 -38.14 8.43
C ASP A 277 10.55 -36.77 8.20
N VAL A 278 10.76 -35.84 9.13
CA VAL A 278 10.16 -34.51 9.14
C VAL A 278 11.22 -33.50 8.73
N SER A 279 10.99 -32.80 7.62
CA SER A 279 11.78 -31.63 7.26
C SER A 279 11.83 -30.62 8.40
N GLU A 280 12.98 -29.94 8.61
CA GLU A 280 13.21 -28.93 9.66
C GLU A 280 12.21 -27.75 9.64
N LEU A 281 10.96 -27.96 10.07
CA LEU A 281 10.10 -26.88 10.53
C LEU A 281 10.69 -26.39 11.86
N LYS A 282 10.67 -25.08 12.09
CA LYS A 282 11.18 -24.46 13.32
C LYS A 282 10.07 -23.61 13.94
N ILE A 283 9.73 -23.92 15.18
CA ILE A 283 8.81 -23.11 15.98
C ILE A 283 9.65 -22.01 16.64
N ASN A 284 9.29 -20.74 16.43
CA ASN A 284 9.89 -19.66 17.19
C ASN A 284 9.27 -19.61 18.59
N LYS A 285 10.11 -19.73 19.62
CA LYS A 285 9.74 -19.81 21.04
C LYS A 285 10.15 -18.55 21.83
N GLU A 286 10.27 -17.41 21.15
CA GLU A 286 10.60 -16.12 21.78
C GLU A 286 9.50 -15.67 22.76
N ASP A 287 8.24 -15.88 22.39
CA ASP A 287 7.05 -15.58 23.21
C ASP A 287 5.79 -16.27 22.68
N ALA A 288 4.66 -16.09 23.38
CA ALA A 288 3.39 -16.69 23.00
C ALA A 288 2.88 -16.24 21.61
N TYR A 289 3.15 -14.99 21.21
CA TYR A 289 2.81 -14.48 19.87
C TYR A 289 3.56 -15.23 18.78
N THR A 290 4.87 -15.38 18.93
CA THR A 290 5.73 -16.05 17.94
C THR A 290 5.47 -17.55 17.84
N ILE A 291 5.13 -18.21 18.95
CA ILE A 291 4.67 -19.61 18.92
C ILE A 291 3.38 -19.73 18.10
N TYR A 292 2.35 -18.93 18.44
CA TYR A 292 1.06 -18.99 17.75
C TYR A 292 1.20 -18.68 16.25
N LYS A 293 1.95 -17.62 15.91
CA LYS A 293 2.24 -17.24 14.53
C LYS A 293 3.01 -18.31 13.77
N SER A 294 3.97 -19.00 14.41
CA SER A 294 4.74 -20.08 13.75
C SER A 294 3.80 -21.19 13.26
N TYR A 295 2.82 -21.58 14.09
CA TYR A 295 1.84 -22.59 13.74
C TYR A 295 0.85 -22.12 12.66
N ASP A 296 0.37 -20.87 12.74
CA ASP A 296 -0.49 -20.27 11.70
C ASP A 296 0.20 -20.12 10.33
N GLU A 297 1.54 -20.12 10.29
CA GLU A 297 2.31 -20.07 9.05
C GLU A 297 2.60 -21.45 8.43
N PHE A 298 2.28 -22.55 9.13
CA PHE A 298 2.45 -23.89 8.57
C PHE A 298 1.44 -24.15 7.43
N PRO A 299 1.76 -25.05 6.48
CA PRO A 299 0.80 -25.48 5.45
C PRO A 299 -0.53 -25.96 6.04
N GLY A 300 -1.65 -25.65 5.39
CA GLY A 300 -3.00 -25.93 5.93
C GLY A 300 -3.25 -27.40 6.33
N SER A 301 -2.66 -28.37 5.62
CA SER A 301 -2.71 -29.78 6.01
C SER A 301 -2.07 -30.04 7.38
N LEU A 302 -0.91 -29.44 7.64
CA LEU A 302 -0.21 -29.54 8.93
C LEU A 302 -0.91 -28.74 10.04
N GLN A 303 -1.56 -27.62 9.71
CA GLN A 303 -2.39 -26.90 10.68
C GLN A 303 -3.51 -27.78 11.22
N ASN A 304 -4.17 -28.54 10.34
CA ASN A 304 -5.18 -29.52 10.76
C ASN A 304 -4.59 -30.62 11.64
N ASP A 305 -3.40 -31.13 11.33
CA ASP A 305 -2.72 -32.14 12.15
C ASP A 305 -2.33 -31.59 13.55
N ILE A 306 -1.98 -30.30 13.67
CA ILE A 306 -1.74 -29.65 14.98
C ILE A 306 -3.03 -29.51 15.77
N ILE A 307 -4.13 -29.17 15.09
CA ILE A 307 -5.45 -29.08 15.72
C ILE A 307 -5.90 -30.46 16.19
N ILE A 308 -5.62 -31.52 15.43
CA ILE A 308 -6.08 -32.89 15.64
C ILE A 308 -4.90 -33.76 16.09
N GLN A 309 -4.46 -33.58 17.34
CA GLN A 309 -3.49 -34.47 18.00
C GLN A 309 -4.20 -35.51 18.88
N ASP A 310 -4.67 -36.59 18.26
CA ASP A 310 -5.47 -37.64 18.95
C ASP A 310 -4.77 -38.24 20.17
N SER A 311 -3.44 -38.32 20.14
CA SER A 311 -2.65 -38.86 21.25
C SER A 311 -2.61 -37.93 22.47
N ARG A 312 -2.83 -36.62 22.29
CA ARG A 312 -2.79 -35.57 23.33
C ARG A 312 -4.17 -34.95 23.59
N ILE A 313 -5.23 -35.67 23.20
CA ILE A 313 -6.61 -35.20 23.29
C ILE A 313 -7.03 -34.93 24.75
N GLU A 314 -6.48 -35.66 25.73
CA GLU A 314 -6.64 -35.43 27.17
C GLU A 314 -6.22 -34.02 27.57
N TYR A 315 -5.05 -33.58 27.10
CA TYR A 315 -4.54 -32.23 27.41
C TYR A 315 -5.34 -31.15 26.69
N SER A 316 -5.80 -31.41 25.47
CA SER A 316 -6.73 -30.52 24.78
C SER A 316 -8.03 -30.34 25.59
N LEU A 317 -8.53 -31.41 26.22
CA LEU A 317 -9.71 -31.35 27.08
C LEU A 317 -9.43 -30.64 28.41
N ALA A 318 -8.28 -30.89 29.03
CA ALA A 318 -7.84 -30.18 30.23
C ALA A 318 -7.74 -28.67 29.98
N ILE A 319 -7.13 -28.26 28.86
CA ILE A 319 -7.07 -26.86 28.41
C ILE A 319 -8.49 -26.31 28.19
N ARG A 320 -9.43 -27.10 27.66
CA ARG A 320 -10.81 -26.65 27.54
C ARG A 320 -11.45 -26.34 28.88
N PHE A 321 -11.23 -27.20 29.88
CA PHE A 321 -11.71 -26.94 31.24
C PHE A 321 -11.07 -25.69 31.84
N LEU A 322 -9.78 -25.45 31.63
CA LEU A 322 -9.12 -24.19 32.00
C LEU A 322 -9.82 -23.00 31.35
N ILE A 323 -9.93 -22.96 30.01
CA ILE A 323 -10.51 -21.83 29.28
C ILE A 323 -11.93 -21.51 29.76
N LEU A 324 -12.76 -22.52 30.01
CA LEU A 324 -14.15 -22.32 30.44
C LEU A 324 -14.31 -21.91 31.91
N ASN A 325 -13.33 -22.21 32.78
CA ASN A 325 -13.45 -22.02 34.23
C ASN A 325 -12.46 -21.02 34.85
N ASP A 326 -11.48 -20.54 34.08
CA ASP A 326 -10.53 -19.51 34.54
C ASP A 326 -11.25 -18.18 34.85
N SER A 327 -10.61 -17.28 35.60
CA SER A 327 -11.11 -15.95 35.88
C SER A 327 -11.35 -15.17 34.58
N ILE A 328 -12.22 -14.16 34.62
CA ILE A 328 -12.44 -13.27 33.44
C ILE A 328 -11.13 -12.61 33.01
N GLN A 329 -10.24 -12.35 33.97
CA GLN A 329 -8.92 -11.73 33.76
C GLN A 329 -7.86 -12.72 33.27
N LEU A 330 -8.19 -14.00 33.10
CA LEU A 330 -7.31 -15.03 32.56
C LEU A 330 -6.03 -15.26 33.39
N ASP A 331 -6.16 -15.28 34.73
CA ASP A 331 -4.99 -15.31 35.62
C ASP A 331 -4.10 -16.53 35.39
N GLU A 332 -4.68 -17.73 35.34
CA GLU A 332 -3.94 -18.98 35.16
C GLU A 332 -3.59 -19.23 33.70
N THR A 333 -4.47 -18.83 32.78
CA THR A 333 -4.19 -18.84 31.34
C THR A 333 -2.94 -18.03 31.02
N ARG A 334 -2.80 -16.79 31.54
CA ARG A 334 -1.61 -15.95 31.31
C ARG A 334 -0.34 -16.54 31.93
N LYS A 335 -0.45 -17.25 33.05
CA LYS A 335 0.67 -17.98 33.65
C LYS A 335 1.16 -19.06 32.69
N LEU A 336 0.25 -19.88 32.16
CA LEU A 336 0.56 -20.97 31.23
C LEU A 336 1.12 -20.49 29.89
N LEU A 337 0.74 -19.30 29.42
CA LEU A 337 1.31 -18.68 28.21
C LEU A 337 2.82 -18.36 28.34
N ASN A 338 3.38 -18.36 29.55
CA ASN A 338 4.81 -18.13 29.77
C ASN A 338 5.66 -19.41 29.73
N HIS A 339 5.05 -20.59 29.63
CA HIS A 339 5.75 -21.86 29.47
C HIS A 339 6.15 -22.10 28.01
N LEU A 340 7.10 -21.31 27.53
CA LEU A 340 7.58 -21.34 26.14
C LEU A 340 8.29 -22.66 25.77
N ASP A 341 8.72 -23.43 26.78
CA ASP A 341 9.21 -24.81 26.66
C ASP A 341 8.11 -25.81 26.28
N LYS A 342 6.82 -25.41 26.36
CA LYS A 342 5.65 -26.22 26.05
C LYS A 342 4.80 -25.59 24.94
N PRO A 343 5.32 -25.49 23.70
CA PRO A 343 4.66 -24.79 22.60
C PRO A 343 3.27 -25.34 22.23
N TYR A 344 3.01 -26.64 22.43
CA TYR A 344 1.67 -27.23 22.25
C TYR A 344 0.64 -26.57 23.19
N VAL A 345 0.99 -26.42 24.47
CA VAL A 345 0.09 -25.85 25.49
C VAL A 345 -0.24 -24.40 25.13
N VAL A 346 0.78 -23.61 24.82
CA VAL A 346 0.62 -22.21 24.42
C VAL A 346 -0.28 -22.09 23.20
N TYR A 347 -0.01 -22.84 22.13
CA TYR A 347 -0.83 -22.81 20.91
C TYR A 347 -2.27 -23.23 21.19
N LYS A 348 -2.47 -24.34 21.91
CA LYS A 348 -3.80 -24.91 22.13
C LYS A 348 -4.65 -24.03 23.04
N ILE A 349 -4.05 -23.38 24.03
CA ILE A 349 -4.71 -22.34 24.85
C ILE A 349 -5.23 -21.23 23.95
N LEU A 350 -4.39 -20.65 23.10
CA LEU A 350 -4.76 -19.50 22.27
C LEU A 350 -5.79 -19.86 21.21
N TYR A 351 -5.65 -21.03 20.57
CA TYR A 351 -6.61 -21.57 19.61
C TYR A 351 -8.01 -21.76 20.26
N GLN A 352 -8.06 -22.35 21.46
CA GLN A 352 -9.33 -22.57 22.16
C GLN A 352 -9.89 -21.28 22.78
N LEU A 353 -9.04 -20.37 23.26
CA LEU A 353 -9.47 -19.06 23.75
C LEU A 353 -10.22 -18.30 22.65
N LYS A 354 -9.68 -18.30 21.42
CA LYS A 354 -10.30 -17.71 20.23
C LYS A 354 -11.68 -18.31 19.91
N GLY A 355 -11.82 -19.63 19.96
CA GLY A 355 -13.07 -20.31 19.56
C GLY A 355 -14.18 -20.30 20.62
N TYR A 356 -13.83 -20.34 21.91
CA TYR A 356 -14.80 -20.64 22.99
C TYR A 356 -14.96 -19.51 24.01
N ARG A 357 -13.98 -18.61 24.12
CA ARG A 357 -14.02 -17.50 25.08
C ARG A 357 -13.39 -16.22 24.51
N ALA A 358 -13.74 -15.89 23.26
CA ALA A 358 -13.21 -14.73 22.54
C ALA A 358 -13.35 -13.41 23.33
N HIS A 359 -14.46 -13.23 24.05
CA HIS A 359 -14.69 -12.04 24.88
C HIS A 359 -13.68 -11.81 26.01
N SER A 360 -12.89 -12.83 26.38
CA SER A 360 -11.82 -12.68 27.37
C SER A 360 -10.47 -12.26 26.75
N ILE A 361 -10.31 -12.28 25.42
CA ILE A 361 -9.05 -11.92 24.74
C ILE A 361 -8.53 -10.51 25.14
N PRO A 362 -9.35 -9.46 25.30
CA PRO A 362 -8.86 -8.14 25.71
C PRO A 362 -8.07 -8.16 27.03
N TYR A 363 -8.38 -9.08 27.95
CA TYR A 363 -7.68 -9.19 29.24
C TYR A 363 -6.25 -9.74 29.13
N LEU A 364 -5.85 -10.26 27.96
CA LEU A 364 -4.43 -10.55 27.69
C LEU A 364 -3.57 -9.28 27.74
N MET A 365 -4.15 -8.11 27.43
CA MET A 365 -3.46 -6.82 27.47
C MET A 365 -3.15 -6.32 28.88
N ILE A 366 -3.57 -7.01 29.94
CA ILE A 366 -3.08 -6.71 31.30
C ILE A 366 -1.55 -6.87 31.36
N ASP A 367 -0.98 -7.74 30.51
CA ASP A 367 0.46 -7.88 30.34
C ASP A 367 0.90 -7.26 29.00
N GLU A 368 1.78 -6.26 29.07
CA GLU A 368 2.28 -5.49 27.92
C GLU A 368 2.91 -6.35 26.83
N LYS A 369 3.47 -7.53 27.18
CA LYS A 369 4.10 -8.43 26.21
C LYS A 369 3.08 -9.12 25.28
N ASN A 370 1.80 -9.04 25.62
CA ASN A 370 0.71 -9.69 24.89
C ASN A 370 -0.13 -8.70 24.05
N PHE A 371 0.23 -7.41 23.95
CA PHE A 371 -0.53 -6.45 23.15
C PHE A 371 -0.73 -6.90 21.69
N ALA A 372 0.35 -7.30 21.00
CA ALA A 372 0.28 -7.80 19.63
C ALA A 372 -0.44 -9.15 19.54
N LEU A 373 -0.36 -9.99 20.58
CA LEU A 373 -1.07 -11.27 20.64
C LEU A 373 -2.58 -11.05 20.72
N ALA A 374 -3.05 -10.18 21.63
CA ALA A 374 -4.46 -9.84 21.75
C ALA A 374 -5.00 -9.26 20.44
N PHE A 375 -4.28 -8.31 19.85
CA PHE A 375 -4.62 -7.72 18.55
C PHE A 375 -4.72 -8.78 17.44
N TYR A 376 -3.73 -9.67 17.35
CA TYR A 376 -3.69 -10.73 16.34
C TYR A 376 -4.85 -11.72 16.47
N LEU A 377 -5.18 -12.15 17.69
CA LEU A 377 -6.30 -13.07 17.94
C LEU A 377 -7.65 -12.43 17.57
N ILE A 378 -7.86 -11.16 17.94
CA ILE A 378 -9.08 -10.41 17.64
C ILE A 378 -9.23 -10.19 16.13
N ASN A 379 -8.15 -9.81 15.44
CA ASN A 379 -8.14 -9.66 13.98
C ASN A 379 -8.54 -10.96 13.25
N GLY A 380 -8.34 -12.12 13.89
CA GLY A 380 -8.73 -13.41 13.34
C GLY A 380 -10.17 -13.85 13.65
N LEU A 381 -10.97 -13.07 14.37
CA LEU A 381 -12.36 -13.43 14.72
C LEU A 381 -13.33 -13.19 13.56
N GLY A 382 -14.36 -14.03 13.43
CA GLY A 382 -15.53 -13.71 12.61
C GLY A 382 -16.51 -12.84 13.40
N PHE A 383 -17.02 -11.78 12.78
CA PHE A 383 -18.05 -10.91 13.37
C PHE A 383 -19.39 -11.18 12.65
N GLU A 384 -20.49 -11.28 13.41
CA GLU A 384 -21.82 -11.40 12.82
C GLU A 384 -22.29 -10.05 12.31
N ALA A 385 -22.70 -10.01 11.03
CA ALA A 385 -23.55 -8.95 10.53
C ALA A 385 -24.91 -8.98 11.25
N GLU A 386 -25.59 -7.83 11.35
CA GLU A 386 -26.98 -7.86 11.84
C GLU A 386 -27.84 -8.72 10.90
N LYS A 387 -28.75 -9.53 11.47
CA LYS A 387 -29.57 -10.44 10.69
C LYS A 387 -30.36 -9.64 9.64
N PRO A 388 -30.16 -9.88 8.34
CA PRO A 388 -30.78 -9.05 7.32
C PRO A 388 -32.26 -9.40 7.11
N GLY A 389 -32.98 -8.48 6.47
CA GLY A 389 -34.20 -8.82 5.75
C GLY A 389 -33.90 -9.78 4.59
N ALA A 390 -34.91 -10.48 4.06
CA ALA A 390 -34.77 -11.62 3.13
C ALA A 390 -34.09 -11.33 1.75
N PHE A 391 -33.54 -10.13 1.51
CA PHE A 391 -33.05 -9.67 0.21
C PHE A 391 -31.67 -8.96 0.22
N GLU A 392 -30.87 -9.03 1.29
CA GLU A 392 -29.54 -8.40 1.28
C GLU A 392 -28.45 -9.26 0.62
N ASN A 393 -27.54 -8.60 -0.11
CA ASN A 393 -26.42 -9.20 -0.82
C ASN A 393 -25.35 -9.73 0.15
N SER A 394 -24.76 -10.89 -0.15
CA SER A 394 -23.64 -11.47 0.62
C SER A 394 -22.44 -10.51 0.79
N ASN A 395 -22.16 -9.64 -0.19
CA ASN A 395 -21.05 -8.70 -0.11
C ASN A 395 -21.28 -7.57 0.91
N SER A 396 -22.51 -7.06 1.06
CA SER A 396 -22.82 -6.01 2.03
C SER A 396 -22.71 -6.52 3.48
N LEU A 397 -23.08 -7.79 3.71
CA LEU A 397 -22.90 -8.45 5.01
C LEU A 397 -21.43 -8.59 5.39
N ILE A 398 -20.58 -8.95 4.42
CA ILE A 398 -19.13 -9.04 4.63
C ILE A 398 -18.55 -7.65 4.95
N GLN A 399 -18.96 -6.62 4.21
CA GLN A 399 -18.55 -5.25 4.44
C GLN A 399 -18.92 -4.75 5.85
N ASP A 400 -20.16 -4.98 6.30
CA ASP A 400 -20.63 -4.60 7.64
C ASP A 400 -19.85 -5.34 8.75
N SER A 401 -19.68 -6.65 8.60
CA SER A 401 -18.88 -7.46 9.52
C SER A 401 -17.43 -6.95 9.64
N ILE A 402 -16.75 -6.70 8.52
CA ILE A 402 -15.37 -6.21 8.52
C ILE A 402 -15.28 -4.80 9.09
N SER A 403 -16.22 -3.92 8.75
CA SER A 403 -16.25 -2.54 9.26
C SER A 403 -16.40 -2.52 10.78
N LYS A 404 -17.27 -3.37 11.33
CA LYS A 404 -17.42 -3.57 12.79
C LYS A 404 -16.12 -4.07 13.42
N LEU A 405 -15.50 -5.11 12.86
CA LEU A 405 -14.21 -5.61 13.34
C LEU A 405 -13.13 -4.52 13.30
N ASN A 406 -13.05 -3.74 12.21
CA ASN A 406 -12.05 -2.68 12.05
C ASN A 406 -12.25 -1.55 13.06
N SER A 407 -13.49 -1.12 13.30
CA SER A 407 -13.78 -0.11 14.33
C SER A 407 -13.33 -0.59 15.72
N PHE A 408 -13.50 -1.88 16.00
CA PHE A 408 -13.06 -2.48 17.25
C PHE A 408 -11.53 -2.58 17.35
N LEU A 409 -10.86 -3.00 16.28
CA LEU A 409 -9.40 -3.05 16.21
C LEU A 409 -8.77 -1.65 16.37
N LEU A 410 -9.43 -0.62 15.86
CA LEU A 410 -9.00 0.77 16.02
C LEU A 410 -9.05 1.21 17.49
N LEU A 411 -10.17 0.96 18.17
CA LEU A 411 -10.31 1.23 19.61
C LEU A 411 -9.27 0.45 20.43
N LEU A 412 -9.04 -0.82 20.09
CA LEU A 412 -8.03 -1.65 20.74
C LEU A 412 -6.62 -1.06 20.56
N PHE A 413 -6.30 -0.56 19.35
CA PHE A 413 -5.03 0.05 19.05
C PHE A 413 -4.80 1.33 19.84
N GLU A 414 -5.81 2.20 19.94
CA GLU A 414 -5.76 3.43 20.76
C GLU A 414 -5.48 3.12 22.23
N GLU A 415 -6.16 2.12 22.80
CA GLU A 415 -5.93 1.67 24.17
C GLU A 415 -4.51 1.13 24.38
N ILE A 416 -3.97 0.38 23.41
CA ILE A 416 -2.57 -0.07 23.44
C ILE A 416 -1.61 1.14 23.45
N LEU A 417 -1.84 2.14 22.59
CA LEU A 417 -0.98 3.32 22.56
C LEU A 417 -1.06 4.15 23.85
N ASN A 418 -2.25 4.25 24.45
CA ASN A 418 -2.44 4.92 25.74
C ASN A 418 -1.70 4.19 26.87
N ALA A 419 -1.77 2.86 26.89
CA ALA A 419 -1.03 2.03 27.84
C ALA A 419 0.49 2.23 27.71
N ILE A 420 0.99 2.25 26.47
CA ILE A 420 2.41 2.48 26.18
C ILE A 420 2.83 3.90 26.59
N SER A 421 2.00 4.92 26.34
CA SER A 421 2.26 6.29 26.80
C SER A 421 2.35 6.36 28.33
N TYR A 422 1.51 5.61 29.04
CA TYR A 422 1.54 5.53 30.51
C TYR A 422 2.77 4.76 31.03
N LEU A 423 3.15 3.67 30.37
CA LEU A 423 4.39 2.93 30.64
C LEU A 423 5.63 3.81 30.42
N ALA A 424 5.63 4.61 29.35
CA ALA A 424 6.66 5.61 29.09
C ALA A 424 6.73 6.67 30.18
N TYR A 425 5.59 7.17 30.67
CA TYR A 425 5.55 8.08 31.82
C TYR A 425 6.23 7.48 33.06
N GLN A 426 6.10 6.16 33.27
CA GLN A 426 6.76 5.44 34.35
C GLN A 426 8.23 5.06 34.08
N ASN A 427 8.80 5.44 32.92
CA ASN A 427 10.11 5.01 32.44
C ASN A 427 10.25 3.49 32.29
N ASN A 428 9.16 2.78 32.00
CA ASN A 428 9.14 1.33 31.82
C ASN A 428 8.58 0.95 30.43
N ILE A 429 9.34 1.24 29.37
CA ILE A 429 8.84 1.10 27.99
C ILE A 429 8.89 -0.36 27.49
N GLY A 430 9.64 -1.23 28.17
CA GLY A 430 9.67 -2.68 27.92
C GLY A 430 9.82 -3.05 26.43
N ASN A 431 8.98 -3.99 25.99
CA ASN A 431 8.96 -4.51 24.61
C ASN A 431 7.98 -3.76 23.68
N SER A 432 7.57 -2.53 24.02
CA SER A 432 6.51 -1.78 23.32
C SER A 432 6.76 -1.61 21.82
N ALA A 433 8.01 -1.32 21.42
CA ALA A 433 8.37 -1.18 20.01
C ALA A 433 8.16 -2.48 19.21
N THR A 434 8.44 -3.63 19.82
CA THR A 434 8.22 -4.95 19.23
C THR A 434 6.74 -5.25 19.05
N GLN A 435 5.91 -4.90 20.05
CA GLN A 435 4.45 -5.07 19.97
C GLN A 435 3.85 -4.23 18.84
N ILE A 436 4.17 -2.94 18.77
CA ILE A 436 3.69 -2.05 17.71
C ILE A 436 4.17 -2.52 16.33
N THR A 437 5.44 -2.94 16.22
CA THR A 437 5.98 -3.46 14.95
C THR A 437 5.17 -4.67 14.47
N ARG A 438 4.86 -5.62 15.35
CA ARG A 438 4.07 -6.82 15.02
C ARG A 438 2.63 -6.48 14.58
N ILE A 439 2.01 -5.48 15.19
CA ILE A 439 0.67 -4.99 14.80
C ILE A 439 0.73 -4.37 13.39
N PHE A 440 1.67 -3.47 13.13
CA PHE A 440 1.79 -2.86 11.80
C PHE A 440 2.15 -3.87 10.71
N LEU A 441 2.95 -4.88 11.01
CA LEU A 441 3.23 -5.98 10.09
C LEU A 441 1.98 -6.77 9.74
N LEU A 442 1.11 -7.03 10.72
CA LEU A 442 -0.17 -7.71 10.49
C LEU A 442 -1.09 -6.86 9.61
N LEU A 443 -1.29 -5.58 9.99
CA LEU A 443 -2.17 -4.67 9.27
C LEU A 443 -1.74 -4.51 7.81
N SER A 444 -0.46 -4.20 7.59
CA SER A 444 0.09 -4.08 6.24
C SER A 444 -0.06 -5.38 5.46
N LYS A 445 0.25 -6.55 6.05
CA LYS A 445 0.06 -7.84 5.37
C LYS A 445 -1.40 -8.10 4.96
N ASN A 446 -2.37 -7.69 5.78
CA ASN A 446 -3.79 -7.80 5.45
C ASN A 446 -4.19 -6.85 4.30
N THR A 447 -3.67 -5.62 4.30
CA THR A 447 -3.91 -4.65 3.22
C THR A 447 -3.45 -5.17 1.85
N PHE A 448 -2.33 -5.90 1.80
CA PHE A 448 -1.78 -6.44 0.55
C PHE A 448 -2.19 -7.90 0.27
N LYS A 449 -3.19 -8.44 0.99
CA LYS A 449 -3.74 -9.78 0.75
C LYS A 449 -4.89 -9.69 -0.25
N PHE A 450 -4.76 -10.34 -1.40
CA PHE A 450 -5.78 -10.31 -2.46
C PHE A 450 -6.03 -11.71 -3.04
N ASN A 451 -7.30 -12.09 -3.24
CA ASN A 451 -7.69 -13.37 -3.83
C ASN A 451 -8.50 -13.17 -5.12
N ARG A 452 -7.89 -13.51 -6.26
CA ARG A 452 -8.50 -13.34 -7.60
C ARG A 452 -9.76 -14.17 -7.81
N ASN A 453 -9.92 -15.30 -7.11
CA ASN A 453 -11.11 -16.15 -7.26
C ASN A 453 -12.36 -15.53 -6.63
N VAL A 454 -12.19 -14.51 -5.78
CA VAL A 454 -13.28 -13.81 -5.11
C VAL A 454 -13.00 -12.31 -5.18
N TYR A 455 -12.95 -11.81 -6.43
CA TYR A 455 -12.41 -10.50 -6.77
C TYR A 455 -13.12 -9.35 -6.02
N ASP A 456 -14.46 -9.25 -6.13
CA ASP A 456 -15.22 -8.16 -5.51
C ASP A 456 -15.06 -8.14 -4.00
N GLN A 457 -15.20 -9.31 -3.36
CA GLN A 457 -14.98 -9.44 -1.91
C GLN A 457 -13.56 -9.06 -1.51
N SER A 458 -12.56 -9.46 -2.30
CA SER A 458 -11.15 -9.13 -2.03
C SER A 458 -10.88 -7.64 -2.18
N LEU A 459 -11.54 -6.95 -3.11
CA LEU A 459 -11.45 -5.51 -3.27
C LEU A 459 -12.06 -4.78 -2.08
N THR A 460 -13.26 -5.18 -1.65
CA THR A 460 -13.88 -4.63 -0.42
C THR A 460 -12.99 -4.86 0.81
N ILE A 461 -12.45 -6.07 0.99
CA ILE A 461 -11.53 -6.40 2.08
C ILE A 461 -10.28 -5.51 2.02
N HIS A 462 -9.71 -5.30 0.83
CA HIS A 462 -8.55 -4.44 0.65
C HIS A 462 -8.84 -3.01 1.10
N THR A 463 -9.91 -2.40 0.59
CA THR A 463 -10.26 -1.00 0.86
C THR A 463 -10.43 -0.77 2.37
N LEU A 464 -11.23 -1.60 3.04
CA LEU A 464 -11.45 -1.51 4.48
C LEU A 464 -10.16 -1.77 5.29
N SER A 465 -9.32 -2.72 4.86
CA SER A 465 -8.04 -3.00 5.52
C SER A 465 -7.04 -1.86 5.35
N LYS A 466 -7.05 -1.18 4.19
CA LYS A 466 -6.21 -0.02 3.90
C LYS A 466 -6.62 1.19 4.75
N GLU A 467 -7.91 1.41 4.94
CA GLU A 467 -8.45 2.44 5.83
C GLU A 467 -7.97 2.22 7.26
N LEU A 468 -8.23 1.03 7.83
CA LEU A 468 -7.78 0.70 9.19
C LEU A 468 -6.26 0.87 9.36
N TYR A 469 -5.47 0.38 8.40
CA TYR A 469 -4.02 0.52 8.43
C TYR A 469 -3.58 2.00 8.44
N SER A 470 -4.19 2.82 7.58
CA SER A 470 -3.89 4.25 7.48
C SER A 470 -4.30 5.02 8.75
N ASP A 471 -5.44 4.67 9.34
CA ASP A 471 -5.91 5.27 10.59
C ASP A 471 -4.99 4.94 11.76
N CYS A 472 -4.58 3.67 11.90
CA CYS A 472 -3.60 3.27 12.92
C CYS A 472 -2.26 4.02 12.75
N LEU A 473 -1.75 4.17 11.52
CA LEU A 473 -0.53 4.96 11.26
C LEU A 473 -0.70 6.43 11.68
N ARG A 474 -1.85 7.04 11.34
CA ARG A 474 -2.18 8.43 11.67
C ARG A 474 -2.29 8.65 13.19
N ILE A 475 -2.95 7.75 13.91
CA ILE A 475 -3.07 7.82 15.37
C ILE A 475 -1.68 7.70 15.99
N PHE A 476 -0.88 6.71 15.57
CA PHE A 476 0.48 6.52 16.09
C PHE A 476 1.39 7.74 15.84
N GLN A 477 1.32 8.33 14.64
CA GLN A 477 2.05 9.55 14.29
C GLN A 477 1.73 10.72 15.24
N ASN A 478 0.46 10.87 15.60
CA ASN A 478 -0.02 12.00 16.40
C ASN A 478 0.02 11.73 17.92
N GLN A 479 0.34 10.51 18.35
CA GLN A 479 0.35 10.13 19.76
C GLN A 479 1.45 10.88 20.53
N LYS A 480 1.02 11.67 21.52
CA LYS A 480 1.91 12.40 22.44
C LYS A 480 2.29 11.55 23.64
N VAL A 481 3.42 11.89 24.25
CA VAL A 481 3.91 11.25 25.49
C VAL A 481 4.28 12.33 26.49
N ASN A 482 3.90 12.14 27.75
CA ASN A 482 4.36 12.93 28.88
C ASN A 482 5.31 12.07 29.72
N LEU A 483 6.47 12.59 30.10
CA LEU A 483 7.47 11.86 30.91
C LEU A 483 7.48 12.39 32.35
N LYS A 484 7.58 11.50 33.36
CA LYS A 484 7.56 11.88 34.78
C LYS A 484 8.78 12.71 35.20
N ASN A 485 9.94 12.44 34.61
CA ASN A 485 11.17 13.22 34.78
C ASN A 485 11.65 13.71 33.41
N PRO A 486 11.36 14.96 33.01
CA PRO A 486 11.74 15.50 31.71
C PRO A 486 13.24 15.78 31.66
N THR A 487 14.06 14.73 31.59
CA THR A 487 15.49 14.84 31.27
C THR A 487 15.72 14.85 29.75
N LYS A 488 14.69 14.50 28.97
CA LYS A 488 14.64 14.53 27.49
C LYS A 488 13.27 15.02 27.02
N ASP A 489 13.25 15.97 26.08
CA ASP A 489 12.03 16.59 25.52
C ASP A 489 11.35 15.75 24.43
N PHE A 490 11.02 14.49 24.72
CA PHE A 490 10.23 13.69 23.77
C PHE A 490 8.76 14.13 23.80
N ASN A 491 8.28 14.69 22.69
CA ASN A 491 6.90 15.20 22.57
C ASN A 491 5.95 14.21 21.87
N SER A 492 6.49 13.12 21.30
CA SER A 492 5.71 12.09 20.57
C SER A 492 6.21 10.69 20.84
N LEU A 493 5.31 9.71 20.73
CA LEU A 493 5.63 8.31 20.93
C LEU A 493 6.59 7.76 19.88
N PHE A 494 6.50 8.26 18.64
CA PHE A 494 7.45 7.90 17.58
C PHE A 494 8.88 8.32 17.92
N GLN A 495 9.09 9.51 18.48
CA GLN A 495 10.44 9.93 18.86
C GLN A 495 11.05 9.03 19.95
N LEU A 496 10.20 8.45 20.80
CA LEU A 496 10.61 7.54 21.86
C LEU A 496 10.95 6.13 21.34
N LEU A 497 10.09 5.58 20.47
CA LEU A 497 10.17 4.17 20.02
C LEU A 497 10.82 3.98 18.65
N GLY A 498 11.00 5.05 17.88
CA GLY A 498 11.32 5.00 16.45
C GLY A 498 12.57 4.19 16.13
N HIS A 499 13.64 4.32 16.92
CA HIS A 499 14.87 3.57 16.71
C HIS A 499 14.65 2.04 16.77
N ASP A 500 13.95 1.57 17.79
CA ASP A 500 13.75 0.13 18.00
C ASP A 500 12.70 -0.44 17.07
N LEU A 501 11.66 0.34 16.75
CA LEU A 501 10.69 -0.01 15.72
C LEU A 501 11.36 -0.20 14.35
N VAL A 502 12.26 0.71 13.97
CA VAL A 502 13.07 0.60 12.76
C VAL A 502 14.00 -0.61 12.79
N ASN A 503 14.59 -0.93 13.94
CA ASN A 503 15.43 -2.12 14.09
C ASN A 503 14.64 -3.39 13.83
N ASN A 504 13.45 -3.50 14.41
CA ASN A 504 12.57 -4.66 14.25
C ASN A 504 12.09 -4.82 12.80
N ILE A 505 11.64 -3.74 12.15
CA ILE A 505 11.27 -3.76 10.72
C ILE A 505 12.47 -4.15 9.85
N SER A 506 13.67 -3.66 10.18
CA SER A 506 14.89 -3.99 9.43
C SER A 506 15.26 -5.48 9.55
N ILE A 507 15.03 -6.10 10.70
CA ILE A 507 15.24 -7.55 10.90
C ILE A 507 14.28 -8.34 9.99
N GLU A 508 13.00 -8.01 9.97
CA GLU A 508 11.99 -8.65 9.13
C GLU A 508 12.30 -8.50 7.63
N LEU A 509 12.71 -7.32 7.17
CA LEU A 509 13.16 -7.10 5.78
C LEU A 509 14.35 -7.99 5.38
N GLN A 510 15.23 -8.34 6.32
CA GLN A 510 16.39 -9.19 6.05
C GLN A 510 16.02 -10.68 5.96
N GLN A 511 14.94 -11.11 6.61
CA GLN A 511 14.44 -12.48 6.55
C GLN A 511 13.98 -12.82 5.13
N PHE A 512 14.53 -13.88 4.56
CA PHE A 512 14.20 -14.34 3.21
C PHE A 512 13.29 -15.56 3.31
N LYS A 513 12.07 -15.47 2.77
CA LYS A 513 11.17 -16.61 2.61
C LYS A 513 11.03 -16.89 1.11
N SER A 514 11.36 -18.11 0.68
CA SER A 514 11.04 -18.64 -0.65
C SER A 514 9.98 -19.71 -0.49
N ILE A 515 8.86 -19.57 -1.21
CA ILE A 515 7.77 -20.55 -1.20
C ILE A 515 7.81 -21.25 -2.55
N SER A 516 7.86 -22.59 -2.56
CA SER A 516 7.56 -23.41 -3.74
C SER A 516 8.13 -22.91 -5.08
N SER A 517 9.44 -22.68 -5.16
CA SER A 517 10.15 -22.17 -6.36
C SER A 517 9.79 -20.73 -6.81
N ILE A 518 9.23 -19.91 -5.92
CA ILE A 518 8.88 -18.51 -6.20
C ILE A 518 9.69 -17.58 -5.27
N ILE A 519 10.29 -16.56 -5.87
CA ILE A 519 10.91 -15.44 -5.13
C ILE A 519 9.88 -14.32 -5.09
N ILE A 520 9.48 -13.93 -3.88
CA ILE A 520 8.46 -12.90 -3.64
C ILE A 520 9.12 -11.61 -3.15
N LEU A 521 8.76 -10.49 -3.77
CA LEU A 521 9.05 -9.15 -3.25
C LEU A 521 8.02 -8.80 -2.16
N PRO A 522 8.43 -8.57 -0.89
CA PRO A 522 7.49 -8.33 0.21
C PRO A 522 6.99 -6.88 0.19
N VAL A 523 6.04 -6.59 -0.71
CA VAL A 523 5.52 -5.24 -0.95
C VAL A 523 4.94 -4.60 0.31
N TYR A 524 4.24 -5.39 1.15
CA TYR A 524 3.70 -4.93 2.43
C TYR A 524 4.80 -4.41 3.39
N LEU A 525 5.95 -5.09 3.47
CA LEU A 525 7.08 -4.63 4.30
C LEU A 525 7.70 -3.35 3.75
N ILE A 526 7.79 -3.24 2.42
CA ILE A 526 8.38 -2.07 1.76
C ILE A 526 7.47 -0.86 1.98
N ASP A 527 6.16 -1.02 1.80
CA ASP A 527 5.15 -0.02 2.08
C ASP A 527 5.22 0.48 3.52
N LEU A 528 5.17 -0.45 4.50
CA LEU A 528 5.33 -0.10 5.92
C LEU A 528 6.63 0.66 6.19
N SER A 529 7.73 0.26 5.55
CA SER A 529 9.00 0.95 5.71
C SER A 529 8.98 2.38 5.15
N ILE A 530 8.26 2.61 4.05
CA ILE A 530 8.06 3.94 3.47
C ILE A 530 7.16 4.79 4.36
N GLU A 531 6.09 4.23 4.93
CA GLU A 531 5.22 4.94 5.86
C GLU A 531 5.95 5.35 7.15
N ILE A 532 6.81 4.49 7.70
CA ILE A 532 7.67 4.85 8.83
C ILE A 532 8.69 5.95 8.46
N LEU A 533 9.23 5.95 7.23
CA LEU A 533 10.07 7.03 6.73
C LEU A 533 9.31 8.36 6.62
N LYS A 534 8.03 8.32 6.23
CA LYS A 534 7.16 9.51 6.18
C LYS A 534 6.91 10.07 7.58
N ILE A 535 6.52 9.23 8.53
CA ILE A 535 6.32 9.62 9.95
C ILE A 535 7.59 10.26 10.52
N SER A 536 8.76 9.65 10.29
CA SER A 536 10.05 10.21 10.74
C SER A 536 10.39 11.58 10.13
N SER A 537 9.79 11.94 9.00
CA SER A 537 10.06 13.21 8.31
C SER A 537 9.25 14.40 8.81
N LEU A 538 8.23 14.17 9.64
CA LEU A 538 7.30 15.21 10.12
C LEU A 538 7.74 15.86 11.44
N HIS A 539 8.58 15.21 12.25
CA HIS A 539 9.00 15.70 13.58
C HIS A 539 10.24 16.63 13.55
N LYS A 540 10.20 17.73 12.80
CA LYS A 540 11.36 18.63 12.58
C LYS A 540 11.54 19.77 13.59
N THR A 541 10.54 20.10 14.41
CA THR A 541 10.50 21.40 15.11
C THR A 541 11.23 21.45 16.46
N THR A 542 11.43 20.31 17.13
CA THR A 542 12.32 20.20 18.30
C THR A 542 12.87 18.77 18.34
N VAL A 543 14.15 18.58 18.02
CA VAL A 543 14.81 17.28 18.14
C VAL A 543 15.37 17.18 19.56
N PRO A 544 14.77 16.40 20.47
CA PRO A 544 15.31 16.23 21.81
C PRO A 544 16.70 15.59 21.79
N ASN A 545 17.51 15.90 22.80
CA ASN A 545 18.82 15.28 23.02
C ASN A 545 18.71 13.74 23.03
N GLY A 546 19.25 13.10 21.98
CA GLY A 546 19.30 11.64 21.82
C GLY A 546 18.43 11.06 20.71
N PHE A 547 17.56 11.84 20.05
CA PHE A 547 16.83 11.37 18.86
C PHE A 547 17.61 11.66 17.57
N ASP A 548 18.20 10.63 16.96
CA ASP A 548 18.91 10.76 15.67
C ASP A 548 18.05 10.28 14.50
N ASP A 549 17.16 11.17 14.06
CA ASP A 549 16.29 10.98 12.90
C ASP A 549 17.07 10.60 11.63
N LYS A 550 18.27 11.19 11.43
CA LYS A 550 19.12 10.87 10.27
C LYS A 550 19.61 9.42 10.31
N LYS A 551 20.00 8.91 11.48
CA LYS A 551 20.45 7.52 11.65
C LYS A 551 19.31 6.54 11.39
N ILE A 552 18.11 6.82 11.90
CA ILE A 552 16.91 6.02 11.66
C ILE A 552 16.63 5.89 10.16
N LYS A 553 16.52 7.01 9.46
CA LYS A 553 16.26 7.05 8.02
C LYS A 553 17.32 6.33 7.21
N ARG A 554 18.61 6.55 7.51
CA ARG A 554 19.73 5.83 6.87
C ARG A 554 19.61 4.31 7.04
N LYS A 555 19.21 3.84 8.22
CA LYS A 555 19.10 2.40 8.51
C LYS A 555 17.98 1.74 7.71
N ILE A 556 16.79 2.32 7.66
CA ILE A 556 15.69 1.79 6.83
C ILE A 556 16.11 1.79 5.36
N LEU A 557 16.54 2.93 4.83
CA LEU A 557 16.89 3.06 3.41
C LEU A 557 17.96 2.04 3.01
N SER A 558 19.05 1.93 3.78
CA SER A 558 20.10 0.95 3.50
C SER A 558 19.61 -0.50 3.57
N THR A 559 18.67 -0.80 4.45
CA THR A 559 18.08 -2.15 4.57
C THR A 559 17.18 -2.48 3.38
N ILE A 560 16.32 -1.55 2.96
CA ILE A 560 15.51 -1.68 1.74
C ILE A 560 16.42 -1.91 0.53
N LEU A 561 17.44 -1.09 0.35
CA LEU A 561 18.41 -1.22 -0.75
C LEU A 561 19.13 -2.58 -0.74
N LYS A 562 19.60 -3.03 0.42
CA LYS A 562 20.22 -4.35 0.60
C LYS A 562 19.26 -5.47 0.26
N ARG A 563 17.97 -5.31 0.58
CA ARG A 563 16.92 -6.30 0.30
C ARG A 563 16.60 -6.40 -1.19
N PHE A 564 16.34 -5.28 -1.86
CA PHE A 564 16.25 -5.22 -3.32
C PHE A 564 17.47 -5.91 -3.93
N GLY A 565 18.64 -5.60 -3.39
CA GLY A 565 19.87 -6.21 -3.85
C GLY A 565 19.90 -7.72 -3.76
N LYS A 566 19.61 -8.28 -2.58
CA LYS A 566 19.59 -9.72 -2.35
C LYS A 566 18.57 -10.41 -3.26
N ILE A 567 17.33 -9.90 -3.31
CA ILE A 567 16.23 -10.48 -4.09
C ILE A 567 16.60 -10.57 -5.58
N TYR A 568 17.15 -9.51 -6.15
CA TYR A 568 17.47 -9.45 -7.58
C TYR A 568 18.71 -10.28 -7.95
N LYS A 569 19.58 -10.66 -6.99
CA LYS A 569 20.71 -11.57 -7.22
C LYS A 569 20.31 -13.05 -7.30
N ILE A 570 19.17 -13.45 -6.73
CA ILE A 570 18.82 -14.87 -6.61
C ILE A 570 18.35 -15.39 -7.96
N LYS A 571 18.98 -16.49 -8.42
CA LYS A 571 18.63 -17.24 -9.64
C LYS A 571 17.94 -18.59 -9.34
N SER A 572 18.29 -19.23 -8.22
CA SER A 572 17.78 -20.57 -7.83
C SER A 572 17.78 -20.77 -6.29
N PRO A 573 16.72 -20.45 -5.53
CA PRO A 573 16.58 -20.84 -4.14
C PRO A 573 16.43 -22.36 -3.97
N LYS A 574 16.75 -22.84 -2.77
CA LYS A 574 16.47 -24.21 -2.35
C LYS A 574 14.97 -24.38 -2.14
N LYS A 575 14.34 -25.37 -2.79
CA LYS A 575 12.98 -25.82 -2.48
C LYS A 575 13.08 -27.07 -1.61
N LEU A 576 12.34 -27.05 -0.51
CA LEU A 576 12.04 -28.24 0.25
C LEU A 576 10.95 -29.03 -0.49
N GLN A 577 11.27 -30.25 -0.92
CA GLN A 577 10.29 -31.14 -1.52
C GLN A 577 9.41 -31.77 -0.43
N TYR A 578 8.23 -32.27 -0.83
CA TYR A 578 7.34 -33.04 0.07
C TYR A 578 8.02 -34.26 0.68
N SER A 579 9.09 -34.76 0.06
CA SER A 579 9.93 -35.86 0.54
C SER A 579 10.92 -35.48 1.66
N GLY A 580 10.99 -34.19 2.06
CA GLY A 580 11.99 -33.68 3.01
C GLY A 580 13.36 -33.37 2.37
N LYS A 581 13.62 -33.85 1.15
CA LYS A 581 14.85 -33.55 0.40
C LYS A 581 14.83 -32.09 -0.09
N THR A 582 15.95 -31.38 0.08
CA THR A 582 16.12 -30.05 -0.51
C THR A 582 16.69 -30.19 -1.92
N SER A 583 16.04 -29.55 -2.88
CA SER A 583 16.48 -29.51 -4.28
C SER A 583 16.60 -28.06 -4.75
N PHE A 584 17.57 -27.77 -5.61
CA PHE A 584 17.62 -26.49 -6.31
C PHE A 584 16.68 -26.57 -7.51
N ILE A 585 15.78 -25.59 -7.64
CA ILE A 585 14.84 -25.52 -8.76
C ILE A 585 14.98 -24.14 -9.39
N ASN A 586 14.87 -24.07 -10.72
CA ASN A 586 14.76 -22.80 -11.43
C ASN A 586 13.49 -22.08 -11.00
N THR A 587 13.62 -20.82 -10.57
CA THR A 587 12.51 -20.10 -9.96
C THR A 587 11.93 -19.02 -10.83
N SER A 588 10.61 -18.87 -10.75
CA SER A 588 9.93 -17.70 -11.27
C SER A 588 10.00 -16.56 -10.26
N PHE A 589 10.38 -15.38 -10.72
CA PHE A 589 10.21 -14.15 -9.95
C PHE A 589 8.74 -13.75 -9.93
N GLN A 590 8.20 -13.44 -8.76
CA GLN A 590 6.86 -12.87 -8.62
C GLN A 590 6.87 -11.72 -7.60
N VAL A 591 5.87 -10.86 -7.71
CA VAL A 591 5.48 -9.94 -6.65
C VAL A 591 4.35 -10.62 -5.89
N ASP A 592 4.17 -10.35 -4.60
CA ASP A 592 2.85 -10.53 -3.99
C ASP A 592 1.84 -9.85 -4.92
N GLU A 593 0.83 -10.58 -5.37
CA GLU A 593 0.11 -10.36 -6.64
C GLU A 593 -0.62 -9.02 -6.81
N PHE A 594 -0.49 -8.11 -5.85
CA PHE A 594 -1.33 -6.95 -5.65
C PHE A 594 -0.57 -5.78 -4.98
N GLY A 595 -0.83 -4.56 -5.46
CA GLY A 595 -0.53 -3.32 -4.72
C GLY A 595 0.80 -2.63 -4.98
N ILE A 596 1.62 -3.03 -5.96
CA ILE A 596 2.84 -2.25 -6.26
C ILE A 596 2.52 -0.81 -6.69
N GLU A 597 1.41 -0.61 -7.39
CA GLU A 597 0.94 0.70 -7.84
C GLU A 597 0.37 1.59 -6.73
N VAL A 598 0.01 1.04 -5.57
CA VAL A 598 -0.56 1.82 -4.45
C VAL A 598 0.50 2.35 -3.48
N ILE A 599 1.75 1.89 -3.58
CA ILE A 599 2.87 2.33 -2.72
C ILE A 599 3.31 3.74 -3.11
N ASP A 600 3.65 4.58 -2.12
CA ASP A 600 4.17 5.94 -2.30
C ASP A 600 5.67 5.96 -2.69
N TRP A 601 5.97 5.50 -3.89
CA TRP A 601 7.31 5.52 -4.47
C TRP A 601 7.89 6.93 -4.62
N GLY A 602 7.04 7.96 -4.75
CA GLY A 602 7.43 9.36 -4.75
C GLY A 602 8.12 9.75 -3.44
N ALA A 603 7.49 9.45 -2.30
CA ALA A 603 8.09 9.67 -0.98
C ALA A 603 9.41 8.91 -0.82
N PHE A 604 9.48 7.66 -1.29
CA PHE A 604 10.70 6.87 -1.26
C PHE A 604 11.86 7.51 -2.05
N CYS A 605 11.59 7.99 -3.27
CA CYS A 605 12.59 8.66 -4.11
C CYS A 605 13.12 9.95 -3.47
N VAL A 606 12.25 10.74 -2.83
CA VAL A 606 12.64 11.93 -2.07
C VAL A 606 13.59 11.57 -0.94
N GLN A 607 13.29 10.52 -0.17
CA GLN A 607 14.17 10.08 0.91
C GLN A 607 15.50 9.55 0.37
N LEU A 608 15.51 8.77 -0.71
CA LEU A 608 16.75 8.34 -1.34
C LEU A 608 17.62 9.51 -1.78
N TYR A 609 17.03 10.56 -2.34
CA TYR A 609 17.76 11.77 -2.74
C TYR A 609 18.35 12.51 -1.55
N ASN A 610 17.57 12.71 -0.47
CA ASN A 610 18.01 13.39 0.74
C ASN A 610 19.20 12.72 1.44
N PHE A 611 19.48 11.44 1.15
CA PHE A 611 20.59 10.66 1.70
C PHE A 611 21.66 10.28 0.66
N ASP A 612 21.66 10.92 -0.52
CA ASP A 612 22.61 10.65 -1.61
C ASP A 612 22.62 9.18 -2.06
N LYS A 613 21.45 8.53 -1.99
CA LYS A 613 21.26 7.11 -2.35
C LYS A 613 20.44 6.90 -3.62
N LEU A 614 19.80 7.93 -4.17
CA LEU A 614 18.99 7.80 -5.38
C LEU A 614 19.82 7.30 -6.56
N GLU A 615 21.02 7.86 -6.74
CA GLU A 615 21.92 7.43 -7.81
C GLU A 615 22.43 6.01 -7.62
N SER A 616 22.78 5.68 -6.38
CA SER A 616 23.20 4.32 -6.00
C SER A 616 22.08 3.30 -6.21
N PHE A 617 20.83 3.67 -5.94
CA PHE A 617 19.66 2.82 -6.13
C PHE A 617 19.51 2.43 -7.59
N TYR A 618 19.51 3.38 -8.53
CA TYR A 618 19.37 3.01 -9.94
C TYR A 618 20.63 2.34 -10.51
N LYS A 619 21.85 2.77 -10.11
CA LYS A 619 23.12 2.11 -10.52
C LYS A 619 23.20 0.67 -10.06
N TYR A 620 22.63 0.36 -8.90
CA TYR A 620 22.53 -1.00 -8.41
C TYR A 620 21.78 -1.92 -9.40
N PHE A 621 20.78 -1.38 -10.09
CA PHE A 621 20.01 -2.13 -11.09
C PHE A 621 20.62 -2.09 -12.48
N SER A 622 21.22 -0.97 -12.92
CA SER A 622 21.81 -0.87 -14.27
C SER A 622 23.14 -1.64 -14.41
N SER A 623 23.89 -1.82 -13.31
CA SER A 623 25.13 -2.62 -13.29
C SER A 623 24.91 -4.14 -13.35
N LYS A 624 23.67 -4.59 -13.31
CA LYS A 624 23.29 -5.98 -13.47
C LYS A 624 22.98 -6.21 -14.95
N ASN A 625 23.90 -6.85 -15.66
CA ASN A 625 23.55 -7.50 -16.92
C ASN A 625 22.42 -8.49 -16.59
N PHE A 626 21.19 -8.18 -16.98
CA PHE A 626 20.11 -9.14 -17.01
C PHE A 626 20.54 -10.22 -18.01
N ASP A 627 21.19 -11.28 -17.51
CA ASP A 627 21.78 -12.35 -18.31
C ASP A 627 20.65 -13.19 -18.93
N ASN A 628 20.02 -12.67 -19.98
CA ASN A 628 19.09 -13.46 -20.76
C ASN A 628 19.88 -14.57 -21.46
N LYS A 629 19.52 -15.82 -21.19
CA LYS A 629 20.14 -16.97 -21.85
C LYS A 629 19.51 -17.15 -23.21
N ILE A 630 20.27 -16.79 -24.26
CA ILE A 630 19.88 -16.98 -25.66
C ILE A 630 19.55 -18.46 -25.93
N SER A 631 20.28 -19.39 -25.30
CA SER A 631 20.10 -20.84 -25.43
C SER A 631 18.75 -21.38 -24.93
N ASP A 632 18.11 -20.68 -23.98
CA ASP A 632 16.95 -21.22 -23.25
C ASP A 632 15.62 -20.79 -23.90
N GLY A 633 15.66 -19.92 -24.92
CA GLY A 633 14.49 -19.36 -25.60
C GLY A 633 13.76 -18.27 -24.80
N VAL A 634 12.91 -17.49 -25.46
CA VAL A 634 12.21 -16.32 -24.87
C VAL A 634 11.31 -16.72 -23.70
N TYR A 635 10.74 -17.92 -23.80
CA TYR A 635 9.73 -18.45 -22.86
C TYR A 635 10.32 -19.25 -21.69
N SER A 636 11.65 -19.24 -21.49
CA SER A 636 12.24 -19.92 -20.34
C SER A 636 11.86 -19.22 -19.02
N ASN A 637 11.64 -20.00 -17.97
CA ASN A 637 11.36 -19.47 -16.62
C ASN A 637 12.45 -18.50 -16.14
N THR A 638 13.70 -18.71 -16.58
CA THR A 638 14.85 -17.84 -16.27
C THR A 638 14.70 -16.47 -16.94
N ASN A 639 14.47 -16.43 -18.25
CA ASN A 639 14.33 -15.19 -19.02
C ASN A 639 13.06 -14.41 -18.58
N LEU A 640 11.95 -15.11 -18.32
CA LEU A 640 10.73 -14.51 -17.76
C LEU A 640 10.95 -13.92 -16.36
N GLY A 641 11.74 -14.58 -15.52
CA GLY A 641 12.10 -14.09 -14.18
C GLY A 641 12.92 -12.79 -14.22
N GLU A 642 13.89 -12.71 -15.13
CA GLU A 642 14.71 -11.50 -15.33
C GLU A 642 13.90 -10.35 -15.94
N ALA A 643 13.03 -10.63 -16.92
CA ALA A 643 12.11 -9.63 -17.46
C ALA A 643 11.19 -9.04 -16.37
N LYS A 644 10.60 -9.89 -15.51
CA LYS A 644 9.74 -9.43 -14.41
C LYS A 644 10.48 -8.51 -13.43
N LYS A 645 11.71 -8.86 -13.04
CA LYS A 645 12.56 -7.99 -12.19
C LYS A 645 12.73 -6.60 -12.83
N LEU A 646 13.07 -6.55 -14.11
CA LEU A 646 13.25 -5.31 -14.84
C LEU A 646 11.95 -4.49 -14.92
N ILE A 647 10.82 -5.14 -15.24
CA ILE A 647 9.51 -4.48 -15.32
C ILE A 647 9.13 -3.84 -13.99
N ILE A 648 9.32 -4.56 -12.87
CA ILE A 648 9.00 -4.06 -11.53
C ILE A 648 9.84 -2.84 -11.17
N ASN A 649 11.15 -2.89 -11.43
CA ASN A 649 12.03 -1.74 -11.22
C ASN A 649 11.57 -0.54 -12.06
N PHE A 650 11.25 -0.78 -13.33
CA PHE A 650 10.83 0.29 -14.21
C PHE A 650 9.49 0.91 -13.78
N LYS A 651 8.54 0.08 -13.34
CA LYS A 651 7.29 0.54 -12.71
C LYS A 651 7.56 1.43 -11.51
N ILE A 652 8.45 1.05 -10.59
CA ILE A 652 8.81 1.84 -9.40
C ILE A 652 9.28 3.25 -9.82
N LEU A 653 10.17 3.35 -10.81
CA LEU A 653 10.68 4.64 -11.29
C LEU A 653 9.58 5.50 -11.92
N MET A 654 8.74 4.92 -12.78
CA MET A 654 7.67 5.66 -13.46
C MET A 654 6.56 6.09 -12.52
N ILE A 655 6.13 5.22 -11.60
CA ILE A 655 5.12 5.56 -10.59
C ILE A 655 5.67 6.65 -9.67
N GLY A 656 6.92 6.55 -9.24
CA GLY A 656 7.58 7.60 -8.45
C GLY A 656 7.60 8.95 -9.17
N TYR A 657 7.95 8.98 -10.46
CA TYR A 657 7.92 10.22 -11.26
C TYR A 657 6.50 10.81 -11.38
N LEU A 658 5.51 9.97 -11.66
CA LEU A 658 4.10 10.40 -11.81
C LEU A 658 3.53 10.93 -10.49
N GLN A 659 3.80 10.24 -9.38
CA GLN A 659 3.40 10.68 -8.04
C GLN A 659 4.03 12.02 -7.68
N LEU A 660 5.34 12.19 -7.92
CA LEU A 660 6.00 13.49 -7.72
C LEU A 660 5.32 14.59 -8.54
N THR A 661 4.98 14.32 -9.80
CA THR A 661 4.33 15.30 -10.68
C THR A 661 2.94 15.71 -10.19
N LYS A 662 2.12 14.77 -9.72
CA LYS A 662 0.77 15.04 -9.20
C LYS A 662 0.80 15.75 -7.84
N ASN A 663 1.69 15.33 -6.96
CA ASN A 663 1.65 15.65 -5.54
C ASN A 663 2.80 16.56 -5.09
N ASN A 664 3.34 17.39 -6.01
CA ASN A 664 4.50 18.29 -5.78
C ASN A 664 4.43 19.07 -4.45
N ASN A 665 3.24 19.50 -4.02
CA ASN A 665 3.06 20.32 -2.82
C ASN A 665 2.98 19.50 -1.50
N THR A 666 2.75 18.19 -1.57
CA THR A 666 2.52 17.34 -0.38
C THR A 666 3.82 16.72 0.15
N TYR A 667 4.84 16.59 -0.68
CA TYR A 667 6.14 16.07 -0.27
C TYR A 667 6.90 17.19 0.45
N TYR A 668 6.92 17.16 1.79
CA TYR A 668 7.67 18.09 2.65
C TYR A 668 9.19 18.01 2.41
N VAL A 669 9.66 18.55 1.30
CA VAL A 669 11.09 18.65 1.01
C VAL A 669 11.65 19.84 1.78
N SER A 670 12.64 19.57 2.63
CA SER A 670 13.36 20.56 3.42
C SER A 670 13.92 21.68 2.54
N ASN A 671 13.42 22.91 2.72
CA ASN A 671 14.04 24.23 2.49
C ASN A 671 14.88 24.46 1.20
N ARG A 672 14.76 23.63 0.16
CA ARG A 672 15.53 23.77 -1.09
C ARG A 672 14.58 23.83 -2.29
N PRO A 673 14.27 25.04 -2.79
CA PRO A 673 13.53 25.23 -4.04
C PRO A 673 14.19 24.41 -5.17
N GLY A 674 13.38 23.74 -5.99
CA GLY A 674 13.86 22.97 -7.15
C GLY A 674 14.31 21.52 -6.87
N THR A 675 14.28 21.05 -5.62
CA THR A 675 14.70 19.66 -5.31
C THR A 675 13.85 18.60 -6.02
N ILE A 676 12.52 18.77 -6.04
CA ILE A 676 11.62 17.83 -6.73
C ILE A 676 11.89 17.83 -8.24
N ALA A 677 12.15 19.00 -8.84
CA ALA A 677 12.51 19.11 -10.25
C ALA A 677 13.82 18.35 -10.55
N THR A 678 14.83 18.45 -9.68
CA THR A 678 16.08 17.67 -9.80
C THR A 678 15.83 16.17 -9.70
N ILE A 679 15.03 15.71 -8.73
CA ILE A 679 14.68 14.29 -8.59
C ILE A 679 13.95 13.80 -9.85
N LYS A 680 12.94 14.56 -10.32
CA LYS A 680 12.21 14.26 -11.56
C LYS A 680 13.15 14.14 -12.75
N LYS A 681 14.11 15.05 -12.90
CA LYS A 681 15.12 14.99 -13.96
C LYS A 681 15.96 13.71 -13.88
N ILE A 682 16.46 13.36 -12.69
CA ILE A 682 17.24 12.12 -12.49
C ILE A 682 16.42 10.88 -12.85
N LEU A 683 15.17 10.81 -12.39
CA LEU A 683 14.27 9.69 -12.70
C LEU A 683 13.97 9.63 -14.19
N PHE A 684 13.68 10.77 -14.83
CA PHE A 684 13.32 10.84 -16.24
C PHE A 684 14.45 10.38 -17.16
N GLU A 685 15.69 10.78 -16.91
CA GLU A 685 16.85 10.31 -17.69
C GLU A 685 16.99 8.78 -17.64
N GLN A 686 16.75 8.18 -16.47
CA GLN A 686 16.77 6.72 -16.34
C GLN A 686 15.59 6.07 -17.05
N ILE A 687 14.41 6.66 -16.94
CA ILE A 687 13.20 6.18 -17.61
C ILE A 687 13.38 6.19 -19.13
N LYS A 688 13.92 7.29 -19.68
CA LYS A 688 14.27 7.43 -21.10
C LYS A 688 15.26 6.35 -21.51
N TYR A 689 16.34 6.14 -20.75
CA TYR A 689 17.31 5.08 -21.04
C TYR A 689 16.66 3.69 -21.09
N TYR A 690 15.90 3.30 -20.07
CA TYR A 690 15.26 1.98 -20.03
C TYR A 690 14.22 1.81 -21.14
N ALA A 691 13.41 2.84 -21.42
CA ALA A 691 12.41 2.81 -22.47
C ALA A 691 13.02 2.57 -23.85
N LEU A 692 14.15 3.22 -24.15
CA LEU A 692 14.83 3.10 -25.45
C LEU A 692 15.65 1.81 -25.55
N HIS A 693 16.24 1.34 -24.45
CA HIS A 693 17.13 0.17 -24.47
C HIS A 693 16.37 -1.17 -24.48
N TYR A 694 15.24 -1.27 -23.77
CA TYR A 694 14.46 -2.51 -23.60
C TYR A 694 13.18 -2.54 -24.44
N ASN A 695 13.20 -1.84 -25.56
CA ASN A 695 12.14 -1.80 -26.57
C ASN A 695 12.73 -2.20 -27.93
N SER A 696 12.80 -3.51 -28.22
CA SER A 696 13.41 -4.03 -29.45
C SER A 696 12.63 -5.22 -30.02
N ASP A 697 12.31 -5.17 -31.32
CA ASP A 697 11.63 -6.27 -32.04
C ASP A 697 12.49 -7.52 -32.23
N ILE A 698 13.80 -7.44 -31.96
CA ILE A 698 14.73 -8.55 -32.18
C ILE A 698 14.90 -9.33 -30.88
N HIS A 699 14.07 -10.36 -30.69
CA HIS A 699 14.12 -11.22 -29.53
C HIS A 699 15.49 -11.92 -29.37
N LEU A 700 16.15 -11.73 -28.22
CA LEU A 700 17.32 -12.44 -27.70
C LEU A 700 18.67 -12.30 -28.45
N SER A 701 18.73 -12.04 -29.76
CA SER A 701 20.04 -12.00 -30.47
C SER A 701 20.94 -10.85 -30.01
N ASN A 702 20.37 -9.79 -29.45
CA ASN A 702 21.08 -8.65 -28.85
C ASN A 702 21.24 -8.77 -27.32
N GLY A 703 20.83 -9.89 -26.70
CA GLY A 703 20.96 -10.13 -25.26
C GLY A 703 19.85 -9.54 -24.36
N TYR A 704 18.83 -8.89 -24.93
CA TYR A 704 17.76 -8.22 -24.17
C TYR A 704 16.36 -8.69 -24.59
N LEU A 705 15.38 -8.52 -23.69
CA LEU A 705 13.96 -8.82 -23.91
C LEU A 705 13.17 -7.52 -24.00
N ASP A 706 12.25 -7.43 -24.96
CA ASP A 706 11.28 -6.34 -25.04
C ASP A 706 10.27 -6.44 -23.89
N ILE A 707 10.41 -5.57 -22.89
CA ILE A 707 9.55 -5.57 -21.70
C ILE A 707 8.21 -4.87 -21.92
N PHE A 708 8.03 -4.16 -23.03
CA PHE A 708 6.78 -3.50 -23.41
C PHE A 708 5.85 -4.42 -24.22
N ASN A 709 6.32 -5.61 -24.61
CA ASN A 709 5.50 -6.56 -25.34
C ASN A 709 4.42 -7.17 -24.43
N PHE A 710 3.17 -7.15 -24.92
CA PHE A 710 1.97 -7.64 -24.24
C PHE A 710 2.07 -9.12 -23.81
N ARG A 711 2.97 -9.90 -24.46
CA ARG A 711 3.20 -11.33 -24.20
C ARG A 711 3.60 -11.67 -22.76
N TYR A 712 4.10 -10.70 -21.97
CA TYR A 712 4.66 -10.98 -20.64
C TYR A 712 3.68 -10.86 -19.48
N PHE A 713 2.44 -10.42 -19.71
CA PHE A 713 1.46 -10.22 -18.64
C PHE A 713 0.08 -10.74 -19.02
N HIS A 714 -0.26 -11.92 -18.50
CA HIS A 714 -1.66 -12.26 -18.31
C HIS A 714 -2.33 -11.14 -17.50
N LEU A 715 -3.56 -10.77 -17.89
CA LEU A 715 -4.43 -9.85 -17.15
C LEU A 715 -4.38 -10.22 -15.66
N THR A 716 -3.62 -9.45 -14.89
CA THR A 716 -3.58 -9.63 -13.45
C THR A 716 -4.94 -9.16 -12.97
N GLY A 717 -5.70 -9.99 -12.26
CA GLY A 717 -6.92 -9.54 -11.55
C GLY A 717 -6.61 -8.56 -10.42
N ASN A 718 -5.67 -7.63 -10.61
CA ASN A 718 -5.29 -6.54 -9.71
C ASN A 718 -5.93 -5.25 -10.27
N PRO A 719 -6.87 -4.62 -9.55
CA PRO A 719 -7.53 -3.38 -10.00
C PRO A 719 -6.57 -2.22 -10.23
N TYR A 720 -5.44 -2.20 -9.52
CA TYR A 720 -4.47 -1.11 -9.62
C TYR A 720 -3.41 -1.31 -10.70
N TYR A 721 -3.43 -2.45 -11.40
CA TYR A 721 -2.38 -2.78 -12.35
C TYR A 721 -2.34 -1.76 -13.49
N LYS A 722 -1.19 -1.10 -13.66
CA LYS A 722 -0.94 -0.20 -14.79
C LYS A 722 0.14 -0.79 -15.70
N PRO A 723 -0.14 -1.02 -17.01
CA PRO A 723 0.86 -1.46 -17.97
C PRO A 723 2.03 -0.46 -18.07
N LEU A 724 3.22 -0.95 -18.42
CA LEU A 724 4.40 -0.09 -18.60
C LEU A 724 4.18 0.99 -19.66
N LEU A 725 3.52 0.65 -20.78
CA LEU A 725 3.24 1.62 -21.85
C LEU A 725 2.37 2.77 -21.34
N ASP A 726 1.32 2.47 -20.58
CA ASP A 726 0.37 3.44 -20.06
C ASP A 726 1.05 4.41 -19.09
N LEU A 727 1.91 3.88 -18.20
CA LEU A 727 2.74 4.70 -17.31
C LEU A 727 3.70 5.58 -18.11
N PHE A 728 4.38 5.04 -19.12
CA PHE A 728 5.34 5.78 -19.93
C PHE A 728 4.66 6.90 -20.75
N MET A 729 3.52 6.61 -21.39
CA MET A 729 2.74 7.63 -22.11
C MET A 729 2.19 8.71 -21.16
N GLY A 730 1.80 8.33 -19.94
CA GLY A 730 1.43 9.29 -18.90
C GLY A 730 2.56 10.28 -18.55
N ILE A 731 3.82 9.82 -18.59
CA ILE A 731 5.00 10.68 -18.41
C ILE A 731 5.19 11.60 -19.61
N ILE A 732 5.15 11.06 -20.83
CA ILE A 732 5.33 11.84 -22.07
C ILE A 732 4.28 12.95 -22.19
N ASN A 733 3.03 12.66 -21.86
CA ASN A 733 1.93 13.63 -21.84
C ASN A 733 2.14 14.75 -20.79
N GLY A 734 2.95 14.51 -19.75
CA GLY A 734 3.21 15.45 -18.66
C GLY A 734 4.51 16.25 -18.80
N LEU A 735 5.23 16.13 -19.91
CA LEU A 735 6.44 16.91 -20.19
C LEU A 735 6.07 18.32 -20.68
N GLU A 736 6.85 19.31 -20.24
CA GLU A 736 6.63 20.72 -20.61
C GLU A 736 7.10 21.04 -22.03
N ASP A 737 8.17 20.40 -22.50
CA ASP A 737 8.70 20.57 -23.86
C ASP A 737 8.17 19.49 -24.81
N ILE A 738 7.24 19.90 -25.67
CA ILE A 738 6.63 19.02 -26.69
C ILE A 738 7.68 18.51 -27.70
N SER A 739 8.74 19.29 -27.95
CA SER A 739 9.81 18.88 -28.88
C SER A 739 10.58 17.69 -28.32
N GLU A 740 10.89 17.72 -27.03
CA GLU A 740 11.52 16.60 -26.32
C GLU A 740 10.62 15.36 -26.33
N SER A 741 9.32 15.52 -26.07
CA SER A 741 8.34 14.43 -26.20
C SER A 741 8.33 13.80 -27.59
N LYS A 742 8.40 14.63 -28.63
CA LYS A 742 8.39 14.18 -30.03
C LYS A 742 9.68 13.42 -30.40
N GLU A 743 10.83 13.92 -29.96
CA GLU A 743 12.12 13.24 -30.15
C GLU A 743 12.09 11.84 -29.51
N ILE A 744 11.65 11.75 -28.25
CA ILE A 744 11.59 10.48 -27.51
C ILE A 744 10.64 9.49 -28.17
N LEU A 745 9.46 9.93 -28.63
CA LEU A 745 8.52 9.04 -29.32
C LEU A 745 9.11 8.52 -30.64
N ASN A 746 9.79 9.37 -31.40
CA ASN A 746 10.46 8.95 -32.63
C ASN A 746 11.56 7.93 -32.36
N ASP A 747 12.37 8.15 -31.33
CA ASP A 747 13.43 7.22 -30.94
C ASP A 747 12.85 5.89 -30.42
N PHE A 748 11.76 5.95 -29.65
CA PHE A 748 11.08 4.77 -29.12
C PHE A 748 10.53 3.90 -30.26
N PHE A 749 9.94 4.48 -31.30
CA PHE A 749 9.42 3.72 -32.45
C PHE A 749 10.40 3.57 -33.62
N LYS A 750 11.68 3.93 -33.43
CA LYS A 750 12.70 3.88 -34.49
C LYS A 750 12.98 2.44 -34.95
N ASN A 751 13.17 1.55 -33.97
CA ASN A 751 13.58 0.15 -34.16
C ASN A 751 12.50 -0.87 -33.75
N ASN A 752 11.35 -0.39 -33.26
CA ASN A 752 10.20 -1.22 -32.93
C ASN A 752 8.94 -0.54 -33.47
N ARG A 753 8.27 -1.17 -34.44
CA ARG A 753 7.07 -0.60 -35.07
C ARG A 753 5.84 -1.50 -34.92
N ASP A 754 5.76 -2.20 -33.79
CA ASP A 754 4.59 -3.00 -33.45
C ASP A 754 3.30 -2.16 -33.58
N LEU A 755 2.39 -2.63 -34.45
CA LEU A 755 1.17 -1.90 -34.80
C LEU A 755 0.21 -1.78 -33.61
N VAL A 756 0.13 -2.79 -32.75
CA VAL A 756 -0.73 -2.76 -31.55
C VAL A 756 -0.23 -1.69 -30.58
N ARG A 757 1.08 -1.64 -30.34
CA ARG A 757 1.70 -0.61 -29.50
C ARG A 757 1.52 0.78 -30.07
N LEU A 758 1.69 0.96 -31.38
CA LEU A 758 1.46 2.24 -32.05
C LEU A 758 0.00 2.70 -31.89
N LEU A 759 -0.97 1.82 -32.14
CA LEU A 759 -2.40 2.10 -31.95
C LEU A 759 -2.71 2.47 -30.51
N LYS A 760 -2.24 1.67 -29.55
CA LYS A 760 -2.41 1.95 -28.12
C LYS A 760 -1.76 3.27 -27.71
N THR A 761 -0.57 3.58 -28.22
CA THR A 761 0.08 4.87 -28.00
C THR A 761 -0.74 6.03 -28.59
N SER A 762 -1.31 5.89 -29.79
CA SER A 762 -2.18 6.91 -30.39
C SER A 762 -3.40 7.21 -29.50
N ASN A 763 -3.97 6.18 -28.87
CA ASN A 763 -5.10 6.32 -27.93
C ASN A 763 -4.69 6.96 -26.59
N LEU A 764 -3.45 6.76 -26.14
CA LEU A 764 -2.96 7.28 -24.86
C LEU A 764 -2.39 8.71 -24.96
N ILE A 765 -1.90 9.13 -26.12
CA ILE A 765 -1.29 10.45 -26.33
C ILE A 765 -2.38 11.52 -26.41
N LYS A 766 -2.23 12.55 -25.59
CA LYS A 766 -3.20 13.65 -25.51
C LYS A 766 -2.88 14.79 -26.47
N HIS A 767 -1.60 15.13 -26.68
CA HIS A 767 -1.24 16.32 -27.47
C HIS A 767 -1.39 16.09 -28.99
N PRO A 768 -2.07 16.97 -29.76
CA PRO A 768 -2.33 16.77 -31.20
C PRO A 768 -1.07 16.58 -32.05
N ASP A 769 -0.03 17.39 -31.84
CA ASP A 769 1.21 17.29 -32.63
C ASP A 769 1.95 15.95 -32.43
N LEU A 770 1.86 15.39 -31.22
CA LEU A 770 2.39 14.07 -30.92
C LEU A 770 1.51 13.00 -31.55
N LYS A 771 0.18 13.17 -31.51
CA LYS A 771 -0.79 12.28 -32.16
C LYS A 771 -0.55 12.21 -33.68
N VAL A 772 -0.37 13.35 -34.35
CA VAL A 772 -0.01 13.41 -35.78
C VAL A 772 1.28 12.65 -36.07
N THR A 773 2.28 12.76 -35.20
CA THR A 773 3.55 12.05 -35.34
C THR A 773 3.33 10.53 -35.30
N ILE A 774 2.58 10.03 -34.31
CA ILE A 774 2.27 8.61 -34.16
C ILE A 774 1.35 8.10 -35.29
N ASN A 775 0.32 8.85 -35.66
CA ASN A 775 -0.60 8.50 -36.76
C ASN A 775 0.17 8.35 -38.07
N SER A 776 1.13 9.24 -38.36
CA SER A 776 1.99 9.12 -39.55
C SER A 776 2.86 7.85 -39.57
N LEU A 777 3.15 7.27 -38.40
CA LEU A 777 3.83 5.98 -38.29
C LEU A 777 2.87 4.81 -38.49
N ILE A 778 1.64 4.91 -37.96
CA ILE A 778 0.57 3.91 -38.14
C ILE A 778 0.15 3.80 -39.60
N ASP A 779 0.04 4.92 -40.32
CA ASP A 779 -0.35 4.94 -41.74
C ASP A 779 0.66 4.24 -42.64
N LYS A 780 1.94 4.22 -42.24
CA LYS A 780 3.02 3.50 -42.94
C LYS A 780 3.01 1.99 -42.68
N GLN A 781 2.22 1.50 -41.72
CA GLN A 781 2.11 0.09 -41.41
C GLN A 781 0.94 -0.55 -42.18
N ASN A 782 1.21 -1.71 -42.76
CA ASN A 782 0.24 -2.49 -43.51
C ASN A 782 -0.37 -3.58 -42.61
N VAL A 783 -1.70 -3.60 -42.46
CA VAL A 783 -2.40 -4.60 -41.61
C VAL A 783 -2.21 -6.02 -42.15
N SER A 784 -1.99 -6.17 -43.46
CA SER A 784 -1.72 -7.48 -44.08
C SER A 784 -0.39 -8.07 -43.64
N GLU A 785 0.62 -7.24 -43.37
CA GLU A 785 1.96 -7.62 -42.89
C GLU A 785 1.99 -7.96 -41.39
N PHE A 786 0.88 -7.74 -40.67
CA PHE A 786 0.73 -8.11 -39.26
C PHE A 786 0.66 -9.65 -39.13
N ASP A 787 1.80 -10.32 -39.09
CA ASP A 787 1.92 -11.78 -39.12
C ASP A 787 1.83 -12.40 -37.72
N THR A 788 0.62 -12.42 -37.16
CA THR A 788 0.36 -13.07 -35.87
C THR A 788 -0.62 -14.24 -36.02
N ILE A 789 -0.12 -15.45 -35.75
CA ILE A 789 -0.92 -16.68 -35.58
C ILE A 789 -1.73 -16.62 -34.26
N TRP A 790 -1.32 -15.74 -33.34
CA TRP A 790 -1.82 -15.67 -31.96
C TRP A 790 -3.03 -14.73 -31.82
N ARG A 791 -4.20 -15.33 -31.56
CA ARG A 791 -5.51 -14.66 -31.53
C ARG A 791 -5.65 -13.49 -30.55
N PRO A 792 -5.08 -13.50 -29.33
CA PRO A 792 -5.19 -12.37 -28.39
C PRO A 792 -4.56 -11.07 -28.89
N GLU A 793 -3.50 -11.14 -29.70
CA GLU A 793 -2.87 -9.94 -30.29
C GLU A 793 -3.79 -9.28 -31.32
N LEU A 794 -4.50 -10.07 -32.13
CA LEU A 794 -5.51 -9.57 -33.06
C LEU A 794 -6.73 -8.98 -32.33
N GLU A 795 -7.19 -9.62 -31.25
CA GLU A 795 -8.27 -9.10 -30.41
C GLU A 795 -7.87 -7.74 -29.78
N ASN A 796 -6.64 -7.62 -29.28
CA ASN A 796 -6.13 -6.36 -28.72
C ASN A 796 -5.94 -5.28 -29.81
N ALA A 797 -5.37 -5.63 -30.96
CA ALA A 797 -5.25 -4.72 -32.11
C ALA A 797 -6.62 -4.16 -32.52
N LEU A 798 -7.62 -5.03 -32.55
CA LEU A 798 -9.00 -4.67 -32.87
C LEU A 798 -9.55 -3.68 -31.84
N VAL A 799 -9.46 -3.98 -30.53
CA VAL A 799 -9.91 -3.06 -29.46
C VAL A 799 -9.24 -1.69 -29.57
N GLU A 800 -7.90 -1.66 -29.69
CA GLU A 800 -7.15 -0.41 -29.79
C GLU A 800 -7.47 0.36 -31.07
N SER A 801 -7.69 -0.34 -32.21
CA SER A 801 -8.08 0.33 -33.45
C SER A 801 -9.47 0.95 -33.37
N VAL A 802 -10.48 0.23 -32.87
CA VAL A 802 -11.86 0.75 -32.77
C VAL A 802 -11.96 1.95 -31.82
N ASN A 803 -11.19 1.92 -30.74
CA ASN A 803 -11.09 3.02 -29.78
C ASN A 803 -10.32 4.23 -30.31
N SER A 804 -9.60 4.11 -31.43
CA SER A 804 -8.85 5.21 -32.04
C SER A 804 -9.75 6.15 -32.83
N ASP A 805 -9.63 7.46 -32.62
CA ASP A 805 -10.41 8.45 -33.41
C ASP A 805 -9.97 8.49 -34.88
N ASP A 806 -8.69 8.27 -35.13
CA ASP A 806 -8.07 8.46 -36.44
C ASP A 806 -8.00 7.15 -37.25
N HIS A 807 -8.02 5.99 -36.59
CA HIS A 807 -7.78 4.68 -37.24
C HIS A 807 -8.86 3.62 -37.02
N TYR A 808 -10.06 3.98 -36.55
CA TYR A 808 -11.14 3.01 -36.35
C TYR A 808 -11.52 2.23 -37.62
N LEU A 809 -11.25 2.76 -38.82
CA LEU A 809 -11.48 2.03 -40.08
C LEU A 809 -10.52 0.84 -40.25
N LYS A 810 -9.31 0.89 -39.70
CA LYS A 810 -8.37 -0.26 -39.70
C LYS A 810 -8.95 -1.44 -38.90
N ALA A 811 -9.87 -1.20 -37.97
CA ALA A 811 -10.57 -2.25 -37.24
C ALA A 811 -11.32 -3.22 -38.15
N GLU A 812 -11.83 -2.75 -39.29
CA GLU A 812 -12.58 -3.62 -40.22
C GLU A 812 -11.67 -4.67 -40.86
N GLU A 813 -10.41 -4.33 -41.11
CA GLU A 813 -9.41 -5.25 -41.66
C GLU A 813 -9.02 -6.32 -40.63
N PHE A 814 -8.80 -5.91 -39.37
CA PHE A 814 -8.57 -6.85 -38.26
C PHE A 814 -9.78 -7.75 -38.00
N LEU A 815 -10.98 -7.20 -38.05
CA LEU A 815 -12.24 -7.93 -37.86
C LEU A 815 -12.42 -9.01 -38.92
N LYS A 816 -12.24 -8.68 -40.21
CA LYS A 816 -12.29 -9.65 -41.32
C LYS A 816 -11.30 -10.78 -41.11
N ARG A 817 -10.08 -10.46 -40.66
CA ARG A 817 -9.03 -11.45 -40.38
C ARG A 817 -9.40 -12.36 -39.21
N LEU A 818 -9.89 -11.80 -38.10
CA LEU A 818 -10.36 -12.56 -36.93
C LEU A 818 -11.52 -13.51 -37.32
N GLU A 819 -12.50 -13.01 -38.06
CA GLU A 819 -13.62 -13.82 -38.57
C GLU A 819 -13.13 -14.95 -39.49
N SER A 820 -12.14 -14.70 -40.34
CA SER A 820 -11.55 -15.73 -41.21
C SER A 820 -10.85 -16.85 -40.41
N GLN A 821 -10.10 -16.50 -39.36
CA GLN A 821 -9.45 -17.47 -38.46
C GLN A 821 -10.48 -18.28 -37.66
N MET A 822 -11.62 -17.67 -37.35
CA MET A 822 -12.71 -18.32 -36.60
C MET A 822 -13.52 -19.33 -37.43
N LYS A 823 -13.56 -19.22 -38.76
CA LYS A 823 -14.24 -20.20 -39.63
C LYS A 823 -13.74 -21.63 -39.43
N ASN A 824 -12.49 -21.80 -38.99
CA ASN A 824 -11.84 -23.10 -38.79
C ASN A 824 -11.78 -23.56 -37.31
N THR A 825 -12.50 -22.91 -36.38
CA THR A 825 -12.45 -23.24 -34.94
C THR A 825 -13.75 -23.90 -34.46
N SER A 826 -13.68 -25.05 -33.79
CA SER A 826 -14.81 -25.75 -33.17
C SER A 826 -14.84 -25.62 -31.64
N GLY A 827 -16.03 -25.53 -31.03
CA GLY A 827 -16.23 -25.64 -29.56
C GLY A 827 -16.76 -24.37 -28.86
N PHE A 828 -16.78 -24.42 -27.52
CA PHE A 828 -17.28 -23.38 -26.57
C PHE A 828 -16.66 -21.99 -26.81
N HIS A 829 -15.37 -21.93 -27.18
CA HIS A 829 -14.68 -20.70 -27.58
C HIS A 829 -15.25 -20.00 -28.81
N LYS A 830 -16.20 -20.60 -29.55
CA LYS A 830 -16.87 -19.97 -30.69
C LYS A 830 -17.99 -19.03 -30.25
N GLU A 831 -18.65 -19.29 -29.12
CA GLU A 831 -19.84 -18.56 -28.67
C GLU A 831 -19.48 -17.26 -27.94
N GLU A 832 -18.61 -17.28 -26.92
CA GLU A 832 -18.08 -16.06 -26.25
C GLU A 832 -17.46 -15.07 -27.26
N LYS A 833 -16.84 -15.60 -28.31
CA LYS A 833 -16.20 -14.79 -29.35
C LYS A 833 -17.18 -14.18 -30.34
N GLN A 834 -18.35 -14.78 -30.52
CA GLN A 834 -19.41 -14.16 -31.31
C GLN A 834 -19.99 -12.93 -30.61
N ASP A 835 -20.09 -12.95 -29.27
CA ASP A 835 -20.47 -11.77 -28.48
C ASP A 835 -19.42 -10.66 -28.60
N PHE A 836 -18.12 -10.97 -28.44
CA PHE A 836 -17.03 -10.01 -28.62
C PHE A 836 -17.07 -9.36 -30.02
N ILE A 837 -17.18 -10.17 -31.08
CA ILE A 837 -17.28 -9.67 -32.46
C ILE A 837 -18.52 -8.78 -32.65
N TYR A 838 -19.65 -9.18 -32.08
CA TYR A 838 -20.90 -8.43 -32.17
C TYR A 838 -20.78 -7.04 -31.53
N ARG A 839 -20.21 -6.95 -30.32
CA ARG A 839 -19.94 -5.67 -29.64
C ARG A 839 -19.00 -4.78 -30.44
N VAL A 840 -17.94 -5.35 -31.02
CA VAL A 840 -17.03 -4.59 -31.89
C VAL A 840 -17.74 -4.03 -33.12
N LYS A 841 -18.62 -4.80 -33.77
CA LYS A 841 -19.41 -4.33 -34.91
C LYS A 841 -20.35 -3.18 -34.54
N LEU A 842 -21.03 -3.28 -33.39
CA LEU A 842 -21.87 -2.19 -32.88
C LEU A 842 -21.05 -0.91 -32.65
N LEU A 843 -19.86 -1.04 -32.04
CA LEU A 843 -18.99 0.10 -31.78
C LEU A 843 -18.44 0.73 -33.07
N ILE A 844 -18.05 -0.08 -34.07
CA ILE A 844 -17.65 0.44 -35.40
C ILE A 844 -18.80 1.22 -36.04
N ALA A 845 -20.03 0.69 -35.99
CA ALA A 845 -21.21 1.36 -36.55
C ALA A 845 -21.53 2.69 -35.82
N LEU A 846 -21.42 2.70 -34.48
CA LEU A 846 -21.55 3.91 -33.67
C LEU A 846 -20.52 4.97 -34.06
N ARG A 847 -19.25 4.57 -34.25
CA ARG A 847 -18.17 5.48 -34.67
C ARG A 847 -18.36 6.02 -36.10
N LYS A 848 -18.92 5.21 -37.00
CA LYS A 848 -19.34 5.64 -38.36
C LYS A 848 -20.57 6.55 -38.37
N LYS A 849 -21.22 6.75 -37.21
CA LYS A 849 -22.49 7.45 -37.09
C LYS A 849 -23.59 6.80 -37.95
N ASP A 850 -23.57 5.47 -38.05
CA ASP A 850 -24.49 4.70 -38.88
C ASP A 850 -25.52 3.95 -38.01
N LEU A 851 -26.61 4.65 -37.68
CA LEU A 851 -27.70 4.10 -36.87
C LEU A 851 -28.41 2.92 -37.54
N GLU A 852 -28.51 2.92 -38.88
CA GLU A 852 -29.17 1.84 -39.61
C GLU A 852 -28.38 0.55 -39.54
N THR A 853 -27.05 0.61 -39.62
CA THR A 853 -26.20 -0.57 -39.40
C THR A 853 -26.32 -1.11 -37.97
N ILE A 854 -26.43 -0.25 -36.94
CA ILE A 854 -26.66 -0.69 -35.55
C ILE A 854 -27.98 -1.46 -35.43
N LYS A 855 -29.08 -0.91 -35.95
CA LYS A 855 -30.42 -1.52 -35.90
C LYS A 855 -30.46 -2.86 -36.62
N ASN A 856 -29.91 -2.91 -37.82
CA ASN A 856 -30.00 -4.06 -38.73
C ASN A 856 -28.96 -5.16 -38.45
N LEU A 857 -28.05 -4.97 -37.48
CA LEU A 857 -27.05 -5.98 -37.14
C LEU A 857 -27.71 -7.26 -36.59
N GLU A 858 -27.47 -8.39 -37.25
CA GLU A 858 -28.02 -9.69 -36.81
C GLU A 858 -27.47 -10.12 -35.45
N TYR A 859 -28.35 -10.68 -34.61
CA TYR A 859 -27.94 -11.23 -33.33
C TYR A 859 -27.10 -12.51 -33.50
N PRO A 860 -26.04 -12.70 -32.70
CA PRO A 860 -25.26 -13.93 -32.70
C PRO A 860 -26.12 -15.15 -32.34
N LYS A 861 -25.96 -16.26 -33.09
CA LYS A 861 -26.69 -17.52 -32.89
C LYS A 861 -25.96 -18.39 -31.86
N ILE A 862 -26.25 -18.21 -30.57
CA ILE A 862 -25.68 -18.98 -29.46
C ILE A 862 -26.57 -20.20 -29.18
N ARG A 863 -26.00 -21.43 -29.15
CA ARG A 863 -26.80 -22.66 -29.07
C ARG A 863 -27.05 -23.17 -27.64
N ASN A 864 -26.28 -22.75 -26.63
CA ASN A 864 -26.24 -23.46 -25.34
C ASN A 864 -26.16 -22.62 -24.04
N PHE A 865 -26.65 -21.38 -24.00
CA PHE A 865 -26.76 -20.62 -22.73
C PHE A 865 -28.20 -20.25 -22.37
N TYR A 866 -28.48 -20.21 -21.05
CA TYR A 866 -29.77 -19.88 -20.43
C TYR A 866 -30.46 -18.69 -21.11
N TYR A 867 -31.80 -18.72 -21.16
CA TYR A 867 -32.71 -17.71 -21.74
C TYR A 867 -32.30 -16.24 -21.44
N ASN A 868 -31.67 -15.99 -20.29
CA ASN A 868 -31.16 -14.67 -19.87
C ASN A 868 -30.08 -14.08 -20.80
N HIS A 869 -29.25 -14.89 -21.48
CA HIS A 869 -28.14 -14.39 -22.29
C HIS A 869 -28.60 -13.75 -23.61
N GLN A 870 -29.73 -14.22 -24.16
CA GLN A 870 -30.30 -13.66 -25.39
C GLN A 870 -30.99 -12.31 -25.14
N HIS A 871 -31.58 -12.11 -23.95
CA HIS A 871 -32.04 -10.81 -23.49
C HIS A 871 -30.89 -9.81 -23.32
N GLN A 872 -29.78 -10.22 -22.71
CA GLN A 872 -28.57 -9.38 -22.55
C GLN A 872 -28.03 -8.87 -23.90
N ILE A 873 -27.97 -9.73 -24.92
CA ILE A 873 -27.47 -9.34 -26.26
C ILE A 873 -28.42 -8.38 -26.98
N THR A 874 -29.72 -8.49 -26.72
CA THR A 874 -30.72 -7.53 -27.22
C THR A 874 -30.54 -6.17 -26.55
N ASN A 875 -30.42 -6.17 -25.22
CA ASN A 875 -30.22 -4.98 -24.40
C ASN A 875 -28.93 -4.23 -24.75
N ILE A 876 -27.85 -4.95 -25.08
CA ILE A 876 -26.59 -4.33 -25.55
C ILE A 876 -26.81 -3.53 -26.85
N LYS A 877 -27.62 -4.01 -27.80
CA LYS A 877 -27.90 -3.24 -29.02
C LYS A 877 -28.63 -1.94 -28.69
N GLU A 878 -29.69 -2.03 -27.88
CA GLU A 878 -30.49 -0.88 -27.45
C GLU A 878 -29.63 0.12 -26.69
N HIS A 879 -28.67 -0.34 -25.87
CA HIS A 879 -27.72 0.53 -25.19
C HIS A 879 -26.88 1.35 -26.17
N TYR A 880 -26.38 0.74 -27.26
CA TYR A 880 -25.64 1.47 -28.30
C TYR A 880 -26.53 2.45 -29.09
N ILE A 881 -27.82 2.15 -29.26
CA ILE A 881 -28.80 3.09 -29.84
C ILE A 881 -29.00 4.29 -28.90
N ALA A 882 -29.10 4.06 -27.59
CA ALA A 882 -29.19 5.14 -26.61
C ALA A 882 -27.93 6.03 -26.63
N LEU A 883 -26.74 5.42 -26.65
CA LEU A 883 -25.46 6.14 -26.75
C LEU A 883 -25.34 6.95 -28.04
N TYR A 884 -25.90 6.47 -29.16
CA TYR A 884 -25.97 7.24 -30.40
C TYR A 884 -26.80 8.51 -30.21
N HIS A 885 -27.99 8.38 -29.62
CA HIS A 885 -28.86 9.53 -29.41
C HIS A 885 -28.24 10.57 -28.44
N ILE A 886 -27.58 10.09 -27.38
CA ILE A 886 -26.93 10.97 -26.41
C ILE A 886 -25.73 11.69 -27.01
N ASN A 887 -24.83 10.96 -27.69
CA ASN A 887 -23.51 11.48 -28.05
C ASN A 887 -23.38 11.99 -29.50
N ILE A 888 -24.26 11.59 -30.42
CA ILE A 888 -24.13 11.89 -31.86
C ILE A 888 -25.17 12.91 -32.33
N ASP A 889 -26.45 12.67 -32.09
CA ASP A 889 -27.53 13.57 -32.52
C ASP A 889 -28.04 14.52 -31.42
N ASN A 890 -27.59 14.32 -30.16
CA ASN A 890 -27.96 15.08 -28.97
C ASN A 890 -29.46 15.04 -28.62
N ASP A 891 -30.15 13.95 -28.99
CA ASP A 891 -31.52 13.63 -28.56
C ASP A 891 -31.53 12.90 -27.20
N PHE A 892 -31.27 13.66 -26.13
CA PHE A 892 -31.24 13.14 -24.77
C PHE A 892 -32.56 12.50 -24.35
N LYS A 893 -33.71 13.00 -24.82
CA LYS A 893 -35.03 12.45 -24.45
C LYS A 893 -35.15 11.01 -24.92
N ARG A 894 -34.81 10.76 -26.19
CA ARG A 894 -34.87 9.42 -26.74
C ARG A 894 -33.85 8.48 -26.10
N GLY A 895 -32.63 8.97 -25.83
CA GLY A 895 -31.61 8.21 -25.11
C GLY A 895 -32.04 7.83 -23.68
N ILE A 896 -32.64 8.76 -22.94
CA ILE A 896 -33.14 8.54 -21.58
C ILE A 896 -34.28 7.51 -21.57
N GLU A 897 -35.22 7.58 -22.51
CA GLU A 897 -36.31 6.59 -22.63
C GLU A 897 -35.77 5.16 -22.75
N ILE A 898 -34.81 4.95 -23.66
CA ILE A 898 -34.20 3.64 -23.88
C ILE A 898 -33.41 3.19 -22.64
N LEU A 899 -32.61 4.08 -22.03
CA LEU A 899 -31.86 3.74 -20.82
C LEU A 899 -32.75 3.43 -19.62
N MET A 900 -33.90 4.09 -19.48
CA MET A 900 -34.87 3.77 -18.44
C MET A 900 -35.44 2.35 -18.61
N GLU A 901 -35.79 1.96 -19.84
CA GLU A 901 -36.22 0.59 -20.14
C GLU A 901 -35.12 -0.43 -19.82
N LEU A 902 -33.88 -0.13 -20.20
CA LEU A 902 -32.72 -0.97 -19.89
C LEU A 902 -32.49 -1.12 -18.38
N VAL A 903 -32.56 -0.03 -17.62
CA VAL A 903 -32.43 -0.04 -16.16
C VAL A 903 -33.57 -0.81 -15.48
N ILE A 904 -34.79 -0.77 -16.02
CA ILE A 904 -35.91 -1.57 -15.51
C ILE A 904 -35.65 -3.07 -15.73
N THR A 905 -35.13 -3.44 -16.90
CA THR A 905 -34.86 -4.85 -17.25
C THR A 905 -33.61 -5.41 -16.58
N GLU A 906 -32.57 -4.60 -16.40
CA GLU A 906 -31.29 -4.97 -15.79
C GLU A 906 -30.85 -3.94 -14.72
N PRO A 907 -31.55 -3.89 -13.57
CA PRO A 907 -31.32 -2.86 -12.55
C PRO A 907 -29.92 -2.93 -11.91
N GLU A 908 -29.25 -4.08 -12.00
CA GLU A 908 -27.92 -4.30 -11.42
C GLU A 908 -26.78 -3.83 -12.36
N ASN A 909 -27.09 -3.47 -13.62
CA ASN A 909 -26.07 -3.06 -14.59
C ASN A 909 -25.63 -1.60 -14.37
N ILE A 910 -24.48 -1.41 -13.70
CA ILE A 910 -23.97 -0.09 -13.32
C ILE A 910 -23.69 0.84 -14.52
N ASN A 911 -23.39 0.29 -15.70
CA ASN A 911 -23.14 1.12 -16.89
C ASN A 911 -24.43 1.80 -17.37
N TYR A 912 -25.56 1.09 -17.38
CA TYR A 912 -26.85 1.66 -17.77
C TYR A 912 -27.31 2.71 -16.76
N GLN A 913 -27.12 2.44 -15.47
CA GLN A 913 -27.43 3.39 -14.40
C GLN A 913 -26.60 4.67 -14.51
N PHE A 914 -25.29 4.54 -14.77
CA PHE A 914 -24.40 5.68 -14.93
C PHE A 914 -24.71 6.49 -16.20
N ASP A 915 -24.92 5.82 -17.34
CA ASP A 915 -25.24 6.51 -18.60
C ASP A 915 -26.61 7.21 -18.50
N LEU A 916 -27.56 6.65 -17.73
CA LEU A 916 -28.83 7.32 -17.43
C LEU A 916 -28.62 8.54 -16.53
N TYR A 917 -27.77 8.43 -15.52
CA TYR A 917 -27.40 9.52 -14.63
C TYR A 917 -26.73 10.67 -15.41
N GLU A 918 -25.74 10.34 -16.25
CA GLU A 918 -25.06 11.28 -17.15
C GLU A 918 -26.05 11.95 -18.11
N ALA A 919 -26.88 11.17 -18.80
CA ALA A 919 -27.85 11.69 -19.76
C ALA A 919 -28.89 12.62 -19.11
N LYS A 920 -29.44 12.27 -17.93
CA LYS A 920 -30.37 13.12 -17.18
C LYS A 920 -29.71 14.42 -16.76
N THR A 921 -28.48 14.38 -16.26
CA THR A 921 -27.75 15.58 -15.83
C THR A 921 -27.42 16.48 -17.01
N LEU A 922 -26.89 15.94 -18.11
CA LEU A 922 -26.59 16.72 -19.31
C LEU A 922 -27.85 17.32 -19.95
N ASN A 923 -28.96 16.58 -19.98
CA ASN A 923 -30.25 17.12 -20.43
C ASN A 923 -30.72 18.29 -19.56
N ALA A 924 -30.59 18.16 -18.23
CA ALA A 924 -30.98 19.23 -17.30
C ALA A 924 -30.08 20.46 -17.39
N VAL A 925 -28.79 20.30 -17.71
CA VAL A 925 -27.89 21.43 -18.03
C VAL A 925 -28.32 22.11 -19.31
N LYS A 926 -28.58 21.34 -20.39
CA LYS A 926 -29.02 21.85 -21.69
C LYS A 926 -30.38 22.57 -21.62
N GLU A 927 -31.32 22.05 -20.83
CA GLU A 927 -32.64 22.67 -20.60
C GLU A 927 -32.61 23.79 -19.52
N ASN A 928 -31.45 24.04 -18.91
CA ASN A 928 -31.25 25.01 -17.82
C ASN A 928 -32.17 24.77 -16.59
N THR A 929 -32.44 23.49 -16.29
CA THR A 929 -33.28 23.02 -15.17
C THR A 929 -32.50 22.32 -14.06
N ILE A 930 -31.17 22.18 -14.22
CA ILE A 930 -30.31 21.43 -13.29
C ILE A 930 -30.41 21.89 -11.83
N ILE A 931 -30.66 23.19 -11.57
CA ILE A 931 -30.85 23.71 -10.21
C ILE A 931 -32.08 23.09 -9.52
N GLN A 932 -33.15 22.80 -10.28
CA GLN A 932 -34.37 22.21 -9.72
C GLN A 932 -34.29 20.69 -9.61
N THR A 933 -33.65 20.02 -10.58
CA THR A 933 -33.68 18.55 -10.72
C THR A 933 -32.45 17.84 -10.12
N SER A 934 -31.37 18.56 -9.81
CA SER A 934 -30.08 18.00 -9.35
C SER A 934 -30.20 17.08 -8.14
N ILE A 935 -31.01 17.44 -7.13
CA ILE A 935 -31.18 16.62 -5.93
C ILE A 935 -31.89 15.31 -6.25
N GLU A 936 -32.90 15.34 -7.10
CA GLU A 936 -33.66 14.16 -7.51
C GLU A 936 -32.78 13.19 -8.30
N ILE A 937 -32.12 13.70 -9.35
CA ILE A 937 -31.23 12.91 -10.22
C ILE A 937 -30.09 12.27 -9.40
N ARG A 938 -29.47 13.02 -8.50
CA ARG A 938 -28.38 12.51 -7.64
C ARG A 938 -28.88 11.47 -6.63
N ASN A 939 -30.05 11.67 -6.03
CA ASN A 939 -30.62 10.70 -5.10
C ASN A 939 -31.03 9.40 -5.80
N GLU A 940 -31.50 9.45 -7.05
CA GLU A 940 -31.73 8.25 -7.86
C GLU A 940 -30.43 7.48 -8.09
N TRP A 941 -29.35 8.17 -8.47
CA TRP A 941 -28.03 7.57 -8.63
C TRP A 941 -27.50 6.94 -7.33
N GLU A 942 -27.55 7.65 -6.21
CA GLU A 942 -27.10 7.14 -4.90
C GLU A 942 -27.89 5.90 -4.45
N LYS A 943 -29.17 5.80 -4.80
CA LYS A 943 -29.98 4.61 -4.54
C LYS A 943 -29.67 3.46 -5.49
N ALA A 944 -29.31 3.77 -6.74
CA ALA A 944 -29.07 2.80 -7.79
C ALA A 944 -27.65 2.22 -7.77
N LYS A 945 -26.66 2.98 -7.29
CA LYS A 945 -25.25 2.58 -7.25
C LYS A 945 -25.02 1.45 -6.25
N ARG A 946 -24.94 0.22 -6.76
CA ARG A 946 -24.66 -1.00 -5.97
C ARG A 946 -23.25 -1.55 -6.16
N GLU A 947 -22.59 -1.19 -7.26
CA GLU A 947 -21.27 -1.68 -7.68
C GLU A 947 -20.31 -0.52 -7.97
N GLU A 948 -19.01 -0.79 -7.98
CA GLU A 948 -18.00 0.20 -8.37
C GLU A 948 -18.03 0.44 -9.89
N LEU A 949 -17.99 1.72 -10.26
CA LEU A 949 -17.92 2.14 -11.65
C LEU A 949 -16.52 1.79 -12.23
N PRO A 950 -16.42 1.33 -13.49
CA PRO A 950 -15.11 1.11 -14.12
C PRO A 950 -14.21 2.35 -14.11
N GLU A 951 -12.89 2.18 -13.88
CA GLU A 951 -11.93 3.30 -13.70
C GLU A 951 -11.97 4.31 -14.86
N PHE A 952 -12.25 3.87 -16.09
CA PHE A 952 -12.31 4.73 -17.26
C PHE A 952 -13.47 5.74 -17.24
N LYS A 953 -14.53 5.52 -16.44
CA LYS A 953 -15.66 6.45 -16.27
C LYS A 953 -15.51 7.36 -15.04
N ASN A 954 -14.44 7.23 -14.25
CA ASN A 954 -14.27 8.02 -13.03
C ASN A 954 -14.16 9.52 -13.29
N ASP A 955 -13.49 9.95 -14.37
CA ASP A 955 -13.39 11.37 -14.72
C ASP A 955 -14.77 11.93 -15.11
N ASN A 956 -15.59 11.16 -15.86
CA ASN A 956 -16.97 11.53 -16.18
C ASN A 956 -17.80 11.67 -14.90
N LEU A 957 -17.75 10.68 -14.00
CA LEU A 957 -18.47 10.74 -12.73
C LEU A 957 -18.08 11.98 -11.92
N LYS A 958 -16.79 12.28 -11.77
CA LYS A 958 -16.34 13.47 -11.06
C LYS A 958 -16.80 14.77 -11.72
N THR A 959 -16.85 14.80 -13.06
CA THR A 959 -17.35 15.95 -13.82
C THR A 959 -18.84 16.16 -13.58
N ILE A 960 -19.63 15.08 -13.61
CA ILE A 960 -21.05 15.11 -13.28
C ILE A 960 -21.27 15.52 -11.81
N GLU A 961 -20.49 15.00 -10.86
CA GLU A 961 -20.54 15.43 -9.45
C GLU A 961 -20.16 16.90 -9.26
N LEU A 962 -19.24 17.46 -10.06
CA LEU A 962 -18.94 18.90 -10.06
C LEU A 962 -20.14 19.73 -10.52
N ILE A 963 -20.85 19.29 -11.58
CA ILE A 963 -22.09 19.94 -12.04
C ILE A 963 -23.13 19.95 -10.92
N HIS A 964 -23.29 18.83 -10.21
CA HIS A 964 -24.18 18.77 -9.05
C HIS A 964 -23.69 19.67 -7.90
N ALA A 965 -22.40 19.70 -7.60
CA ALA A 965 -21.83 20.56 -6.57
C ALA A 965 -22.09 22.04 -6.85
N CYS A 966 -21.95 22.49 -8.10
CA CYS A 966 -22.32 23.83 -8.54
C CYS A 966 -23.81 24.12 -8.32
N SER A 967 -24.69 23.25 -8.82
CA SER A 967 -26.15 23.43 -8.70
C SER A 967 -26.64 23.46 -7.24
N GLN A 968 -25.99 22.72 -6.34
CA GLN A 968 -26.31 22.63 -4.91
C GLN A 968 -25.56 23.66 -4.06
N LYS A 969 -24.71 24.49 -4.67
CA LYS A 969 -23.82 25.45 -3.99
C LYS A 969 -22.90 24.80 -2.93
N ASN A 970 -22.50 23.55 -3.14
CA ASN A 970 -21.59 22.82 -2.25
C ASN A 970 -20.13 23.16 -2.58
N THR A 971 -19.60 24.18 -1.91
CA THR A 971 -18.23 24.68 -2.15
C THR A 971 -17.14 23.68 -1.79
N ILE A 972 -17.31 22.91 -0.71
CA ILE A 972 -16.32 21.93 -0.23
C ILE A 972 -16.15 20.81 -1.24
N LEU A 973 -17.25 20.22 -1.71
CA LEU A 973 -17.23 19.15 -2.70
C LEU A 973 -16.62 19.63 -4.01
N PHE A 974 -17.01 20.82 -4.47
CA PHE A 974 -16.48 21.42 -5.68
C PHE A 974 -14.96 21.64 -5.62
N ASP A 975 -14.47 22.29 -4.56
CA ASP A 975 -13.03 22.60 -4.40
C ASP A 975 -12.18 21.33 -4.25
N THR A 976 -12.75 20.27 -3.66
CA THR A 976 -12.09 18.96 -3.54
C THR A 976 -11.96 18.28 -4.92
N LEU A 977 -13.05 18.25 -5.69
CA LEU A 977 -13.11 17.50 -6.95
C LEU A 977 -12.43 18.23 -8.12
N ILE A 978 -12.49 19.56 -8.20
CA ILE A 978 -12.03 20.29 -9.39
C ILE A 978 -10.53 20.12 -9.68
N ASN A 979 -9.74 19.84 -8.65
CA ASN A 979 -8.30 19.58 -8.77
C ASN A 979 -7.99 18.12 -9.17
N GLU A 980 -8.98 17.24 -9.13
CA GLU A 980 -8.82 15.81 -9.45
C GLU A 980 -9.29 15.44 -10.87
N VAL A 981 -10.11 16.28 -11.51
CA VAL A 981 -10.65 16.05 -12.85
C VAL A 981 -9.63 16.44 -13.92
N SER A 982 -9.52 15.64 -14.98
CA SER A 982 -8.62 15.97 -16.08
C SER A 982 -9.12 17.18 -16.89
N LYS A 983 -8.19 18.04 -17.32
CA LYS A 983 -8.48 19.30 -18.01
C LYS A 983 -9.44 19.15 -19.19
N THR A 984 -9.34 18.05 -19.92
CA THR A 984 -10.18 17.74 -21.08
C THR A 984 -11.68 17.82 -20.79
N TYR A 985 -12.14 17.44 -19.59
CA TYR A 985 -13.54 17.51 -19.19
C TYR A 985 -13.94 18.86 -18.58
N LEU A 986 -12.98 19.58 -18.00
CA LEU A 986 -13.19 20.91 -17.41
C LEU A 986 -13.32 22.01 -18.47
N GLU A 987 -13.07 21.68 -19.74
CA GLU A 987 -12.92 22.64 -20.84
C GLU A 987 -13.98 22.44 -21.93
N GLU A 988 -15.02 21.66 -21.64
CA GLU A 988 -16.28 21.66 -22.39
C GLU A 988 -17.08 22.93 -22.10
N ILE A 989 -17.69 23.50 -23.13
CA ILE A 989 -18.18 24.87 -23.03
C ILE A 989 -19.32 25.05 -22.03
N ASP A 990 -20.27 24.12 -22.01
CA ASP A 990 -21.44 24.18 -21.13
C ASP A 990 -21.03 24.01 -19.65
N VAL A 991 -19.98 23.23 -19.41
CA VAL A 991 -19.39 23.00 -18.08
C VAL A 991 -18.58 24.23 -17.62
N VAL A 992 -17.77 24.83 -18.51
CA VAL A 992 -16.98 26.03 -18.21
C VAL A 992 -17.88 27.19 -17.80
N ILE A 993 -18.98 27.43 -18.50
CA ILE A 993 -19.94 28.50 -18.17
C ILE A 993 -20.46 28.31 -16.74
N LEU A 994 -20.97 27.12 -16.43
CA LEU A 994 -21.51 26.80 -15.11
C LEU A 994 -20.48 27.02 -13.98
N PHE A 995 -19.23 26.62 -14.20
CA PHE A 995 -18.17 26.74 -13.19
C PHE A 995 -17.72 28.20 -13.02
N CYS A 996 -17.63 28.96 -14.11
CA CYS A 996 -17.30 30.39 -14.07
C CYS A 996 -18.39 31.20 -13.35
N ASP A 997 -19.65 30.89 -13.58
CA ASP A 997 -20.77 31.49 -12.86
C ASP A 997 -20.69 31.16 -11.37
N PHE A 998 -20.42 29.91 -11.02
CA PHE A 998 -20.26 29.50 -9.63
C PHE A 998 -19.09 30.22 -8.92
N TYR A 999 -17.94 30.37 -9.58
CA TYR A 999 -16.83 31.17 -9.04
C TYR A 999 -17.19 32.65 -8.89
N THR A 1000 -17.99 33.20 -9.80
CA THR A 1000 -18.43 34.59 -9.76
C THR A 1000 -19.39 34.84 -8.60
N GLU A 1001 -20.34 33.92 -8.36
CA GLU A 1001 -21.23 33.95 -7.18
C GLU A 1001 -20.41 33.96 -5.88
N ARG A 1002 -19.30 33.22 -5.84
CA ARG A 1002 -18.37 33.14 -4.70
C ARG A 1002 -17.44 34.34 -4.56
N GLN A 1003 -17.58 35.37 -5.40
CA GLN A 1003 -16.70 36.54 -5.44
C GLN A 1003 -15.22 36.21 -5.74
N LEU A 1004 -14.98 35.18 -6.57
CA LEU A 1004 -13.66 34.73 -7.05
C LEU A 1004 -13.52 34.94 -8.57
N PRO A 1005 -13.70 36.17 -9.10
CA PRO A 1005 -13.63 36.43 -10.55
C PRO A 1005 -12.27 36.08 -11.16
N GLU A 1006 -11.19 36.10 -10.37
CA GLU A 1006 -9.86 35.67 -10.79
C GLU A 1006 -9.80 34.18 -11.13
N MET A 1007 -10.51 33.33 -10.40
CA MET A 1007 -10.56 31.89 -10.66
C MET A 1007 -11.39 31.60 -11.90
N ALA A 1008 -12.52 32.29 -12.07
CA ALA A 1008 -13.32 32.23 -13.29
C ALA A 1008 -12.51 32.65 -14.52
N TYR A 1009 -11.78 33.76 -14.44
CA TYR A 1009 -10.91 34.23 -15.52
C TYR A 1009 -9.82 33.21 -15.88
N ASN A 1010 -9.14 32.67 -14.87
CA ASN A 1010 -8.09 31.67 -15.05
C ASN A 1010 -8.63 30.36 -15.66
N LEU A 1011 -9.85 29.95 -15.30
CA LEU A 1011 -10.48 28.75 -15.85
C LEU A 1011 -10.78 28.94 -17.35
N VAL A 1012 -11.38 30.07 -17.73
CA VAL A 1012 -11.64 30.39 -19.15
C VAL A 1012 -10.34 30.53 -19.93
N GLU A 1013 -9.32 31.18 -19.35
CA GLU A 1013 -8.02 31.31 -19.99
C GLU A 1013 -7.32 29.96 -20.15
N SER A 1014 -7.42 29.06 -19.17
CA SER A 1014 -6.95 27.68 -19.30
C SER A 1014 -7.71 26.96 -20.42
N ALA A 1015 -9.04 27.09 -20.48
CA ALA A 1015 -9.87 26.47 -21.51
C ALA A 1015 -9.54 27.01 -22.91
N ILE A 1016 -9.30 28.31 -23.07
CA ILE A 1016 -8.85 28.90 -24.34
C ILE A 1016 -7.49 28.36 -24.72
N ASN A 1017 -6.54 28.37 -23.79
CA ASN A 1017 -5.18 27.90 -24.04
C ASN A 1017 -5.19 26.43 -24.46
N HIS A 1018 -5.91 25.57 -23.75
CA HIS A 1018 -6.08 24.18 -24.15
C HIS A 1018 -6.79 24.07 -25.50
N ASN A 1019 -8.01 24.58 -25.66
CA ASN A 1019 -8.73 24.44 -26.95
C ASN A 1019 -7.95 25.03 -28.15
N SER A 1020 -7.10 26.05 -27.93
CA SER A 1020 -6.20 26.60 -28.95
C SER A 1020 -5.09 25.62 -29.33
N GLN A 1021 -4.47 24.94 -28.35
CA GLN A 1021 -3.49 23.87 -28.59
C GLN A 1021 -4.13 22.72 -29.38
N PHE A 1022 -5.43 22.48 -29.19
CA PHE A 1022 -6.20 21.42 -29.84
C PHE A 1022 -6.91 21.87 -31.13
N LYS A 1023 -6.66 23.09 -31.63
CA LYS A 1023 -7.28 23.66 -32.85
C LYS A 1023 -8.81 23.60 -32.86
N LYS A 1024 -9.44 23.63 -31.68
CA LYS A 1024 -10.90 23.69 -31.56
C LYS A 1024 -11.41 25.13 -31.73
N PRO A 1025 -12.66 25.33 -32.15
CA PRO A 1025 -13.25 26.66 -32.27
C PRO A 1025 -13.19 27.43 -30.94
N LEU A 1026 -12.72 28.68 -30.97
CA LEU A 1026 -12.48 29.49 -29.76
C LEU A 1026 -13.52 30.58 -29.54
N ASP A 1027 -14.36 30.87 -30.53
CA ASP A 1027 -15.23 32.06 -30.57
C ASP A 1027 -16.11 32.16 -29.31
N ASN A 1028 -16.71 31.05 -28.91
CA ASN A 1028 -17.57 31.01 -27.73
C ASN A 1028 -16.78 31.17 -26.41
N PHE A 1029 -15.54 30.67 -26.32
CA PHE A 1029 -14.71 30.88 -25.14
C PHE A 1029 -14.19 32.32 -25.04
N LEU A 1030 -13.89 32.95 -26.18
CA LEU A 1030 -13.50 34.36 -26.24
C LEU A 1030 -14.65 35.27 -25.82
N SER A 1031 -15.90 34.97 -26.21
CA SER A 1031 -17.06 35.70 -25.71
C SER A 1031 -17.23 35.52 -24.20
N ILE A 1032 -17.09 34.30 -23.67
CA ILE A 1032 -17.14 34.02 -22.22
C ILE A 1032 -16.04 34.82 -21.50
N LYS A 1033 -14.79 34.82 -22.00
CA LYS A 1033 -13.68 35.57 -21.39
C LYS A 1033 -14.00 37.05 -21.26
N SER A 1034 -14.56 37.67 -22.30
CA SER A 1034 -14.96 39.07 -22.28
C SER A 1034 -16.01 39.41 -21.23
N SER A 1035 -16.88 38.46 -20.88
CA SER A 1035 -17.90 38.63 -19.83
C SER A 1035 -17.32 38.61 -18.41
N TYR A 1036 -16.16 37.95 -18.19
CA TYR A 1036 -15.50 37.89 -16.87
C TYR A 1036 -14.32 38.86 -16.71
N GLU A 1037 -13.90 39.56 -17.78
CA GLU A 1037 -13.04 40.74 -17.71
C GLU A 1037 -13.79 41.93 -17.08
N SER A 1038 -13.95 41.89 -15.75
CA SER A 1038 -14.79 42.84 -15.01
C SER A 1038 -13.99 43.92 -14.28
N PRO A 1039 -14.60 45.09 -14.00
CA PRO A 1039 -14.04 46.10 -13.09
C PRO A 1039 -13.70 45.55 -11.69
N LYS A 1040 -14.40 44.50 -11.24
CA LYS A 1040 -14.10 43.81 -9.98
C LYS A 1040 -12.78 43.04 -10.04
N LEU A 1041 -12.50 42.35 -11.15
CA LEU A 1041 -11.20 41.71 -11.39
C LEU A 1041 -10.09 42.75 -11.41
N ALA A 1042 -10.28 43.84 -12.17
CA ALA A 1042 -9.32 44.95 -12.22
C ALA A 1042 -9.09 45.58 -10.83
N SER A 1043 -10.14 45.75 -10.02
CA SER A 1043 -10.04 46.24 -8.64
C SER A 1043 -9.22 45.30 -7.75
N LYS A 1044 -9.43 43.98 -7.83
CA LYS A 1044 -8.65 43.00 -7.06
C LYS A 1044 -7.18 42.96 -7.49
N ILE A 1045 -6.91 42.95 -8.80
CA ILE A 1045 -5.54 43.02 -9.32
C ILE A 1045 -4.85 44.31 -8.84
N ASN A 1046 -5.55 45.45 -8.88
CA ASN A 1046 -5.03 46.71 -8.35
C ASN A 1046 -4.74 46.64 -6.85
N LYS A 1047 -5.60 46.02 -6.04
CA LYS A 1047 -5.33 45.81 -4.61
C LYS A 1047 -4.13 44.90 -4.36
N ALA A 1048 -3.99 43.83 -5.14
CA ALA A 1048 -2.84 42.93 -5.06
C ALA A 1048 -1.53 43.65 -5.43
N LEU A 1049 -1.54 44.44 -6.51
CA LEU A 1049 -0.41 45.27 -6.91
C LEU A 1049 -0.06 46.34 -5.84
N GLN A 1050 -1.07 46.96 -5.22
CA GLN A 1050 -0.84 47.89 -4.10
C GLN A 1050 -0.22 47.19 -2.88
N SER A 1051 -0.56 45.93 -2.62
CA SER A 1051 -0.02 45.17 -1.50
C SER A 1051 1.45 44.76 -1.68
N LEU A 1052 1.98 44.73 -2.91
CA LEU A 1052 3.40 44.42 -3.18
C LEU A 1052 4.34 45.38 -2.43
N ASN A 1053 3.96 46.65 -2.29
CA ASN A 1053 4.74 47.66 -1.58
C ASN A 1053 4.84 47.41 -0.07
N ASN A 1054 4.02 46.51 0.48
CA ASN A 1054 4.00 46.17 1.91
C ASN A 1054 4.65 44.80 2.20
N ILE A 1055 5.24 44.16 1.20
CA ILE A 1055 5.92 42.87 1.33
C ILE A 1055 7.38 43.10 1.73
N SER A 1056 7.88 42.35 2.72
CA SER A 1056 9.29 42.41 3.11
C SER A 1056 10.21 42.10 1.93
N ARG A 1057 11.35 42.80 1.82
CA ARG A 1057 12.32 42.64 0.71
C ARG A 1057 12.73 41.19 0.39
N GLU A 1058 12.73 40.29 1.37
CA GLU A 1058 13.08 38.87 1.19
C GLU A 1058 12.02 38.10 0.39
N PHE A 1059 10.76 38.54 0.42
CA PHE A 1059 9.64 37.88 -0.27
C PHE A 1059 9.34 38.50 -1.63
N VAL A 1060 9.82 39.70 -1.94
CA VAL A 1060 9.66 40.32 -3.26
C VAL A 1060 10.22 39.41 -4.36
N PRO A 1061 11.48 38.91 -4.32
CA PRO A 1061 12.00 37.98 -5.32
C PRO A 1061 11.23 36.66 -5.44
N LEU A 1062 10.44 36.28 -4.43
CA LEU A 1062 9.66 35.02 -4.42
C LEU A 1062 8.24 35.19 -4.96
N SER A 1063 7.75 36.43 -5.03
CA SER A 1063 6.35 36.75 -5.34
C SER A 1063 6.15 37.23 -6.78
N ILE A 1064 7.24 37.56 -7.49
CA ILE A 1064 7.18 38.10 -8.85
C ILE A 1064 7.21 36.96 -9.87
N PRO A 1065 6.40 37.01 -10.95
CA PRO A 1065 6.43 36.01 -12.00
C PRO A 1065 7.81 35.90 -12.69
N ASP A 1066 8.26 34.68 -12.96
CA ASP A 1066 9.55 34.40 -13.61
C ASP A 1066 9.75 35.15 -14.94
N LYS A 1067 8.66 35.41 -15.68
CA LYS A 1067 8.71 36.20 -16.92
C LYS A 1067 9.22 37.63 -16.70
N GLN A 1068 8.96 38.21 -15.53
CA GLN A 1068 9.41 39.55 -15.16
C GLN A 1068 10.82 39.49 -14.57
N ASN A 1069 11.05 38.68 -13.54
CA ASN A 1069 12.36 38.48 -12.92
C ASN A 1069 12.37 37.09 -12.25
N ASN A 1070 13.23 36.20 -12.72
CA ASN A 1070 13.28 34.79 -12.29
C ASN A 1070 14.40 34.51 -11.27
N TYR A 1071 14.88 35.54 -10.58
CA TYR A 1071 15.94 35.43 -9.59
C TYR A 1071 15.38 35.59 -8.18
N ASN A 1072 15.47 34.52 -7.38
CA ASN A 1072 14.78 34.40 -6.09
C ASN A 1072 15.62 34.86 -4.89
N THR A 1073 16.79 35.47 -5.13
CA THR A 1073 17.65 36.06 -4.09
C THR A 1073 17.79 37.55 -4.35
N ILE A 1074 17.80 38.37 -3.30
CA ILE A 1074 17.85 39.83 -3.39
C ILE A 1074 19.05 40.29 -4.24
N ASP A 1075 20.21 39.66 -4.06
CA ASP A 1075 21.44 40.01 -4.78
C ASP A 1075 21.33 39.82 -6.31
N PHE A 1076 20.84 38.66 -6.76
CA PHE A 1076 20.63 38.41 -8.19
C PHE A 1076 19.43 39.17 -8.76
N PHE A 1077 18.39 39.39 -7.95
CA PHE A 1077 17.22 40.16 -8.35
C PHE A 1077 17.60 41.61 -8.69
N ILE A 1078 18.33 42.28 -7.78
CA ILE A 1078 18.84 43.65 -7.98
C ILE A 1078 19.84 43.68 -9.14
N LEU A 1079 20.77 42.72 -9.23
CA LEU A 1079 21.72 42.62 -10.34
C LEU A 1079 21.01 42.55 -11.70
N PHE A 1080 19.94 41.76 -11.80
CA PHE A 1080 19.17 41.62 -13.03
C PHE A 1080 18.43 42.91 -13.40
N GLU A 1081 17.88 43.63 -12.42
CA GLU A 1081 17.27 44.94 -12.65
C GLU A 1081 18.30 45.98 -13.12
N ILE A 1082 19.52 45.95 -12.58
CA ILE A 1082 20.64 46.78 -13.04
C ILE A 1082 21.02 46.42 -14.48
N ILE A 1083 21.14 45.14 -14.82
CA ILE A 1083 21.44 44.69 -16.19
C ILE A 1083 20.38 45.19 -17.18
N LYS A 1084 19.10 45.09 -16.82
CA LYS A 1084 18.01 45.63 -17.66
C LYS A 1084 18.09 47.13 -17.81
N ALA A 1085 18.42 47.86 -16.73
CA ALA A 1085 18.59 49.30 -16.78
C ALA A 1085 19.72 49.71 -17.74
N VAL A 1086 20.86 49.02 -17.67
CA VAL A 1086 22.02 49.24 -18.54
C VAL A 1086 21.71 48.91 -20.00
N LYS A 1087 20.99 47.82 -20.28
CA LYS A 1087 20.55 47.51 -21.65
C LYS A 1087 19.67 48.61 -22.22
N LEU A 1088 18.70 49.09 -21.44
CA LEU A 1088 17.83 50.17 -21.87
C LEU A 1088 18.63 51.45 -22.14
N MET A 1089 19.59 51.76 -21.26
CA MET A 1089 20.53 52.88 -21.45
C MET A 1089 21.33 52.73 -22.75
N GLN A 1090 21.93 51.57 -23.05
CA GLN A 1090 22.66 51.31 -24.30
C GLN A 1090 21.79 51.55 -25.54
N THR A 1091 20.49 51.20 -25.50
CA THR A 1091 19.57 51.47 -26.64
C THR A 1091 19.24 52.94 -26.83
N LYS A 1092 19.37 53.77 -25.78
CA LYS A 1092 19.02 55.19 -25.79
C LYS A 1092 20.24 56.11 -25.90
N ILE A 1093 21.45 55.55 -25.81
CA ILE A 1093 22.67 56.33 -25.66
C ILE A 1093 22.98 57.19 -26.88
N VAL A 1094 22.74 56.69 -28.09
CA VAL A 1094 22.96 57.41 -29.36
C VAL A 1094 22.12 58.69 -29.47
N ALA A 1095 20.90 58.69 -28.92
CA ALA A 1095 20.05 59.88 -28.88
C ALA A 1095 20.60 60.97 -27.94
N VAL A 1096 21.37 60.56 -26.92
CA VAL A 1096 21.91 61.41 -25.84
C VAL A 1096 23.33 61.89 -26.15
N GLU A 1097 24.10 61.18 -26.98
CA GLU A 1097 25.47 61.57 -27.38
C GLU A 1097 25.56 62.96 -28.03
N SER A 1098 24.43 63.53 -28.47
CA SER A 1098 24.32 64.93 -28.90
C SER A 1098 24.59 65.96 -27.77
N ILE A 1099 24.66 65.54 -26.50
CA ILE A 1099 24.83 66.39 -25.31
C ILE A 1099 26.15 66.03 -24.60
N ARG A 1100 27.17 66.90 -24.72
CA ARG A 1100 28.60 66.62 -24.39
C ARG A 1100 29.00 66.57 -22.89
N ASN A 1101 28.15 66.14 -21.94
CA ASN A 1101 28.49 66.14 -20.51
C ASN A 1101 28.43 64.74 -19.84
N GLU A 1102 29.45 64.40 -19.05
CA GLU A 1102 29.63 63.09 -18.40
C GLU A 1102 28.57 62.78 -17.31
N ASN A 1103 28.04 63.82 -16.65
CA ASN A 1103 26.94 63.70 -15.69
C ASN A 1103 25.68 63.03 -16.28
N ASN A 1104 25.52 63.08 -17.61
CA ASN A 1104 24.32 62.60 -18.28
C ASN A 1104 24.17 61.06 -18.22
N TYR A 1105 25.28 60.30 -18.17
CA TYR A 1105 25.22 58.84 -18.08
C TYR A 1105 24.67 58.38 -16.73
N ASN A 1106 25.15 59.03 -15.66
CA ASN A 1106 24.69 58.75 -14.30
C ASN A 1106 23.24 59.19 -14.08
N ASP A 1107 22.80 60.29 -14.70
CA ASP A 1107 21.41 60.77 -14.62
C ASP A 1107 20.43 59.86 -15.37
N ILE A 1108 20.84 59.30 -16.52
CA ILE A 1108 20.01 58.37 -17.29
C ILE A 1108 19.86 57.04 -16.55
N ILE A 1109 20.96 56.45 -16.10
CA ILE A 1109 20.87 55.19 -15.37
C ILE A 1109 20.10 55.36 -14.05
N SER A 1110 20.24 56.51 -13.37
CA SER A 1110 19.45 56.87 -12.18
C SER A 1110 17.96 56.90 -12.49
N SER A 1111 17.57 57.59 -13.56
CA SER A 1111 16.16 57.71 -13.99
C SER A 1111 15.57 56.34 -14.34
N ILE A 1112 16.35 55.48 -14.99
CA ILE A 1112 15.91 54.12 -15.33
C ILE A 1112 15.82 53.25 -14.07
N LEU A 1113 16.83 53.30 -13.20
CA LEU A 1113 16.86 52.51 -11.96
C LEU A 1113 15.74 52.91 -11.01
N ARG A 1114 15.48 54.21 -10.80
CA ARG A 1114 14.32 54.69 -10.01
C ARG A 1114 13.02 54.09 -10.53
N ASN A 1115 12.75 54.21 -11.82
CA ASN A 1115 11.53 53.65 -12.41
C ASN A 1115 11.42 52.13 -12.26
N ARG A 1116 12.54 51.39 -12.29
CA ARG A 1116 12.51 49.93 -12.19
C ARG A 1116 12.45 49.42 -10.75
N ILE A 1117 13.11 50.11 -9.83
CA ILE A 1117 13.24 49.71 -8.42
C ILE A 1117 12.01 50.15 -7.61
N THR A 1118 11.42 51.32 -7.92
CA THR A 1118 10.20 51.83 -7.26
C THR A 1118 8.96 50.97 -7.53
N LEU A 1119 8.96 50.15 -8.59
CA LEU A 1119 7.91 49.15 -8.82
C LEU A 1119 7.80 48.11 -7.71
N TRP A 1120 8.86 47.94 -6.91
CA TRP A 1120 8.95 46.95 -5.85
C TRP A 1120 8.75 47.53 -4.44
N GLY A 1121 8.36 48.81 -4.34
CA GLY A 1121 8.27 49.52 -3.05
C GLY A 1121 9.62 49.98 -2.51
N TRP A 1122 10.71 49.82 -3.25
CA TRP A 1122 12.05 50.27 -2.87
C TRP A 1122 12.37 51.64 -3.49
N ASP A 1123 13.27 52.38 -2.86
CA ASP A 1123 13.69 53.72 -3.33
C ASP A 1123 15.15 53.71 -3.78
N VAL A 1124 15.49 54.59 -4.72
CA VAL A 1124 16.87 54.81 -5.19
C VAL A 1124 17.24 56.24 -4.85
N LYS A 1125 18.08 56.40 -3.83
CA LYS A 1125 18.56 57.71 -3.38
C LYS A 1125 19.81 58.12 -4.18
N GLN A 1126 19.80 59.36 -4.66
CA GLN A 1126 20.90 60.08 -5.30
C GLN A 1126 21.03 61.40 -4.53
N GLU A 1127 22.23 61.84 -4.15
CA GLU A 1127 22.34 63.05 -3.33
C GLU A 1127 22.10 64.36 -4.12
N GLU A 1128 21.41 65.30 -3.48
CA GLU A 1128 21.12 66.66 -3.96
C GLU A 1128 22.38 67.53 -3.95
N ARG A 1129 22.75 68.11 -5.09
CA ARG A 1129 23.82 69.10 -5.18
C ARG A 1129 23.34 70.45 -4.65
N SER A 1130 23.21 70.61 -3.33
CA SER A 1130 22.87 71.91 -2.73
C SER A 1130 23.62 72.17 -1.42
N GLY A 1131 24.57 73.10 -1.46
CA GLY A 1131 25.15 73.73 -0.26
C GLY A 1131 26.63 74.13 -0.41
N LYS A 1132 26.90 75.35 -0.88
CA LYS A 1132 28.20 75.99 -0.62
C LYS A 1132 28.26 76.33 0.87
N SER A 1133 29.28 75.86 1.57
CA SER A 1133 29.71 76.46 2.83
C SER A 1133 31.01 77.22 2.59
N TYR A 1134 30.98 78.53 2.88
CA TYR A 1134 32.17 79.36 2.99
C TYR A 1134 33.09 78.80 4.09
N SER A 1135 34.39 78.70 3.79
CA SER A 1135 35.42 78.64 4.83
C SER A 1135 36.52 79.65 4.49
N ASN A 1136 36.77 80.59 5.42
CA ASN A 1136 37.90 81.53 5.41
C ASN A 1136 39.22 80.78 5.67
N ASP A 1137 39.63 79.89 4.77
CA ASP A 1137 41.03 79.45 4.53
C ASP A 1137 41.01 78.20 3.64
N GLY A 1138 40.84 78.41 2.34
CA GLY A 1138 40.60 77.37 1.35
C GLY A 1138 41.63 76.25 1.36
N ILE A 1139 41.17 75.04 1.73
CA ILE A 1139 41.39 73.71 1.11
C ILE A 1139 40.41 72.76 1.80
N GLY A 1140 39.17 72.69 1.29
CA GLY A 1140 38.22 71.62 1.61
C GLY A 1140 38.44 70.45 0.65
N LYS A 1141 39.19 69.43 1.07
CA LYS A 1141 39.27 68.16 0.33
C LYS A 1141 37.97 67.38 0.54
N ASN A 1142 37.10 67.36 -0.46
CA ASN A 1142 35.96 66.43 -0.51
C ASN A 1142 36.50 64.99 -0.50
N ALA A 1143 36.24 64.25 0.58
CA ALA A 1143 36.38 62.80 0.61
C ALA A 1143 35.21 62.21 -0.21
N GLY A 1144 35.51 61.62 -1.36
CA GLY A 1144 34.52 61.40 -2.43
C GLY A 1144 33.42 60.36 -2.16
N GLU A 1145 32.18 60.76 -2.47
CA GLU A 1145 30.86 60.10 -2.29
C GLU A 1145 30.57 58.90 -3.24
N VAL A 1146 29.64 58.02 -2.84
CA VAL A 1146 29.11 56.85 -3.62
C VAL A 1146 27.88 57.26 -4.44
N ASP A 1147 27.74 56.73 -5.65
CA ASP A 1147 26.79 57.25 -6.66
C ASP A 1147 25.32 56.89 -6.41
N TYR A 1148 25.00 55.66 -5.97
CA TYR A 1148 23.61 55.25 -5.71
C TYR A 1148 23.44 54.34 -4.50
N THR A 1149 22.33 54.52 -3.78
CA THR A 1149 21.90 53.63 -2.69
C THR A 1149 20.46 53.19 -2.92
N ILE A 1150 20.22 51.88 -2.90
CA ILE A 1150 18.87 51.30 -2.91
C ILE A 1150 18.43 51.12 -1.46
N THR A 1151 17.25 51.62 -1.12
CA THR A 1151 16.70 51.53 0.24
C THR A 1151 15.31 50.90 0.25
N ASP A 1152 15.07 50.02 1.22
CA ASP A 1152 13.73 49.55 1.59
C ASP A 1152 13.38 50.17 2.94
N SER A 1153 12.29 50.92 3.03
CA SER A 1153 11.77 51.46 4.30
C SER A 1153 12.82 52.22 5.15
N ASN A 1154 13.73 52.94 4.49
CA ASN A 1154 14.89 53.66 5.06
C ASN A 1154 16.10 52.80 5.50
N GLU A 1155 16.08 51.49 5.29
CA GLU A 1155 17.28 50.65 5.39
C GLU A 1155 17.98 50.54 4.04
N ASP A 1156 19.29 50.74 4.00
CA ASP A 1156 20.09 50.47 2.82
C ASP A 1156 20.13 48.96 2.57
N ILE A 1157 19.82 48.54 1.34
CA ILE A 1157 19.85 47.13 0.93
C ILE A 1157 20.90 46.84 -0.15
N ALA A 1158 21.36 47.87 -0.86
CA ALA A 1158 22.42 47.75 -1.85
C ALA A 1158 23.07 49.11 -2.11
N MET A 1159 24.37 49.11 -2.41
CA MET A 1159 25.10 50.28 -2.90
C MET A 1159 25.67 50.03 -4.28
N ILE A 1160 25.61 51.05 -5.13
CA ILE A 1160 26.11 51.00 -6.50
C ILE A 1160 27.11 52.16 -6.68
N GLU A 1161 28.36 51.83 -7.00
CA GLU A 1161 29.36 52.79 -7.48
C GLU A 1161 29.41 52.74 -9.00
N ALA A 1162 29.41 53.88 -9.68
CA ALA A 1162 29.45 53.95 -11.12
C ALA A 1162 30.54 54.89 -11.65
N PHE A 1163 31.33 54.42 -12.62
CA PHE A 1163 32.37 55.26 -13.20
C PHE A 1163 32.69 54.89 -14.64
N ARG A 1164 33.31 55.85 -15.33
CA ARG A 1164 33.74 55.70 -16.72
C ARG A 1164 35.16 55.13 -16.80
N LEU A 1165 35.35 54.15 -17.68
CA LEU A 1165 36.64 53.57 -17.99
C LEU A 1165 36.98 53.80 -19.47
N LYS A 1166 38.09 54.50 -19.75
CA LYS A 1166 38.63 54.70 -21.11
C LYS A 1166 39.78 53.74 -21.42
N ASN A 1167 40.61 53.45 -20.42
CA ASN A 1167 41.71 52.49 -20.43
C ASN A 1167 41.95 51.98 -19.00
N ILE A 1168 42.78 50.94 -18.81
CA ILE A 1168 43.08 50.37 -17.48
C ILE A 1168 43.95 51.34 -16.68
N GLU A 1169 43.31 52.30 -16.00
CA GLU A 1169 43.97 53.29 -15.14
C GLU A 1169 43.92 52.83 -13.68
N ARG A 1170 44.97 52.14 -13.21
CA ARG A 1170 45.06 51.54 -11.86
C ARG A 1170 44.57 52.47 -10.74
N GLY A 1171 45.07 53.71 -10.73
CA GLY A 1171 44.74 54.68 -9.69
C GLY A 1171 43.25 55.05 -9.65
N ASN A 1172 42.59 55.10 -10.81
CA ASN A 1172 41.17 55.42 -10.92
C ASN A 1172 40.30 54.24 -10.46
N ILE A 1173 40.59 53.03 -10.95
CA ILE A 1173 39.88 51.79 -10.56
C ILE A 1173 39.96 51.57 -9.05
N GLN A 1174 41.17 51.65 -8.46
CA GLN A 1174 41.36 51.48 -7.03
C GLN A 1174 40.67 52.57 -6.19
N LYS A 1175 40.59 53.80 -6.71
CA LYS A 1175 39.88 54.90 -6.05
C LYS A 1175 38.38 54.61 -5.93
N HIS A 1176 37.74 54.18 -7.01
CA HIS A 1176 36.31 53.87 -7.02
C HIS A 1176 35.97 52.62 -6.19
N LEU A 1177 36.76 51.54 -6.29
CA LEU A 1177 36.53 50.32 -5.50
C LEU A 1177 36.65 50.55 -3.98
N LYS A 1178 37.53 51.46 -3.53
CA LYS A 1178 37.69 51.78 -2.11
C LYS A 1178 36.53 52.59 -1.54
N LYS A 1179 35.74 53.29 -2.37
CA LYS A 1179 34.61 54.10 -1.90
C LYS A 1179 33.49 53.26 -1.31
N LEU A 1180 33.12 52.15 -1.94
CA LEU A 1180 32.00 51.29 -1.54
C LEU A 1180 31.96 50.95 -0.04
N TYR A 1181 33.14 50.83 0.61
CA TYR A 1181 33.23 50.51 2.05
C TYR A 1181 33.14 51.70 3.00
N THR A 1182 33.52 52.90 2.54
CA THR A 1182 33.59 54.08 3.41
C THR A 1182 32.21 54.50 3.88
N TYR A 1183 31.17 54.18 3.11
CA TYR A 1183 29.82 54.71 3.28
C TYR A 1183 28.89 53.83 4.12
N ASN A 1184 28.81 52.52 3.86
CA ASN A 1184 28.02 51.62 4.71
C ASN A 1184 28.73 50.27 4.93
N LYS A 1185 29.12 50.03 6.19
CA LYS A 1185 29.92 48.87 6.62
C LYS A 1185 29.06 47.64 6.92
N ASN A 1186 27.73 47.79 6.96
CA ASN A 1186 26.79 46.75 7.37
C ASN A 1186 26.07 46.08 6.19
N LEU A 1187 26.44 46.41 4.95
CA LEU A 1187 25.87 45.82 3.74
C LEU A 1187 26.58 44.52 3.33
N ASN A 1188 25.80 43.57 2.83
CA ASN A 1188 26.32 42.32 2.29
C ASN A 1188 26.49 42.36 0.77
N GLU A 1189 25.84 43.29 0.07
CA GLU A 1189 25.78 43.38 -1.39
C GLU A 1189 26.23 44.76 -1.90
N TYR A 1190 27.27 44.76 -2.73
CA TYR A 1190 27.76 45.95 -3.44
C TYR A 1190 27.79 45.72 -4.94
N TYR A 1191 27.58 46.78 -5.71
CA TYR A 1191 27.58 46.75 -7.17
C TYR A 1191 28.52 47.83 -7.72
N VAL A 1192 29.26 47.49 -8.76
CA VAL A 1192 30.17 48.39 -9.46
C VAL A 1192 29.76 48.42 -10.92
N LEU A 1193 29.28 49.56 -11.38
CA LEU A 1193 28.89 49.80 -12.76
C LEU A 1193 30.00 50.53 -13.52
N ILE A 1194 30.54 49.89 -14.56
CA ILE A 1194 31.66 50.41 -15.32
C ILE A 1194 31.17 50.75 -16.72
N PHE A 1195 31.22 52.03 -17.06
CA PHE A 1195 30.87 52.53 -18.39
C PHE A 1195 32.13 52.58 -19.25
N PHE A 1196 32.33 51.57 -20.10
CA PHE A 1196 33.50 51.50 -20.97
C PHE A 1196 33.29 52.30 -22.25
N LYS A 1197 34.21 53.22 -22.57
CA LYS A 1197 34.18 54.00 -23.83
C LYS A 1197 35.59 54.10 -24.42
N GLY A 1198 35.97 53.04 -25.14
CA GLY A 1198 37.26 52.90 -25.83
C GLY A 1198 37.18 53.34 -27.30
N ARG A 1199 38.26 53.12 -28.08
CA ARG A 1199 38.23 53.37 -29.55
C ARG A 1199 37.56 52.24 -30.34
N ASN A 1200 37.61 50.99 -29.85
CA ASN A 1200 37.19 49.78 -30.59
C ASN A 1200 36.32 48.83 -29.74
N GLY A 1201 35.49 49.33 -28.80
CA GLY A 1201 34.79 48.48 -27.82
C GLY A 1201 35.73 47.88 -26.77
N TYR A 1202 35.20 47.26 -25.71
CA TYR A 1202 36.05 46.51 -24.79
C TYR A 1202 36.38 45.14 -25.40
N ASP A 1203 37.63 44.68 -25.26
CA ASP A 1203 38.00 43.29 -25.55
C ASP A 1203 38.20 42.51 -24.24
N GLN A 1204 38.40 41.19 -24.36
CA GLN A 1204 38.62 40.33 -23.19
C GLN A 1204 39.85 40.78 -22.37
N ARG A 1205 40.87 41.41 -23.01
CA ARG A 1205 42.06 41.90 -22.30
C ARG A 1205 41.73 43.08 -21.39
N VAL A 1206 40.81 43.95 -21.80
CA VAL A 1206 40.32 45.06 -20.96
C VAL A 1206 39.58 44.53 -19.73
N TRP A 1207 38.71 43.53 -19.93
CA TRP A 1207 37.96 42.91 -18.84
C TRP A 1207 38.87 42.17 -17.84
N ASP A 1208 39.76 41.31 -18.36
CA ASP A 1208 40.72 40.57 -17.54
C ASP A 1208 41.69 41.52 -16.81
N GLY A 1209 42.11 42.60 -17.49
CA GLY A 1209 42.93 43.64 -16.89
C GLY A 1209 42.22 44.41 -15.77
N TYR A 1210 40.93 44.71 -15.92
CA TYR A 1210 40.12 45.29 -14.84
C TYR A 1210 40.02 44.35 -13.64
N LEU A 1211 39.68 43.07 -13.85
CA LEU A 1211 39.59 42.08 -12.77
C LEU A 1211 40.94 41.87 -12.07
N GLY A 1212 42.04 41.86 -12.84
CA GLY A 1212 43.39 41.83 -12.29
C GLY A 1212 43.68 43.03 -11.38
N GLU A 1213 43.17 44.23 -11.69
CA GLU A 1213 43.28 45.38 -10.79
C GLU A 1213 42.36 45.28 -9.56
N VAL A 1214 41.17 44.69 -9.69
CA VAL A 1214 40.31 44.39 -8.53
C VAL A 1214 41.06 43.47 -7.55
N GLU A 1215 41.69 42.41 -8.04
CA GLU A 1215 42.46 41.46 -7.22
C GLU A 1215 43.69 42.08 -6.56
N ASN A 1216 44.34 43.04 -7.24
CA ASN A 1216 45.50 43.78 -6.73
C ASN A 1216 45.12 44.99 -5.85
N THR A 1217 43.83 45.31 -5.72
CA THR A 1217 43.38 46.42 -4.88
C THR A 1217 43.54 46.06 -3.41
N ASN A 1218 44.28 46.90 -2.67
CA ASN A 1218 44.39 46.76 -1.22
C ASN A 1218 43.11 47.25 -0.53
N PHE A 1219 42.12 46.37 -0.42
CA PHE A 1219 40.89 46.63 0.33
C PHE A 1219 41.17 46.74 1.84
N PRO A 1220 40.36 47.49 2.61
CA PRO A 1220 40.39 47.49 4.06
C PRO A 1220 40.31 46.06 4.63
N LYS A 1221 40.96 45.79 5.78
CA LYS A 1221 41.10 44.43 6.35
C LYS A 1221 39.80 43.61 6.40
N GLN A 1222 38.66 44.28 6.61
CA GLN A 1222 37.33 43.67 6.71
C GLN A 1222 36.72 43.29 5.34
N LEU A 1223 37.05 44.01 4.28
CA LEU A 1223 36.65 43.72 2.89
C LEU A 1223 37.82 43.11 2.09
N ALA A 1224 38.80 42.51 2.76
CA ALA A 1224 39.86 41.82 2.04
C ALA A 1224 39.27 40.69 1.19
N ILE A 1225 39.70 40.60 -0.07
CA ILE A 1225 39.30 39.51 -0.97
C ILE A 1225 39.68 38.17 -0.33
N ASP A 1226 38.76 37.22 -0.38
CA ASP A 1226 39.01 35.83 -0.01
C ASP A 1226 39.81 35.14 -1.12
N LYS A 1227 41.12 35.00 -0.89
CA LYS A 1227 42.05 34.37 -1.84
C LYS A 1227 41.77 32.88 -2.09
N THR A 1228 40.86 32.24 -1.33
CA THR A 1228 40.46 30.84 -1.54
C THR A 1228 39.33 30.67 -2.55
N LYS A 1229 38.62 31.74 -2.90
CA LYS A 1229 37.55 31.79 -3.90
C LYS A 1229 37.75 33.02 -4.78
N LEU A 1230 38.69 32.92 -5.72
CA LEU A 1230 38.96 33.99 -6.67
C LEU A 1230 37.78 34.16 -7.64
N THR A 1231 37.62 35.39 -8.13
CA THR A 1231 36.57 35.97 -8.97
C THR A 1231 35.73 34.96 -9.80
N GLU A 1232 34.39 35.06 -9.72
CA GLU A 1232 33.45 34.26 -10.52
C GLU A 1232 32.89 35.08 -11.69
N ASP A 1233 33.09 34.64 -12.94
CA ASP A 1233 32.42 35.22 -14.12
C ASP A 1233 30.95 34.77 -14.17
N LEU A 1234 30.03 35.74 -14.16
CA LEU A 1234 28.59 35.54 -14.17
C LEU A 1234 27.95 35.86 -15.53
N SER A 1235 28.73 36.24 -16.53
CA SER A 1235 28.24 36.69 -17.84
C SER A 1235 27.38 35.61 -18.53
N ASN A 1236 27.69 34.33 -18.36
CA ASN A 1236 26.92 33.23 -18.94
C ASN A 1236 25.57 32.96 -18.23
N LYS A 1237 25.33 33.55 -17.06
CA LYS A 1237 24.06 33.39 -16.32
C LYS A 1237 22.93 34.25 -16.88
N PHE A 1238 23.26 35.29 -17.67
CA PHE A 1238 22.26 36.21 -18.21
C PHE A 1238 22.14 36.08 -19.73
N LYS A 1239 20.90 36.07 -20.24
CA LYS A 1239 20.65 36.02 -21.69
C LYS A 1239 20.82 37.39 -22.33
N ASN A 1240 21.33 37.42 -23.57
CA ASN A 1240 21.45 38.62 -24.42
C ASN A 1240 22.25 39.77 -23.79
N ILE A 1241 23.40 39.48 -23.17
CA ILE A 1241 24.30 40.48 -22.57
C ILE A 1241 25.66 40.58 -23.27
N LYS A 1242 25.76 40.33 -24.59
CA LYS A 1242 27.07 40.33 -25.29
C LYS A 1242 27.87 41.64 -25.14
N SER A 1243 27.20 42.78 -24.93
CA SER A 1243 27.78 44.10 -24.69
C SER A 1243 28.01 44.42 -23.20
N ILE A 1244 27.79 43.46 -22.29
CA ILE A 1244 27.91 43.65 -20.83
C ILE A 1244 28.65 42.44 -20.23
N LYS A 1245 29.73 42.67 -19.51
CA LYS A 1245 30.41 41.64 -18.69
C LYS A 1245 29.98 41.74 -17.24
N VAL A 1246 29.85 40.58 -16.58
CA VAL A 1246 29.44 40.50 -15.18
C VAL A 1246 30.35 39.55 -14.43
N ALA A 1247 30.90 39.97 -13.29
CA ALA A 1247 31.64 39.10 -12.37
C ALA A 1247 31.24 39.37 -10.92
N ARG A 1248 31.63 38.46 -10.04
CA ARG A 1248 31.50 38.61 -8.59
C ARG A 1248 32.81 38.27 -7.88
N THR A 1249 33.19 39.09 -6.91
CA THR A 1249 34.27 38.79 -5.96
C THR A 1249 33.74 38.45 -4.57
N PHE A 1250 34.45 37.57 -3.87
CA PHE A 1250 34.11 37.14 -2.50
C PHE A 1250 35.06 37.79 -1.49
N HIS A 1251 34.51 38.30 -0.39
CA HIS A 1251 35.26 39.01 0.64
C HIS A 1251 35.15 38.30 1.99
N LYS A 1252 36.17 38.45 2.84
CA LYS A 1252 36.32 37.68 4.10
C LYS A 1252 35.19 37.86 5.12
N ASN A 1253 34.49 39.00 5.09
CA ASN A 1253 33.35 39.30 5.96
C ASN A 1253 32.02 38.69 5.46
N GLY A 1254 32.04 37.97 4.33
CA GLY A 1254 30.83 37.40 3.72
C GLY A 1254 30.14 38.32 2.70
N SER A 1255 30.60 39.57 2.55
CA SER A 1255 30.08 40.48 1.52
C SER A 1255 30.47 40.04 0.11
N LYS A 1256 29.64 40.41 -0.87
CA LYS A 1256 29.86 40.16 -2.30
C LYS A 1256 29.90 41.50 -3.04
N ILE A 1257 30.88 41.65 -3.94
CA ILE A 1257 30.91 42.78 -4.87
C ILE A 1257 30.64 42.26 -6.27
N TYR A 1258 29.62 42.82 -6.92
CA TYR A 1258 29.25 42.52 -8.28
C TYR A 1258 29.82 43.58 -9.21
N HIS A 1259 30.55 43.16 -10.23
CA HIS A 1259 31.20 44.03 -11.19
C HIS A 1259 30.48 43.91 -12.53
N LEU A 1260 30.00 45.03 -13.08
CA LEU A 1260 29.25 45.09 -14.31
C LEU A 1260 29.89 46.08 -15.28
N MET A 1261 30.50 45.59 -16.37
CA MET A 1261 31.11 46.46 -17.39
C MET A 1261 30.25 46.50 -18.64
N ALA A 1262 29.76 47.69 -18.99
CA ALA A 1262 28.94 47.94 -20.17
C ALA A 1262 29.75 48.62 -21.26
N ASP A 1263 29.72 48.09 -22.48
CA ASP A 1263 30.29 48.77 -23.65
C ASP A 1263 29.37 49.90 -24.10
N LEU A 1264 29.90 51.11 -24.15
CA LEU A 1264 29.20 52.30 -24.64
C LEU A 1264 29.87 52.87 -25.91
N THR A 1265 30.72 52.08 -26.57
CA THR A 1265 31.46 52.50 -27.78
C THR A 1265 30.59 52.50 -29.02
#